data_AF-A0A838CKA0-F1
#
_entry.id   AF-A0A838CKA0-F1
#
_cell.length_a   1.000
_cell.length_b   1.000
_cell.length_c   1.000
_cell.angle_alpha   90.00
_cell.angle_beta   90.00
_cell.angle_gamma   90.00
#
_symmetry.space_group_name_H-M   'P 1'
#
loop_
_entity.id
_entity.type
_entity.pdbx_description
1 polymer ?
#
loop_
_entity_poly.entity_id
_entity_poly.type
_entity_poly.pdbx_seq_one_letter_code
_entity_poly.pdbx_strand_id
1 'polypeptide(L)'
;MSQPDSPLLRAHLAPPERTLIDVLTATAAEHPDAAAIDDGGANSADDGVLTYAELVEEIEHRAAGMRAKGVRDGGRVGIRMTSGSRELYLAILSTMRAGCAYVPVDADDPDERAETVFGEADVDAIWTDDGLRVLKPAQPGELGEVTPDHDCWIIFTSGSTGKPKGVAVTHRSAAAFVDAEARLFCQDNPLGPDDRVLAGLSVAFDASCEEMWLAWGHGACLVPAPRALVRSGQDLGPWLIRRDITVVSTVPTLAGLWPKEALDNIRLLIVGGEACSQELTDRLAAGREMWNTYGPTEATVVASAKQLFPGEPVTIGWPLDGWDLAIAGDGEDGQGELIIGGVGLARYLDPDKDAEKYGPLGEWERAYRTGDHVKLTDNGLAFIGRADDQVKIGGRRIELGEVEANVAALDGVYNSAVAVQTLPSGDKVLVGYVSPNKGAELDVQQMRERLAEVMPAALVPRLHVMDELPIRTSGKVDKKALPWPLPASVDAVGLTDTEAWVAQQWVEVLGLDVPGRDADFFELGGSSLAAAALITRLRERVPTIAVRDLYDHPRLETLASLIDELTLSHRTATRERDVAPVGAGTRIAQTLLMVPVMTLKAATAVTWVAIAANLLGLTQLSWAWLAAAFVVLCTPFGRIPIGALGARLIRGRVQPGVYARGGAQHVRLWAAERWLTASGALNISSANAAKITARMLGATIGKGVDMHTFAPVTGLLTVGEGAAIEPEVDLSGVWLDGDELHVGEVRIGAEARVGARSTLMPGTEIRDGAHVEAGSTVTGEKPVKKGARWAGSPARKVGRSKHRFPDERPPRRPLWALGYGLTSLLLALLPATAGVAGGAATVGLARLVQTTSVWGLLVFAPVGGLAYIAAGLGLTWGAVRLTSIGVKPGVFPVRSVHGWALWTVTRLMDDARTRYFPIYAGMATPVWLRSLGAQSGENAEVSTAVMVPKLTEVRDGAFLADDTMVGTYELGDGWIRTDHTVVGKRSFVGNSGMVAPGRKLAKHSLVAVLSASPKKSKAGSNWWGSPPERMRRVEVEAAGEATYAPSRALMRKRGVVETLRLLAPMTQAVLAAVFAAGVVELLQRVGWWTFLLGGLVWMAVGVLAVFSAVVAKWVLVGRHRAGEHPLYSWFVWLNELQDQFVEVVAAPWFFNWASGSGEMNLALRTLGVRVGRGAWIESYWFPETDLCVVGRGASVGPGTVVQTHLFQDRVMSLDTVTVSDSATLAAHSVSLPGSVIGDGATVGPGSLVMRGDEVPAMTVWQGNPVEPR
;
A
#
# COMPACT_ATOMS: atom_id res chain seq x y z
N MET A 1 -45.78 -30.32 -29.97
CA MET A 1 -45.60 -31.48 -29.06
C MET A 1 -44.81 -30.96 -27.86
N SER A 2 -45.43 -30.89 -26.69
CA SER A 2 -44.76 -30.43 -25.47
C SER A 2 -43.85 -31.55 -24.92
N GLN A 3 -42.53 -31.32 -24.93
CA GLN A 3 -41.62 -32.05 -24.05
C GLN A 3 -41.42 -31.20 -22.79
N PRO A 4 -41.92 -31.61 -21.62
CA PRO A 4 -41.85 -30.80 -20.39
C PRO A 4 -40.44 -30.66 -19.82
N ASP A 5 -39.46 -31.42 -20.32
CA ASP A 5 -38.05 -31.40 -19.85
C ASP A 5 -37.09 -30.76 -20.88
N SER A 6 -37.56 -29.85 -21.74
CA SER A 6 -36.67 -29.12 -22.66
C SER A 6 -35.80 -28.13 -21.87
N PRO A 7 -34.45 -28.23 -21.90
CA PRO A 7 -33.57 -27.30 -21.19
C PRO A 7 -33.60 -25.87 -21.76
N LEU A 8 -34.29 -25.67 -22.89
CA LEU A 8 -34.50 -24.36 -23.52
C LEU A 8 -35.76 -23.64 -23.01
N LEU A 9 -36.64 -24.28 -22.22
CA LEU A 9 -37.90 -23.69 -21.75
C LEU A 9 -37.90 -23.50 -20.23
N ARG A 10 -37.49 -22.31 -19.77
CA ARG A 10 -37.30 -21.98 -18.34
C ARG A 10 -38.19 -20.83 -17.84
N ALA A 11 -39.18 -20.37 -18.60
CA ALA A 11 -40.16 -19.37 -18.15
C ALA A 11 -40.87 -19.76 -16.84
N HIS A 12 -41.10 -21.05 -16.62
CA HIS A 12 -41.69 -21.59 -15.39
C HIS A 12 -40.80 -21.45 -14.13
N LEU A 13 -39.53 -21.08 -14.28
CA LEU A 13 -38.57 -20.83 -13.19
C LEU A 13 -38.41 -19.33 -12.87
N ALA A 14 -39.22 -18.46 -13.48
CA ALA A 14 -39.15 -17.01 -13.33
C ALA A 14 -39.08 -16.58 -11.84
N PRO A 15 -38.14 -15.69 -11.47
CA PRO A 15 -38.06 -15.17 -10.11
C PRO A 15 -39.35 -14.49 -9.62
N PRO A 16 -39.53 -14.38 -8.28
CA PRO A 16 -40.66 -13.70 -7.68
C PRO A 16 -40.85 -12.27 -8.19
N GLU A 17 -42.10 -11.81 -8.16
CA GLU A 17 -42.46 -10.45 -8.54
C GLU A 17 -41.92 -9.43 -7.54
N ARG A 18 -41.04 -8.54 -8.00
CA ARG A 18 -40.51 -7.39 -7.26
C ARG A 18 -39.96 -6.32 -8.19
N THR A 19 -39.63 -5.15 -7.65
CA THR A 19 -38.95 -4.06 -8.36
C THR A 19 -37.44 -4.05 -8.09
N LEU A 20 -36.70 -3.29 -8.88
CA LEU A 20 -35.28 -3.02 -8.60
C LEU A 20 -35.07 -2.18 -7.32
N ILE A 21 -36.07 -1.38 -6.92
CA ILE A 21 -36.02 -0.66 -5.65
C ILE A 21 -36.13 -1.68 -4.49
N ASP A 22 -36.97 -2.70 -4.60
CA ASP A 22 -37.05 -3.77 -3.59
C ASP A 22 -35.74 -4.57 -3.49
N VAL A 23 -35.04 -4.79 -4.62
CA VAL A 23 -33.70 -5.40 -4.63
C VAL A 23 -32.73 -4.52 -3.83
N LEU A 24 -32.61 -3.24 -4.16
CA LEU A 24 -31.69 -2.31 -3.50
C LEU A 24 -32.02 -2.13 -2.01
N THR A 25 -33.30 -1.99 -1.66
CA THR A 25 -33.75 -1.80 -0.27
C THR A 25 -33.51 -3.06 0.57
N ALA A 26 -33.70 -4.25 0.01
CA ALA A 26 -33.35 -5.51 0.69
C ALA A 26 -31.84 -5.58 0.97
N THR A 27 -31.00 -5.32 -0.03
CA THR A 27 -29.54 -5.27 0.13
C THR A 27 -29.11 -4.22 1.16
N ALA A 28 -29.69 -3.02 1.11
CA ALA A 28 -29.34 -1.93 2.01
C ALA A 28 -29.77 -2.20 3.46
N ALA A 29 -30.84 -2.98 3.68
CA ALA A 29 -31.24 -3.43 5.01
C ALA A 29 -30.29 -4.51 5.58
N GLU A 30 -29.75 -5.40 4.74
CA GLU A 30 -28.78 -6.42 5.16
C GLU A 30 -27.36 -5.85 5.33
N HIS A 31 -26.99 -4.86 4.53
CA HIS A 31 -25.62 -4.34 4.43
C HIS A 31 -25.50 -2.79 4.55
N PRO A 32 -26.17 -2.12 5.53
CA PRO A 32 -26.28 -0.66 5.58
C PRO A 32 -24.92 0.08 5.67
N ASP A 33 -23.93 -0.53 6.32
CA ASP A 33 -22.58 0.02 6.52
C ASP A 33 -21.57 -0.33 5.41
N ALA A 34 -21.95 -1.16 4.44
CA ALA A 34 -21.10 -1.54 3.31
C ALA A 34 -20.94 -0.37 2.34
N ALA A 35 -19.83 -0.33 1.60
CA ALA A 35 -19.61 0.65 0.55
C ALA A 35 -20.49 0.30 -0.67
N ALA A 36 -21.32 1.23 -1.12
CA ALA A 36 -22.22 1.05 -2.24
C ALA A 36 -21.68 1.67 -3.54
N ILE A 37 -21.03 2.83 -3.43
CA ILE A 37 -20.38 3.54 -4.54
C ILE A 37 -19.06 4.16 -4.05
N ASP A 38 -17.98 4.01 -4.83
CA ASP A 38 -16.65 4.57 -4.55
C ASP A 38 -16.03 5.21 -5.80
N ASP A 39 -16.11 6.54 -5.91
CA ASP A 39 -15.49 7.31 -6.99
C ASP A 39 -14.04 7.74 -6.69
N GLY A 40 -13.54 7.47 -5.49
CA GLY A 40 -12.19 7.88 -5.05
C GLY A 40 -12.01 9.39 -4.81
N GLY A 41 -13.08 10.18 -4.84
CA GLY A 41 -13.07 11.59 -4.44
C GLY A 41 -12.50 12.58 -5.47
N ALA A 42 -12.43 12.20 -6.75
CA ALA A 42 -11.81 13.01 -7.81
C ALA A 42 -12.34 14.46 -7.92
N ASN A 43 -13.61 14.70 -7.59
CA ASN A 43 -14.31 15.97 -7.82
C ASN A 43 -14.93 16.62 -6.56
N SER A 44 -14.53 16.22 -5.34
CA SER A 44 -15.11 16.85 -4.13
C SER A 44 -14.14 16.97 -2.94
N ALA A 45 -14.45 17.90 -2.03
CA ALA A 45 -13.72 18.07 -0.78
C ALA A 45 -13.98 16.94 0.26
N ASP A 46 -14.85 15.99 -0.06
CA ASP A 46 -15.31 14.93 0.82
C ASP A 46 -14.87 13.54 0.36
N ASP A 47 -14.85 12.59 1.29
CA ASP A 47 -14.30 11.25 1.06
C ASP A 47 -15.05 10.47 -0.04
N GLY A 48 -14.29 9.76 -0.90
CA GLY A 48 -14.76 9.10 -2.13
C GLY A 48 -15.87 8.05 -2.06
N VAL A 49 -16.40 7.72 -0.86
CA VAL A 49 -17.22 6.52 -0.63
C VAL A 49 -18.56 6.83 0.05
N LEU A 50 -19.65 6.42 -0.61
CA LEU A 50 -21.01 6.29 -0.04
C LEU A 50 -21.27 4.89 0.47
N THR A 51 -21.91 4.77 1.63
CA THR A 51 -22.45 3.49 2.14
C THR A 51 -23.88 3.23 1.67
N TYR A 52 -24.39 2.00 1.78
CA TYR A 52 -25.77 1.66 1.36
C TYR A 52 -26.83 2.47 2.12
N ALA A 53 -26.67 2.70 3.43
CA ALA A 53 -27.58 3.56 4.19
C ALA A 53 -27.56 5.02 3.70
N GLU A 54 -26.37 5.57 3.45
CA GLU A 54 -26.20 6.91 2.89
C GLU A 54 -26.76 7.00 1.46
N LEU A 55 -26.64 5.94 0.66
CA LEU A 55 -27.19 5.85 -0.69
C LEU A 55 -28.73 5.87 -0.67
N VAL A 56 -29.37 5.08 0.18
CA VAL A 56 -30.84 5.05 0.29
C VAL A 56 -31.39 6.39 0.78
N GLU A 57 -30.75 7.02 1.77
CA GLU A 57 -31.13 8.37 2.25
C GLU A 57 -31.04 9.43 1.15
N GLU A 58 -29.96 9.41 0.36
CA GLU A 58 -29.71 10.37 -0.72
C GLU A 58 -30.70 10.19 -1.89
N ILE A 59 -31.02 8.95 -2.31
CA ILE A 59 -31.97 8.72 -3.41
C ILE A 59 -33.42 9.01 -3.01
N GLU A 60 -33.82 8.76 -1.75
CA GLU A 60 -35.11 9.18 -1.22
C GLU A 60 -35.24 10.71 -1.23
N HIS A 61 -34.21 11.41 -0.73
CA HIS A 61 -34.17 12.87 -0.72
C HIS A 61 -34.26 13.47 -2.13
N ARG A 62 -33.48 12.93 -3.08
CA ARG A 62 -33.47 13.39 -4.47
C ARG A 62 -34.77 13.05 -5.21
N ALA A 63 -35.33 11.86 -5.02
CA ALA A 63 -36.61 11.47 -5.61
C ALA A 63 -37.75 12.38 -5.10
N ALA A 64 -37.81 12.66 -3.79
CA ALA A 64 -38.75 13.63 -3.23
C ALA A 64 -38.54 15.04 -3.83
N GLY A 65 -37.28 15.45 -4.04
CA GLY A 65 -36.92 16.68 -4.74
C GLY A 65 -37.38 16.73 -6.21
N MET A 66 -37.33 15.61 -6.93
CA MET A 66 -37.86 15.49 -8.30
C MET A 66 -39.38 15.71 -8.33
N ARG A 67 -40.11 15.06 -7.41
CA ARG A 67 -41.56 15.23 -7.24
C ARG A 67 -41.94 16.66 -6.86
N ALA A 68 -41.22 17.27 -5.92
CA ALA A 68 -41.43 18.66 -5.51
C ALA A 68 -41.19 19.67 -6.65
N LYS A 69 -40.27 19.36 -7.59
CA LYS A 69 -40.00 20.16 -8.80
C LYS A 69 -41.01 19.92 -9.95
N GLY A 70 -42.00 19.04 -9.76
CA GLY A 70 -43.04 18.75 -10.74
C GLY A 70 -42.68 17.67 -11.77
N VAL A 71 -41.77 16.74 -11.46
CA VAL A 71 -41.59 15.53 -12.28
C VAL A 71 -42.79 14.60 -12.09
N ARG A 72 -43.44 14.24 -13.20
CA ARG A 72 -44.66 13.39 -13.26
C ARG A 72 -44.36 11.95 -12.82
N ASP A 73 -45.35 11.30 -12.22
CA ASP A 73 -45.28 9.88 -11.82
C ASP A 73 -45.47 8.98 -13.05
N GLY A 74 -44.73 7.87 -13.15
CA GLY A 74 -44.61 7.13 -14.42
C GLY A 74 -43.95 7.97 -15.54
N GLY A 75 -43.23 9.04 -15.17
CA GLY A 75 -42.59 9.95 -16.10
C GLY A 75 -41.32 9.37 -16.74
N ARG A 76 -40.78 10.08 -17.73
CA ARG A 76 -39.52 9.70 -18.41
C ARG A 76 -38.48 10.79 -18.19
N VAL A 77 -37.28 10.43 -17.71
CA VAL A 77 -36.24 11.40 -17.36
C VAL A 77 -34.96 11.10 -18.14
N GLY A 78 -34.53 12.05 -18.97
CA GLY A 78 -33.27 11.97 -19.69
C GLY A 78 -32.08 12.03 -18.74
N ILE A 79 -31.06 11.19 -18.93
CA ILE A 79 -29.79 11.23 -18.20
C ILE A 79 -28.68 11.51 -19.22
N ARG A 80 -27.97 12.62 -19.06
CA ARG A 80 -26.77 12.95 -19.85
C ARG A 80 -25.74 13.59 -18.93
N MET A 81 -24.96 12.75 -18.25
CA MET A 81 -24.00 13.13 -17.22
C MET A 81 -22.67 12.40 -17.45
N THR A 82 -21.56 13.03 -17.04
CA THR A 82 -20.22 12.49 -17.26
C THR A 82 -19.97 11.24 -16.40
N SER A 83 -19.41 10.19 -17.00
CA SER A 83 -19.07 8.94 -16.31
C SER A 83 -17.86 9.08 -15.39
N GLY A 84 -17.80 8.26 -14.33
CA GLY A 84 -16.70 8.27 -13.35
C GLY A 84 -17.01 9.02 -12.04
N SER A 85 -18.18 9.62 -11.92
CA SER A 85 -18.70 10.26 -10.68
C SER A 85 -19.86 9.46 -10.09
N ARG A 86 -20.03 9.49 -8.75
CA ARG A 86 -21.22 8.93 -8.08
C ARG A 86 -22.53 9.59 -8.50
N GLU A 87 -22.48 10.85 -8.94
CA GLU A 87 -23.68 11.66 -9.22
C GLU A 87 -24.55 11.09 -10.36
N LEU A 88 -23.93 10.49 -11.38
CA LEU A 88 -24.62 9.79 -12.47
C LEU A 88 -25.53 8.66 -11.94
N TYR A 89 -24.99 7.83 -11.05
CA TYR A 89 -25.70 6.68 -10.46
C TYR A 89 -26.77 7.14 -9.46
N LEU A 90 -26.51 8.23 -8.71
CA LEU A 90 -27.53 8.87 -7.88
C LEU A 90 -28.70 9.39 -8.73
N ALA A 91 -28.45 10.01 -9.88
CA ALA A 91 -29.51 10.47 -10.78
C ALA A 91 -30.35 9.33 -11.34
N ILE A 92 -29.72 8.21 -11.73
CA ILE A 92 -30.39 6.98 -12.20
C ILE A 92 -31.27 6.37 -11.10
N LEU A 93 -30.70 6.10 -9.92
CA LEU A 93 -31.44 5.50 -8.80
C LEU A 93 -32.57 6.41 -8.30
N SER A 94 -32.36 7.72 -8.21
CA SER A 94 -33.40 8.68 -7.80
C SER A 94 -34.55 8.75 -8.81
N THR A 95 -34.25 8.57 -10.10
CA THR A 95 -35.26 8.54 -11.17
C THR A 95 -36.16 7.31 -11.02
N MET A 96 -35.59 6.12 -10.89
CA MET A 96 -36.35 4.89 -10.63
C MET A 96 -37.14 4.98 -9.32
N ARG A 97 -36.53 5.51 -8.25
CA ARG A 97 -37.20 5.69 -6.95
C ARG A 97 -38.37 6.68 -7.02
N ALA A 98 -38.32 7.67 -7.92
CA ALA A 98 -39.42 8.60 -8.21
C ALA A 98 -40.55 7.99 -9.08
N GLY A 99 -40.51 6.67 -9.35
CA GLY A 99 -41.50 5.99 -10.21
C GLY A 99 -41.33 6.30 -11.70
N CYS A 100 -40.15 6.77 -12.11
CA CYS A 100 -39.88 7.23 -13.47
C CYS A 100 -38.88 6.32 -14.19
N ALA A 101 -39.03 6.19 -15.51
CA ALA A 101 -38.05 5.52 -16.36
C ALA A 101 -36.90 6.46 -16.69
N TYR A 102 -35.65 5.99 -16.55
CA TYR A 102 -34.50 6.76 -17.04
C TYR A 102 -34.24 6.50 -18.53
N VAL A 103 -33.85 7.55 -19.25
CA VAL A 103 -33.55 7.52 -20.69
C VAL A 103 -32.10 8.00 -20.86
N PRO A 104 -31.11 7.09 -20.97
CA PRO A 104 -29.71 7.46 -20.99
C PRO A 104 -29.23 7.88 -22.39
N VAL A 105 -28.39 8.92 -22.43
CA VAL A 105 -27.55 9.29 -23.59
C VAL A 105 -26.14 9.52 -23.06
N ASP A 106 -25.13 9.05 -23.79
CA ASP A 106 -23.73 9.25 -23.37
C ASP A 106 -23.40 10.76 -23.33
N ALA A 107 -22.62 11.21 -22.35
CA ALA A 107 -22.20 12.60 -22.29
C ALA A 107 -21.34 12.97 -23.51
N ASP A 108 -20.60 12.00 -24.05
CA ASP A 108 -19.77 12.15 -25.24
C ASP A 108 -20.54 12.02 -26.57
N ASP A 109 -21.83 11.64 -26.53
CA ASP A 109 -22.67 11.62 -27.73
C ASP A 109 -23.00 13.07 -28.17
N PRO A 110 -23.07 13.36 -29.50
CA PRO A 110 -23.41 14.70 -30.00
C PRO A 110 -24.76 15.23 -29.50
N ASP A 111 -24.87 16.55 -29.35
CA ASP A 111 -26.12 17.20 -28.90
C ASP A 111 -27.34 16.80 -29.75
N GLU A 112 -27.17 16.74 -31.08
CA GLU A 112 -28.21 16.32 -32.05
C GLU A 112 -28.77 14.92 -31.75
N ARG A 113 -27.93 14.00 -31.25
CA ARG A 113 -28.33 12.64 -30.85
C ARG A 113 -29.10 12.68 -29.54
N ALA A 114 -28.68 13.49 -28.58
CA ALA A 114 -29.41 13.70 -27.33
C ALA A 114 -30.79 14.32 -27.56
N GLU A 115 -30.88 15.37 -28.41
CA GLU A 115 -32.15 15.99 -28.81
C GLU A 115 -33.08 14.98 -29.49
N THR A 116 -32.55 14.17 -30.41
CA THR A 116 -33.34 13.13 -31.10
C THR A 116 -33.86 12.06 -30.14
N VAL A 117 -32.99 11.52 -29.28
CA VAL A 117 -33.38 10.48 -28.30
C VAL A 117 -34.39 11.01 -27.28
N PHE A 118 -34.14 12.19 -26.70
CA PHE A 118 -35.06 12.78 -25.71
C PHE A 118 -36.38 13.25 -26.31
N GLY A 119 -36.38 13.64 -27.60
CA GLY A 119 -37.57 13.95 -28.37
C GLY A 119 -38.44 12.72 -28.66
N GLU A 120 -37.85 11.66 -29.24
CA GLU A 120 -38.57 10.40 -29.54
C GLU A 120 -39.00 9.67 -28.25
N ALA A 121 -38.27 9.84 -27.14
CA ALA A 121 -38.68 9.34 -25.82
C ALA A 121 -39.76 10.20 -25.13
N ASP A 122 -40.01 11.42 -25.61
CA ASP A 122 -40.94 12.40 -25.05
C ASP A 122 -40.66 12.74 -23.56
N VAL A 123 -39.40 12.96 -23.17
CA VAL A 123 -39.01 13.11 -21.75
C VAL A 123 -39.66 14.30 -21.01
N ASP A 124 -39.93 14.12 -19.72
CA ASP A 124 -40.54 15.11 -18.82
C ASP A 124 -39.48 16.01 -18.13
N ALA A 125 -38.27 15.48 -17.92
CA ALA A 125 -37.13 16.19 -17.33
C ALA A 125 -35.79 15.61 -17.83
N ILE A 126 -34.68 16.32 -17.59
CA ILE A 126 -33.32 15.88 -17.93
C ILE A 126 -32.38 16.16 -16.75
N TRP A 127 -31.55 15.19 -16.37
CA TRP A 127 -30.37 15.37 -15.53
C TRP A 127 -29.13 15.65 -16.39
N THR A 128 -28.42 16.73 -16.08
CA THR A 128 -27.05 17.02 -16.57
C THR A 128 -26.09 17.15 -15.39
N ASP A 129 -24.80 17.37 -15.66
CA ASP A 129 -23.80 17.61 -14.61
C ASP A 129 -24.10 18.88 -13.77
N ASP A 130 -24.90 19.82 -14.29
CA ASP A 130 -25.46 20.98 -13.56
C ASP A 130 -26.71 20.64 -12.70
N GLY A 131 -27.23 19.41 -12.80
CA GLY A 131 -28.40 18.91 -12.07
C GLY A 131 -29.68 18.74 -12.90
N LEU A 132 -30.82 18.67 -12.21
CA LEU A 132 -32.13 18.37 -12.82
C LEU A 132 -32.81 19.62 -13.41
N ARG A 133 -33.14 19.54 -14.71
CA ARG A 133 -33.96 20.50 -15.46
C ARG A 133 -35.29 19.85 -15.88
N VAL A 134 -36.41 20.37 -15.36
CA VAL A 134 -37.76 19.91 -15.73
C VAL A 134 -38.20 20.57 -17.03
N LEU A 135 -38.72 19.79 -17.98
CA LEU A 135 -39.23 20.26 -19.28
C LEU A 135 -40.76 20.41 -19.27
N LYS A 136 -41.46 19.46 -18.62
CA LYS A 136 -42.92 19.38 -18.55
C LYS A 136 -43.38 19.37 -17.08
N PRO A 137 -43.48 20.53 -16.44
CA PRO A 137 -43.84 20.59 -15.02
C PRO A 137 -45.28 20.13 -14.79
N ALA A 138 -45.44 19.03 -14.06
CA ALA A 138 -46.69 18.56 -13.49
C ALA A 138 -46.96 19.23 -12.12
N GLN A 139 -48.11 18.92 -11.50
CA GLN A 139 -48.37 19.35 -10.12
C GLN A 139 -47.40 18.65 -9.16
N PRO A 140 -46.70 19.38 -8.26
CA PRO A 140 -45.90 18.78 -7.21
C PRO A 140 -46.74 17.86 -6.31
N GLY A 141 -46.15 16.75 -5.87
CA GLY A 141 -46.81 15.77 -5.02
C GLY A 141 -45.81 14.96 -4.20
N GLU A 142 -46.31 13.99 -3.44
CA GLU A 142 -45.50 13.05 -2.67
C GLU A 142 -44.94 11.93 -3.57
N LEU A 143 -44.04 11.11 -3.01
CA LEU A 143 -43.52 9.91 -3.67
C LEU A 143 -44.57 8.80 -3.66
N GLY A 144 -44.79 8.18 -4.82
CA GLY A 144 -45.61 6.97 -4.94
C GLY A 144 -44.85 5.70 -4.55
N GLU A 145 -45.60 4.60 -4.54
CA GLU A 145 -45.08 3.24 -4.52
C GLU A 145 -44.62 2.86 -5.94
N VAL A 146 -43.43 2.27 -6.07
CA VAL A 146 -42.93 1.79 -7.37
C VAL A 146 -43.49 0.40 -7.60
N THR A 147 -44.14 0.17 -8.74
CA THR A 147 -44.77 -1.13 -9.05
C THR A 147 -43.98 -1.90 -10.11
N PRO A 148 -44.10 -3.24 -10.18
CA PRO A 148 -43.41 -4.06 -11.19
C PRO A 148 -43.76 -3.69 -12.64
N ASP A 149 -44.96 -3.14 -12.88
CA ASP A 149 -45.45 -2.71 -14.19
C ASP A 149 -44.87 -1.36 -14.68
N HIS A 150 -44.23 -0.58 -13.79
CA HIS A 150 -43.59 0.67 -14.19
C HIS A 150 -42.39 0.41 -15.10
N ASP A 151 -42.22 1.24 -16.14
CA ASP A 151 -41.00 1.31 -16.94
C ASP A 151 -39.83 1.69 -16.02
N CYS A 152 -38.76 0.89 -16.05
CA CYS A 152 -37.55 1.11 -15.28
C CYS A 152 -36.52 1.94 -16.07
N TRP A 153 -36.32 1.58 -17.35
CA TRP A 153 -35.44 2.28 -18.28
C TRP A 153 -35.92 2.20 -19.73
N ILE A 154 -35.47 3.14 -20.55
CA ILE A 154 -35.71 3.16 -21.99
C ILE A 154 -34.39 3.41 -22.71
N ILE A 155 -33.86 2.38 -23.37
CA ILE A 155 -32.56 2.43 -24.05
C ILE A 155 -32.76 2.44 -25.57
N PHE A 156 -32.02 3.31 -26.28
CA PHE A 156 -32.20 3.52 -27.72
C PHE A 156 -31.14 2.81 -28.56
N THR A 157 -31.57 1.88 -29.41
CA THR A 157 -30.70 1.15 -30.34
C THR A 157 -30.80 1.70 -31.77
N SER A 158 -29.85 1.35 -32.63
CA SER A 158 -29.84 1.79 -34.03
C SER A 158 -30.98 1.15 -34.84
N GLY A 159 -31.70 1.96 -35.61
CA GLY A 159 -32.78 1.49 -36.49
C GLY A 159 -32.30 1.33 -37.94
N SER A 160 -32.76 0.27 -38.60
CA SER A 160 -32.56 0.01 -40.05
C SER A 160 -33.13 1.10 -40.97
N THR A 161 -33.97 2.00 -40.43
CA THR A 161 -34.59 3.14 -41.12
C THR A 161 -33.90 4.48 -40.83
N GLY A 162 -32.77 4.48 -40.10
CA GLY A 162 -32.04 5.69 -39.71
C GLY A 162 -32.58 6.41 -38.47
N LYS A 163 -33.81 6.13 -38.04
CA LYS A 163 -34.35 6.61 -36.75
C LYS A 163 -33.94 5.68 -35.60
N PRO A 164 -33.46 6.21 -34.45
CA PRO A 164 -33.26 5.44 -33.22
C PRO A 164 -34.56 4.77 -32.74
N LYS A 165 -34.46 3.54 -32.20
CA LYS A 165 -35.60 2.79 -31.65
C LYS A 165 -35.45 2.61 -30.14
N GLY A 166 -36.37 3.20 -29.36
CA GLY A 166 -36.39 3.09 -27.90
C GLY A 166 -37.02 1.77 -27.45
N VAL A 167 -36.28 1.00 -26.65
CA VAL A 167 -36.70 -0.23 -25.98
C VAL A 167 -36.98 0.07 -24.52
N ALA A 168 -38.24 -0.04 -24.09
CA ALA A 168 -38.67 0.14 -22.72
C ALA A 168 -38.72 -1.20 -21.98
N VAL A 169 -38.07 -1.26 -20.82
CA VAL A 169 -38.00 -2.43 -19.93
C VAL A 169 -38.72 -2.09 -18.62
N THR A 170 -39.57 -3.00 -18.14
CA THR A 170 -40.30 -2.82 -16.88
C THR A 170 -39.45 -3.23 -15.67
N HIS A 171 -39.84 -2.75 -14.49
CA HIS A 171 -39.23 -3.21 -13.24
C HIS A 171 -39.33 -4.72 -13.05
N ARG A 172 -40.43 -5.37 -13.50
CA ARG A 172 -40.57 -6.83 -13.41
C ARG A 172 -39.50 -7.58 -14.21
N SER A 173 -39.31 -7.20 -15.48
CA SER A 173 -38.32 -7.85 -16.36
C SER A 173 -36.90 -7.61 -15.84
N ALA A 174 -36.59 -6.38 -15.41
CA ALA A 174 -35.28 -6.03 -14.89
C ALA A 174 -34.95 -6.74 -13.56
N ALA A 175 -35.89 -6.80 -12.61
CA ALA A 175 -35.65 -7.50 -11.34
C ALA A 175 -35.54 -9.02 -11.52
N ALA A 176 -36.31 -9.61 -12.45
CA ALA A 176 -36.17 -11.02 -12.80
C ALA A 176 -34.80 -11.33 -13.42
N PHE A 177 -34.21 -10.40 -14.20
CA PHE A 177 -32.87 -10.54 -14.76
C PHE A 177 -31.82 -10.60 -13.63
N VAL A 178 -31.83 -9.61 -12.73
CA VAL A 178 -30.90 -9.56 -11.58
C VAL A 178 -31.01 -10.81 -10.71
N ASP A 179 -32.23 -11.29 -10.43
CA ASP A 179 -32.47 -12.46 -9.60
C ASP A 179 -32.09 -13.79 -10.28
N ALA A 180 -32.09 -13.85 -11.61
CA ALA A 180 -31.62 -15.02 -12.35
C ALA A 180 -30.09 -15.08 -12.40
N GLU A 181 -29.42 -13.95 -12.63
CA GLU A 181 -27.95 -13.87 -12.64
C GLU A 181 -27.32 -14.12 -11.28
N ALA A 182 -27.92 -13.59 -10.20
CA ALA A 182 -27.44 -13.80 -8.83
C ALA A 182 -27.38 -15.28 -8.40
N ARG A 183 -28.09 -16.17 -9.12
CA ARG A 183 -28.07 -17.64 -8.93
C ARG A 183 -27.01 -18.36 -9.75
N LEU A 184 -26.41 -17.71 -10.76
CA LEU A 184 -25.39 -18.31 -11.61
C LEU A 184 -23.99 -18.11 -11.01
N PHE A 185 -23.66 -16.88 -10.66
CA PHE A 185 -22.27 -16.49 -10.46
C PHE A 185 -21.74 -16.81 -9.05
N CYS A 186 -20.51 -17.33 -8.97
CA CYS A 186 -19.72 -17.48 -7.74
C CYS A 186 -20.41 -18.26 -6.59
N GLN A 187 -21.27 -19.24 -6.88
CA GLN A 187 -22.08 -19.92 -5.85
C GLN A 187 -21.25 -20.61 -4.74
N ASP A 188 -20.03 -21.09 -5.04
CA ASP A 188 -19.11 -21.66 -4.04
C ASP A 188 -18.51 -20.63 -3.06
N ASN A 189 -18.50 -19.35 -3.44
CA ASN A 189 -18.04 -18.22 -2.63
C ASN A 189 -18.78 -16.95 -3.10
N PRO A 190 -20.04 -16.72 -2.64
CA PRO A 190 -20.92 -15.68 -3.18
C PRO A 190 -20.31 -14.27 -3.19
N LEU A 191 -20.82 -13.40 -4.07
CA LEU A 191 -20.49 -11.96 -4.05
C LEU A 191 -21.00 -11.31 -2.75
N GLY A 192 -20.30 -10.29 -2.25
CA GLY A 192 -20.67 -9.64 -0.99
C GLY A 192 -19.97 -8.31 -0.68
N PRO A 193 -20.16 -7.72 0.52
CA PRO A 193 -19.63 -6.40 0.93
C PRO A 193 -18.11 -6.16 0.97
N ASP A 194 -17.27 -7.15 0.65
CA ASP A 194 -15.82 -6.98 0.46
C ASP A 194 -15.45 -7.07 -1.06
N ASP A 195 -16.42 -7.21 -1.98
CA ASP A 195 -16.26 -7.18 -3.44
C ASP A 195 -16.45 -5.79 -4.06
N ARG A 196 -15.87 -5.60 -5.25
CA ARG A 196 -15.82 -4.32 -5.96
C ARG A 196 -16.03 -4.56 -7.45
N VAL A 197 -17.06 -3.92 -8.01
CA VAL A 197 -17.51 -4.09 -9.40
C VAL A 197 -17.07 -2.88 -10.21
N LEU A 198 -16.45 -3.11 -11.36
CA LEU A 198 -16.21 -2.05 -12.35
C LEU A 198 -17.56 -1.52 -12.84
N ALA A 199 -17.72 -0.19 -12.85
CA ALA A 199 -18.73 0.47 -13.67
C ALA A 199 -18.01 1.27 -14.75
N GLY A 200 -17.80 0.64 -15.91
CA GLY A 200 -16.99 1.14 -17.00
C GLY A 200 -17.75 1.25 -18.33
N LEU A 201 -18.83 0.50 -18.52
CA LEU A 201 -19.66 0.61 -19.71
C LEU A 201 -20.46 1.93 -19.70
N SER A 202 -20.83 2.41 -20.89
CA SER A 202 -21.66 3.61 -20.97
C SER A 202 -23.10 3.26 -20.61
N VAL A 203 -23.73 4.12 -19.81
CA VAL A 203 -25.13 3.95 -19.39
C VAL A 203 -26.13 3.97 -20.55
N ALA A 204 -25.71 4.40 -21.74
CA ALA A 204 -26.49 4.30 -22.98
C ALA A 204 -26.53 2.87 -23.57
N PHE A 205 -25.77 1.93 -23.01
CA PHE A 205 -25.86 0.49 -23.29
C PHE A 205 -26.45 -0.25 -22.09
N ASP A 206 -27.31 -1.22 -22.37
CA ASP A 206 -28.01 -2.06 -21.41
C ASP A 206 -27.08 -2.95 -20.55
N ALA A 207 -25.93 -3.37 -21.09
CA ALA A 207 -24.90 -4.08 -20.34
C ALA A 207 -24.35 -3.28 -19.12
N SER A 208 -24.52 -1.95 -19.07
CA SER A 208 -24.23 -1.17 -17.86
C SER A 208 -25.17 -1.51 -16.68
N CYS A 209 -26.35 -2.05 -16.95
CA CYS A 209 -27.27 -2.53 -15.93
C CYS A 209 -26.73 -3.78 -15.23
N GLU A 210 -26.05 -4.67 -15.95
CA GLU A 210 -25.33 -5.82 -15.39
C GLU A 210 -24.26 -5.34 -14.40
N GLU A 211 -23.41 -4.37 -14.79
CA GLU A 211 -22.40 -3.76 -13.88
C GLU A 211 -23.03 -3.17 -12.60
N MET A 212 -24.11 -2.40 -12.74
CA MET A 212 -24.81 -1.76 -11.61
C MET A 212 -25.42 -2.79 -10.65
N TRP A 213 -26.09 -3.82 -11.17
CA TRP A 213 -26.85 -4.76 -10.33
C TRP A 213 -26.01 -5.95 -9.84
N LEU A 214 -24.89 -6.28 -10.48
CA LEU A 214 -23.83 -7.10 -9.87
C LEU A 214 -23.28 -6.48 -8.59
N ALA A 215 -23.27 -5.14 -8.48
CA ALA A 215 -22.92 -4.47 -7.23
C ALA A 215 -24.10 -4.49 -6.24
N TRP A 216 -25.22 -3.88 -6.62
CA TRP A 216 -26.33 -3.58 -5.71
C TRP A 216 -27.24 -4.76 -5.36
N GLY A 217 -27.26 -5.83 -6.18
CA GLY A 217 -27.93 -7.09 -5.85
C GLY A 217 -27.17 -7.94 -4.83
N HIS A 218 -25.87 -7.68 -4.61
CA HIS A 218 -24.99 -8.47 -3.76
C HIS A 218 -24.36 -7.69 -2.59
N GLY A 219 -24.69 -6.41 -2.41
CA GLY A 219 -24.08 -5.57 -1.38
C GLY A 219 -22.62 -5.19 -1.62
N ALA A 220 -22.11 -5.45 -2.82
CA ALA A 220 -20.76 -5.10 -3.25
C ALA A 220 -20.68 -3.60 -3.60
N CYS A 221 -19.45 -3.10 -3.76
CA CYS A 221 -19.23 -1.69 -4.07
C CYS A 221 -19.15 -1.47 -5.59
N LEU A 222 -19.98 -0.58 -6.13
CA LEU A 222 -19.83 -0.09 -7.50
C LEU A 222 -18.66 0.90 -7.55
N VAL A 223 -17.78 0.79 -8.55
CA VAL A 223 -16.60 1.66 -8.69
C VAL A 223 -16.63 2.33 -10.08
N PRO A 224 -17.08 3.59 -10.16
CA PRO A 224 -17.13 4.34 -11.42
C PRO A 224 -15.75 4.56 -12.04
N ALA A 225 -15.58 4.16 -13.31
CA ALA A 225 -14.42 4.49 -14.12
C ALA A 225 -14.71 5.70 -15.04
N PRO A 226 -13.78 6.67 -15.20
CA PRO A 226 -13.90 7.71 -16.22
C PRO A 226 -13.94 7.13 -17.63
N ARG A 227 -14.79 7.67 -18.52
CA ARG A 227 -15.01 7.05 -19.84
C ARG A 227 -13.77 7.04 -20.73
N ALA A 228 -12.92 8.07 -20.64
CA ALA A 228 -11.64 8.15 -21.35
C ALA A 228 -10.71 6.96 -21.03
N LEU A 229 -10.62 6.58 -19.75
CA LEU A 229 -9.81 5.45 -19.28
C LEU A 229 -10.33 4.10 -19.81
N VAL A 230 -11.65 3.93 -19.91
CA VAL A 230 -12.23 2.69 -20.44
C VAL A 230 -12.01 2.59 -21.95
N ARG A 231 -12.05 3.73 -22.67
CA ARG A 231 -11.82 3.78 -24.13
C ARG A 231 -10.38 3.47 -24.54
N SER A 232 -9.38 3.84 -23.74
CA SER A 232 -7.98 3.48 -24.05
C SER A 232 -7.72 1.97 -23.87
N GLY A 233 -8.58 1.29 -23.11
CA GLY A 233 -8.67 -0.17 -23.00
C GLY A 233 -7.56 -0.79 -22.17
N GLN A 234 -6.31 -0.57 -22.54
CA GLN A 234 -5.12 -1.08 -21.86
C GLN A 234 -4.85 -0.38 -20.50
N ASP A 235 -5.13 0.93 -20.34
CA ASP A 235 -4.93 1.64 -19.05
C ASP A 235 -5.91 1.23 -17.97
N LEU A 236 -7.05 0.68 -18.38
CA LEU A 236 -8.00 0.11 -17.44
C LEU A 236 -7.35 -1.03 -16.65
N GLY A 237 -6.39 -1.75 -17.22
CA GLY A 237 -5.62 -2.81 -16.56
C GLY A 237 -4.97 -2.40 -15.22
N PRO A 238 -4.05 -1.42 -15.18
CA PRO A 238 -3.48 -0.92 -13.92
C PRO A 238 -4.52 -0.26 -13.00
N TRP A 239 -5.56 0.37 -13.54
CA TRP A 239 -6.63 0.96 -12.72
C TRP A 239 -7.48 -0.09 -11.99
N LEU A 240 -7.83 -1.20 -12.66
CA LEU A 240 -8.52 -2.36 -12.08
C LEU A 240 -7.74 -2.90 -10.86
N ILE A 241 -6.41 -2.93 -10.97
CA ILE A 241 -5.51 -3.31 -9.86
C ILE A 241 -5.59 -2.28 -8.72
N ARG A 242 -5.38 -0.98 -9.00
CA ARG A 242 -5.34 0.08 -7.97
C ARG A 242 -6.67 0.22 -7.22
N ARG A 243 -7.79 0.05 -7.93
CA ARG A 243 -9.14 0.13 -7.36
C ARG A 243 -9.63 -1.19 -6.76
N ASP A 244 -8.77 -2.20 -6.62
CA ASP A 244 -9.08 -3.52 -6.04
C ASP A 244 -10.34 -4.18 -6.65
N ILE A 245 -10.52 -4.08 -7.97
CA ILE A 245 -11.70 -4.63 -8.66
C ILE A 245 -11.68 -6.17 -8.62
N THR A 246 -12.80 -6.77 -8.20
CA THR A 246 -12.98 -8.22 -8.09
C THR A 246 -13.98 -8.77 -9.10
N VAL A 247 -14.89 -7.94 -9.62
CA VAL A 247 -15.92 -8.31 -10.60
C VAL A 247 -15.88 -7.34 -11.78
N VAL A 248 -15.94 -7.89 -13.00
CA VAL A 248 -16.00 -7.13 -14.25
C VAL A 248 -16.99 -7.80 -15.19
N SER A 249 -17.93 -7.03 -15.74
CA SER A 249 -18.57 -7.35 -17.02
C SER A 249 -18.01 -6.45 -18.11
N THR A 250 -17.81 -6.97 -19.32
CA THR A 250 -17.25 -6.22 -20.45
C THR A 250 -17.46 -6.93 -21.80
N VAL A 251 -16.98 -6.34 -22.89
CA VAL A 251 -16.93 -7.01 -24.20
C VAL A 251 -15.65 -7.85 -24.36
N PRO A 252 -15.69 -9.02 -25.03
CA PRO A 252 -14.52 -9.86 -25.29
C PRO A 252 -13.30 -9.11 -25.83
N THR A 253 -13.49 -8.15 -26.76
CA THR A 253 -12.40 -7.37 -27.34
C THR A 253 -11.65 -6.56 -26.27
N LEU A 254 -12.37 -5.94 -25.33
CA LEU A 254 -11.78 -5.11 -24.27
C LEU A 254 -11.05 -5.96 -23.22
N ALA A 255 -11.64 -7.09 -22.78
CA ALA A 255 -10.93 -8.08 -21.97
C ALA A 255 -9.70 -8.67 -22.69
N GLY A 256 -9.73 -8.69 -24.02
CA GLY A 256 -8.63 -9.09 -24.89
C GLY A 256 -7.38 -8.20 -24.79
N LEU A 257 -7.54 -6.93 -24.42
CA LEU A 257 -6.45 -5.95 -24.33
C LEU A 257 -5.70 -5.96 -22.99
N TRP A 258 -6.24 -6.60 -21.95
CA TRP A 258 -5.66 -6.50 -20.61
C TRP A 258 -4.48 -7.47 -20.38
N PRO A 259 -3.40 -7.01 -19.72
CA PRO A 259 -2.32 -7.88 -19.29
C PRO A 259 -2.84 -8.85 -18.22
N LYS A 260 -2.19 -10.01 -18.12
CA LYS A 260 -2.63 -11.12 -17.24
C LYS A 260 -2.73 -10.70 -15.78
N GLU A 261 -1.86 -9.79 -15.35
CA GLU A 261 -1.72 -9.24 -14.01
C GLU A 261 -2.92 -8.38 -13.60
N ALA A 262 -3.59 -7.72 -14.55
CA ALA A 262 -4.81 -6.94 -14.29
C ALA A 262 -5.97 -7.84 -13.84
N LEU A 263 -6.04 -9.03 -14.45
CA LEU A 263 -7.06 -10.03 -14.18
C LEU A 263 -6.80 -10.82 -12.89
N ASP A 264 -5.70 -10.57 -12.17
CA ASP A 264 -5.38 -11.33 -10.96
C ASP A 264 -6.27 -10.97 -9.76
N ASN A 265 -6.79 -9.76 -9.63
CA ASN A 265 -7.74 -9.46 -8.55
C ASN A 265 -9.18 -9.90 -8.93
N ILE A 266 -9.47 -9.97 -10.23
CA ILE A 266 -10.76 -10.38 -10.79
C ILE A 266 -11.02 -11.87 -10.53
N ARG A 267 -12.14 -12.15 -9.86
CA ARG A 267 -12.64 -13.50 -9.56
C ARG A 267 -13.84 -13.89 -10.41
N LEU A 268 -14.61 -12.92 -10.88
CA LEU A 268 -15.71 -13.07 -11.82
C LEU A 268 -15.46 -12.16 -13.02
N LEU A 269 -15.29 -12.75 -14.21
CA LEU A 269 -15.19 -12.05 -15.49
C LEU A 269 -16.38 -12.47 -16.37
N ILE A 270 -17.29 -11.56 -16.62
CA ILE A 270 -18.38 -11.76 -17.57
C ILE A 270 -17.99 -11.10 -18.89
N VAL A 271 -18.23 -11.80 -19.99
CA VAL A 271 -18.07 -11.28 -21.34
C VAL A 271 -19.36 -11.44 -22.12
N GLY A 272 -19.79 -10.38 -22.81
CA GLY A 272 -21.02 -10.37 -23.59
C GLY A 272 -20.98 -9.33 -24.72
N GLY A 273 -22.07 -9.24 -25.48
CA GLY A 273 -22.23 -8.25 -26.57
C GLY A 273 -21.40 -8.48 -27.85
N GLU A 274 -20.36 -9.32 -27.81
CA GLU A 274 -19.59 -9.75 -28.98
C GLU A 274 -19.34 -11.27 -28.92
N ALA A 275 -18.99 -11.88 -30.05
CA ALA A 275 -18.58 -13.29 -30.08
C ALA A 275 -17.21 -13.48 -29.39
N CYS A 276 -17.17 -14.20 -28.27
CA CYS A 276 -15.93 -14.56 -27.60
C CYS A 276 -15.17 -15.65 -28.38
N SER A 277 -13.84 -15.54 -28.51
CA SER A 277 -13.01 -16.55 -29.18
C SER A 277 -12.53 -17.62 -28.21
N GLN A 278 -12.21 -18.81 -28.74
CA GLN A 278 -11.61 -19.89 -27.95
C GLN A 278 -10.27 -19.46 -27.34
N GLU A 279 -9.44 -18.74 -28.11
CA GLU A 279 -8.14 -18.23 -27.64
C GLU A 279 -8.29 -17.29 -26.44
N LEU A 280 -9.27 -16.37 -26.49
CA LEU A 280 -9.57 -15.49 -25.37
C LEU A 280 -10.06 -16.30 -24.17
N THR A 281 -10.93 -17.29 -24.37
CA THR A 281 -11.41 -18.19 -23.31
C THR A 281 -10.27 -18.93 -22.62
N ASP A 282 -9.41 -19.59 -23.39
CA ASP A 282 -8.29 -20.38 -22.87
C ASP A 282 -7.30 -19.52 -22.07
N ARG A 283 -7.13 -18.26 -22.47
CA ARG A 283 -6.26 -17.26 -21.80
C ARG A 283 -6.92 -16.63 -20.56
N LEU A 284 -8.21 -16.31 -20.62
CA LEU A 284 -8.92 -15.46 -19.65
C LEU A 284 -9.67 -16.26 -18.57
N ALA A 285 -10.13 -17.48 -18.83
CA ALA A 285 -10.82 -18.31 -17.83
C ALA A 285 -9.85 -18.91 -16.77
N ALA A 286 -8.54 -18.90 -17.03
CA ALA A 286 -7.55 -19.50 -16.15
C ALA A 286 -7.47 -18.84 -14.76
N GLY A 287 -7.98 -19.53 -13.73
CA GLY A 287 -7.83 -19.15 -12.32
C GLY A 287 -8.89 -18.18 -11.77
N ARG A 288 -10.01 -18.02 -12.49
CA ARG A 288 -11.18 -17.23 -12.13
C ARG A 288 -12.45 -17.88 -12.68
N GLU A 289 -13.60 -17.40 -12.26
CA GLU A 289 -14.87 -17.76 -12.89
C GLU A 289 -15.09 -16.85 -14.10
N MET A 290 -15.36 -17.43 -15.27
CA MET A 290 -15.61 -16.69 -16.50
C MET A 290 -16.93 -17.14 -17.12
N TRP A 291 -17.74 -16.19 -17.57
CA TRP A 291 -19.05 -16.44 -18.19
C TRP A 291 -19.18 -15.71 -19.51
N ASN A 292 -19.79 -16.37 -20.49
CA ASN A 292 -20.28 -15.78 -21.72
C ASN A 292 -21.78 -15.51 -21.55
N THR A 293 -22.21 -14.25 -21.65
CA THR A 293 -23.62 -13.83 -21.58
C THR A 293 -24.11 -13.35 -22.95
N TYR A 294 -25.36 -13.67 -23.27
CA TYR A 294 -26.01 -13.26 -24.51
C TYR A 294 -27.43 -12.80 -24.23
N GLY A 295 -27.80 -11.64 -24.75
CA GLY A 295 -29.16 -11.16 -24.86
C GLY A 295 -29.20 -9.93 -25.77
N PRO A 296 -30.23 -9.78 -26.61
CA PRO A 296 -30.55 -8.48 -27.20
C PRO A 296 -31.21 -7.58 -26.15
N THR A 297 -31.11 -6.26 -26.31
CA THR A 297 -31.80 -5.26 -25.45
C THR A 297 -33.30 -5.53 -25.36
N GLU A 298 -33.88 -6.01 -26.46
CA GLU A 298 -35.27 -6.45 -26.58
C GLU A 298 -35.68 -7.63 -25.67
N ALA A 299 -34.72 -8.34 -25.06
CA ALA A 299 -34.95 -9.43 -24.11
C ALA A 299 -34.38 -9.15 -22.70
N THR A 300 -34.09 -7.87 -22.38
CA THR A 300 -33.56 -7.39 -21.10
C THR A 300 -32.15 -7.91 -20.76
N VAL A 301 -31.14 -7.30 -21.38
CA VAL A 301 -29.69 -7.48 -21.11
C VAL A 301 -29.15 -8.87 -21.43
N VAL A 302 -29.56 -9.90 -20.67
CA VAL A 302 -29.10 -11.29 -20.82
C VAL A 302 -30.31 -12.22 -20.83
N ALA A 303 -30.35 -13.09 -21.85
CA ALA A 303 -31.36 -14.14 -22.00
C ALA A 303 -30.76 -15.55 -21.84
N SER A 304 -29.47 -15.73 -22.12
CA SER A 304 -28.75 -17.00 -21.95
C SER A 304 -27.31 -16.79 -21.47
N ALA A 305 -26.77 -17.79 -20.77
CA ALA A 305 -25.41 -17.75 -20.25
C ALA A 305 -24.71 -19.12 -20.28
N LYS A 306 -23.38 -19.10 -20.40
CA LYS A 306 -22.49 -20.28 -20.30
C LYS A 306 -21.25 -19.94 -19.46
N GLN A 307 -20.96 -20.76 -18.45
CA GLN A 307 -19.64 -20.72 -17.81
C GLN A 307 -18.59 -21.27 -18.77
N LEU A 308 -17.51 -20.52 -18.98
CA LEU A 308 -16.43 -20.85 -19.90
C LEU A 308 -15.27 -21.53 -19.18
N PHE A 309 -14.72 -22.56 -19.81
CA PHE A 309 -13.55 -23.31 -19.33
C PHE A 309 -12.49 -23.44 -20.44
N PRO A 310 -11.18 -23.38 -20.12
CA PRO A 310 -10.13 -23.58 -21.11
C PRO A 310 -10.23 -24.94 -21.80
N GLY A 311 -10.22 -24.95 -23.13
CA GLY A 311 -10.36 -26.14 -23.96
C GLY A 311 -11.79 -26.63 -24.20
N GLU A 312 -12.81 -25.99 -23.60
CA GLU A 312 -14.23 -26.27 -23.92
C GLU A 312 -14.76 -25.31 -25.00
N PRO A 313 -15.60 -25.78 -25.95
CA PRO A 313 -16.18 -24.92 -26.99
C PRO A 313 -17.00 -23.76 -26.43
N VAL A 314 -16.70 -22.54 -26.90
CA VAL A 314 -17.48 -21.34 -26.60
C VAL A 314 -18.91 -21.46 -27.17
N THR A 315 -19.91 -21.22 -26.31
CA THR A 315 -21.34 -21.21 -26.65
C THR A 315 -22.02 -20.04 -25.91
N ILE A 316 -23.22 -19.63 -26.36
CA ILE A 316 -24.07 -18.68 -25.61
C ILE A 316 -24.92 -19.39 -24.55
N GLY A 317 -24.87 -20.72 -24.49
CA GLY A 317 -25.28 -21.52 -23.34
C GLY A 317 -26.76 -21.83 -23.27
N TRP A 318 -27.30 -21.72 -22.06
CA TRP A 318 -28.67 -22.11 -21.69
C TRP A 318 -29.46 -20.88 -21.23
N PRO A 319 -30.81 -20.89 -21.34
CA PRO A 319 -31.62 -19.77 -20.87
C PRO A 319 -31.41 -19.48 -19.39
N LEU A 320 -31.59 -18.21 -19.01
CA LEU A 320 -31.76 -17.80 -17.62
C LEU A 320 -33.07 -18.35 -17.02
N ASP A 321 -33.15 -18.42 -15.69
CA ASP A 321 -34.41 -18.71 -14.98
C ASP A 321 -35.46 -17.63 -15.33
N GLY A 322 -36.54 -18.02 -16.02
CA GLY A 322 -37.58 -17.11 -16.50
C GLY A 322 -37.57 -16.80 -18.00
N TRP A 323 -36.55 -17.25 -18.75
CA TRP A 323 -36.46 -17.09 -20.20
C TRP A 323 -36.75 -18.42 -20.92
N ASP A 324 -37.42 -18.33 -22.07
CA ASP A 324 -37.57 -19.43 -23.02
C ASP A 324 -36.79 -19.12 -24.30
N LEU A 325 -36.19 -20.14 -24.91
CA LEU A 325 -35.49 -20.04 -26.19
C LEU A 325 -36.05 -21.09 -27.17
N ALA A 326 -36.21 -20.71 -28.44
CA ALA A 326 -36.50 -21.63 -29.53
C ALA A 326 -35.72 -21.30 -30.79
N ILE A 327 -35.62 -22.27 -31.69
CA ILE A 327 -34.92 -22.15 -32.97
C ILE A 327 -35.96 -22.30 -34.09
N ALA A 328 -36.07 -21.33 -34.99
CA ALA A 328 -36.94 -21.39 -36.16
C ALA A 328 -36.15 -21.58 -37.46
N GLY A 329 -36.44 -22.67 -38.16
CA GLY A 329 -35.89 -22.98 -39.48
C GLY A 329 -36.01 -24.46 -39.84
N ASP A 330 -35.99 -24.75 -41.14
CA ASP A 330 -36.03 -26.12 -41.69
C ASP A 330 -34.60 -26.73 -41.85
N GLY A 331 -33.63 -26.25 -41.08
CA GLY A 331 -32.24 -26.69 -41.19
C GLY A 331 -32.02 -28.11 -40.68
N GLU A 332 -31.35 -28.95 -41.48
CA GLU A 332 -30.79 -30.20 -40.98
C GLU A 332 -29.84 -29.93 -39.78
N ASP A 333 -29.83 -30.81 -38.78
CA ASP A 333 -29.04 -30.73 -37.55
C ASP A 333 -29.34 -29.57 -36.57
N GLY A 334 -30.57 -29.03 -36.54
CA GLY A 334 -31.05 -28.20 -35.41
C GLY A 334 -30.45 -26.78 -35.36
N GLN A 335 -30.34 -26.16 -36.53
CA GLN A 335 -29.85 -24.80 -36.74
C GLN A 335 -30.95 -23.89 -37.33
N GLY A 336 -31.02 -22.63 -36.90
CA GLY A 336 -32.01 -21.66 -37.39
C GLY A 336 -31.95 -20.32 -36.65
N GLU A 337 -32.95 -19.46 -36.86
CA GLU A 337 -33.09 -18.17 -36.20
C GLU A 337 -33.48 -18.34 -34.72
N LEU A 338 -32.83 -17.61 -33.81
CA LEU A 338 -33.18 -17.62 -32.40
C LEU A 338 -34.46 -16.79 -32.12
N ILE A 339 -35.35 -17.38 -31.34
CA ILE A 339 -36.53 -16.75 -30.77
C ILE A 339 -36.42 -16.78 -29.25
N ILE A 340 -36.80 -15.68 -28.61
CA ILE A 340 -36.80 -15.52 -27.16
C ILE A 340 -38.23 -15.30 -26.65
N GLY A 341 -38.58 -15.95 -25.55
CA GLY A 341 -39.81 -15.78 -24.80
C GLY A 341 -39.55 -15.64 -23.29
N GLY A 342 -40.61 -15.45 -22.51
CA GLY A 342 -40.54 -15.39 -21.04
C GLY A 342 -40.53 -13.97 -20.45
N VAL A 343 -40.11 -13.85 -19.19
CA VAL A 343 -40.31 -12.65 -18.35
C VAL A 343 -39.46 -11.44 -18.76
N GLY A 344 -38.37 -11.66 -19.49
CA GLY A 344 -37.45 -10.61 -19.94
C GLY A 344 -37.88 -9.82 -21.18
N LEU A 345 -39.02 -10.14 -21.81
CA LEU A 345 -39.43 -9.47 -23.05
C LEU A 345 -39.76 -7.99 -22.82
N ALA A 346 -39.01 -7.12 -23.49
CA ALA A 346 -39.23 -5.68 -23.48
C ALA A 346 -40.32 -5.27 -24.49
N ARG A 347 -40.51 -3.95 -24.67
CA ARG A 347 -41.36 -3.38 -25.74
C ARG A 347 -40.70 -2.19 -26.42
N TYR A 348 -41.00 -1.98 -27.70
CA TYR A 348 -40.65 -0.72 -28.35
C TYR A 348 -41.61 0.41 -27.93
N LEU A 349 -41.13 1.66 -28.01
CA LEU A 349 -42.01 2.84 -27.89
C LEU A 349 -42.92 3.04 -29.11
N ASP A 350 -42.52 2.52 -30.27
CA ASP A 350 -43.28 2.51 -31.52
C ASP A 350 -44.22 1.28 -31.54
N PRO A 351 -45.55 1.46 -31.46
CA PRO A 351 -46.49 0.33 -31.36
C PRO A 351 -46.55 -0.55 -32.61
N ASP A 352 -46.35 0.02 -33.80
CA ASP A 352 -46.41 -0.74 -35.06
C ASP A 352 -45.21 -1.67 -35.16
N LYS A 353 -44.02 -1.15 -34.80
CA LYS A 353 -42.78 -1.92 -34.75
C LYS A 353 -42.77 -2.94 -33.60
N ASP A 354 -43.43 -2.63 -32.49
CA ASP A 354 -43.63 -3.57 -31.38
C ASP A 354 -44.45 -4.79 -31.83
N ALA A 355 -45.59 -4.55 -32.48
CA ALA A 355 -46.44 -5.60 -33.03
C ALA A 355 -45.74 -6.42 -34.12
N GLU A 356 -44.88 -5.81 -34.94
CA GLU A 356 -44.08 -6.51 -35.96
C GLU A 356 -43.05 -7.47 -35.34
N LYS A 357 -42.33 -7.04 -34.31
CA LYS A 357 -41.15 -7.76 -33.79
C LYS A 357 -41.41 -8.68 -32.60
N TYR A 358 -42.50 -8.48 -31.88
CA TYR A 358 -42.87 -9.27 -30.70
C TYR A 358 -44.20 -10.02 -30.88
N GLY A 359 -44.68 -10.20 -32.10
CA GLY A 359 -45.96 -10.86 -32.39
C GLY A 359 -46.08 -12.27 -31.78
N PRO A 360 -47.31 -12.78 -31.58
CA PRO A 360 -47.54 -14.11 -31.01
C PRO A 360 -46.94 -15.21 -31.89
N LEU A 361 -46.34 -16.22 -31.27
CA LEU A 361 -45.69 -17.32 -31.96
C LEU A 361 -45.89 -18.65 -31.22
N GLY A 362 -46.56 -19.60 -31.86
CA GLY A 362 -46.86 -20.90 -31.25
C GLY A 362 -47.82 -20.76 -30.07
N GLU A 363 -47.36 -21.15 -28.88
CA GLU A 363 -48.11 -21.03 -27.61
C GLU A 363 -47.75 -19.73 -26.84
N TRP A 364 -46.76 -18.95 -27.28
CA TRP A 364 -46.41 -17.67 -26.67
C TRP A 364 -47.30 -16.54 -27.19
N GLU A 365 -47.95 -15.82 -26.29
CA GLU A 365 -48.73 -14.60 -26.60
C GLU A 365 -47.84 -13.47 -27.15
N ARG A 366 -46.54 -13.49 -26.83
CA ARG A 366 -45.52 -12.54 -27.25
C ARG A 366 -44.17 -13.26 -27.33
N ALA A 367 -43.45 -13.13 -28.45
CA ALA A 367 -42.12 -13.72 -28.61
C ALA A 367 -41.24 -12.85 -29.52
N TYR A 368 -39.97 -12.65 -29.17
CA TYR A 368 -39.04 -11.82 -29.92
C TYR A 368 -38.19 -12.63 -30.90
N ARG A 369 -38.17 -12.24 -32.17
CA ARG A 369 -37.29 -12.81 -33.20
C ARG A 369 -36.00 -11.99 -33.29
N THR A 370 -34.85 -12.58 -32.97
CA THR A 370 -33.59 -11.83 -32.86
C THR A 370 -32.95 -11.51 -34.22
N GLY A 371 -33.20 -12.33 -35.24
CA GLY A 371 -32.47 -12.33 -36.51
C GLY A 371 -31.09 -13.00 -36.44
N ASP A 372 -30.66 -13.46 -35.27
CA ASP A 372 -29.39 -14.17 -35.08
C ASP A 372 -29.57 -15.67 -35.33
N HIS A 373 -28.61 -16.29 -36.00
CA HIS A 373 -28.62 -17.74 -36.24
C HIS A 373 -27.83 -18.49 -35.17
N VAL A 374 -28.44 -19.55 -34.65
CA VAL A 374 -27.87 -20.42 -33.62
C VAL A 374 -27.98 -21.90 -34.02
N LYS A 375 -27.16 -22.74 -33.40
CA LYS A 375 -27.25 -24.20 -33.48
C LYS A 375 -27.28 -24.81 -32.09
N LEU A 376 -28.15 -25.78 -31.85
CA LEU A 376 -28.17 -26.53 -30.59
C LEU A 376 -26.96 -27.49 -30.52
N THR A 377 -26.29 -27.51 -29.37
CA THR A 377 -25.16 -28.42 -29.07
C THR A 377 -25.32 -29.01 -27.66
N ASP A 378 -24.57 -30.08 -27.36
CA ASP A 378 -24.54 -30.69 -26.02
C ASP A 378 -24.16 -29.70 -24.90
N ASN A 379 -23.44 -28.63 -25.22
CA ASN A 379 -22.97 -27.61 -24.27
C ASN A 379 -23.89 -26.38 -24.15
N GLY A 380 -24.97 -26.32 -24.93
CA GLY A 380 -25.88 -25.16 -25.06
C GLY A 380 -26.02 -24.69 -26.50
N LEU A 381 -26.64 -23.53 -26.71
CA LEU A 381 -26.75 -22.90 -28.02
C LEU A 381 -25.40 -22.31 -28.45
N ALA A 382 -24.92 -22.68 -29.64
CA ALA A 382 -23.78 -22.06 -30.30
C ALA A 382 -24.27 -20.93 -31.21
N PHE A 383 -23.69 -19.73 -31.09
CA PHE A 383 -23.94 -18.61 -31.99
C PHE A 383 -23.20 -18.83 -33.31
N ILE A 384 -23.92 -18.78 -34.45
CA ILE A 384 -23.36 -19.05 -35.78
C ILE A 384 -23.05 -17.73 -36.52
N GLY A 385 -23.90 -16.71 -36.34
CA GLY A 385 -23.73 -15.42 -36.99
C GLY A 385 -25.06 -14.77 -37.34
N ARG A 386 -25.00 -13.76 -38.22
CA ARG A 386 -26.16 -13.14 -38.87
C ARG A 386 -26.08 -13.37 -40.37
N ALA A 387 -27.15 -13.08 -41.11
CA ALA A 387 -27.24 -13.32 -42.55
C ALA A 387 -26.37 -12.38 -43.43
N ASP A 388 -25.54 -11.54 -42.80
CA ASP A 388 -24.66 -10.54 -43.39
C ASP A 388 -23.20 -10.69 -42.89
N ASP A 389 -22.38 -11.45 -43.64
CA ASP A 389 -21.01 -11.84 -43.26
C ASP A 389 -19.92 -10.80 -43.60
N GLN A 390 -19.17 -10.33 -42.58
CA GLN A 390 -17.71 -10.53 -42.52
C GLN A 390 -17.11 -10.10 -41.17
N VAL A 391 -16.19 -10.92 -40.62
CA VAL A 391 -15.58 -10.72 -39.30
C VAL A 391 -14.05 -10.53 -39.38
N LYS A 392 -13.57 -9.83 -38.35
CA LYS A 392 -12.26 -9.21 -38.15
C LYS A 392 -11.72 -9.68 -36.78
N ILE A 393 -10.98 -10.79 -36.69
CA ILE A 393 -10.31 -11.22 -35.43
C ILE A 393 -8.84 -11.56 -35.76
N GLY A 394 -7.77 -11.07 -35.11
CA GLY A 394 -7.55 -9.98 -34.11
C GLY A 394 -8.77 -9.35 -33.42
N GLY A 395 -9.41 -8.28 -33.92
CA GLY A 395 -9.05 -7.31 -34.96
C GLY A 395 -8.97 -7.72 -36.45
N ARG A 396 -8.07 -8.63 -36.83
CA ARG A 396 -7.61 -8.83 -38.23
C ARG A 396 -7.09 -10.27 -38.45
N ARG A 397 -7.51 -10.87 -39.56
CA ARG A 397 -7.11 -12.20 -40.09
C ARG A 397 -5.74 -12.10 -40.77
N ILE A 398 -4.81 -13.04 -40.52
CA ILE A 398 -3.36 -12.82 -40.75
C ILE A 398 -2.61 -14.11 -41.12
N GLU A 399 -1.72 -14.06 -42.12
CA GLU A 399 -0.78 -15.14 -42.48
C GLU A 399 0.68 -14.64 -42.58
N LEU A 400 1.67 -15.33 -42.00
CA LEU A 400 3.07 -14.85 -42.00
C LEU A 400 3.74 -14.81 -43.39
N GLY A 401 3.27 -15.65 -44.33
CA GLY A 401 3.72 -15.61 -45.73
C GLY A 401 3.26 -14.35 -46.48
N GLU A 402 2.17 -13.73 -46.03
CA GLU A 402 1.63 -12.48 -46.56
C GLU A 402 2.58 -11.30 -46.28
N VAL A 403 3.19 -11.28 -45.09
CA VAL A 403 4.16 -10.25 -44.69
C VAL A 403 5.44 -10.34 -45.53
N GLU A 404 6.00 -11.54 -45.69
CA GLU A 404 7.23 -11.74 -46.50
C GLU A 404 6.97 -11.47 -47.99
N ALA A 405 5.78 -11.79 -48.52
CA ALA A 405 5.40 -11.47 -49.90
C ALA A 405 5.20 -9.96 -50.14
N ASN A 406 4.52 -9.25 -49.23
CA ASN A 406 4.31 -7.81 -49.37
C ASN A 406 5.61 -6.99 -49.23
N VAL A 407 6.52 -7.39 -48.33
CA VAL A 407 7.86 -6.75 -48.22
C VAL A 407 8.71 -7.02 -49.47
N ALA A 408 8.56 -8.19 -50.11
CA ALA A 408 9.21 -8.49 -51.40
C ALA A 408 8.62 -7.71 -52.59
N ALA A 409 7.38 -7.21 -52.48
CA ALA A 409 6.66 -6.52 -53.54
C ALA A 409 6.83 -4.98 -53.52
N LEU A 410 7.67 -4.45 -52.62
CA LEU A 410 7.97 -3.01 -52.54
C LEU A 410 8.84 -2.54 -53.71
N ASP A 411 8.47 -1.40 -54.28
CA ASP A 411 9.21 -0.80 -55.40
C ASP A 411 10.67 -0.52 -55.02
N GLY A 412 11.58 -0.90 -55.91
CA GLY A 412 13.02 -0.72 -55.70
C GLY A 412 13.71 -1.82 -54.87
N VAL A 413 13.00 -2.78 -54.25
CA VAL A 413 13.61 -3.90 -53.51
C VAL A 413 14.14 -4.98 -54.47
N TYR A 414 15.36 -5.48 -54.21
CA TYR A 414 16.02 -6.54 -54.97
C TYR A 414 15.97 -7.91 -54.28
N ASN A 415 16.19 -7.94 -52.96
CA ASN A 415 15.98 -9.10 -52.10
C ASN A 415 15.32 -8.64 -50.79
N SER A 416 14.51 -9.52 -50.19
CA SER A 416 13.93 -9.32 -48.87
C SER A 416 14.00 -10.59 -48.02
N ALA A 417 13.91 -10.43 -46.71
CA ALA A 417 13.69 -11.51 -45.76
C ALA A 417 13.01 -10.99 -44.49
N VAL A 418 11.98 -11.68 -44.00
CA VAL A 418 11.33 -11.35 -42.72
C VAL A 418 11.78 -12.36 -41.65
N ALA A 419 12.23 -11.87 -40.50
CA ALA A 419 12.67 -12.69 -39.38
C ALA A 419 12.02 -12.24 -38.07
N VAL A 420 11.75 -13.21 -37.18
CA VAL A 420 11.32 -12.92 -35.81
C VAL A 420 12.56 -12.82 -34.94
N GLN A 421 12.84 -11.62 -34.42
CA GLN A 421 13.96 -11.35 -33.52
C GLN A 421 13.48 -11.28 -32.06
N THR A 422 14.39 -11.47 -31.11
CA THR A 422 14.07 -11.45 -29.66
C THR A 422 14.78 -10.29 -28.97
N LEU A 423 14.01 -9.41 -28.32
CA LEU A 423 14.50 -8.25 -27.58
C LEU A 423 15.28 -8.65 -26.31
N PRO A 424 16.12 -7.77 -25.75
CA PRO A 424 16.76 -7.98 -24.44
C PRO A 424 15.76 -8.22 -23.29
N SER A 425 14.50 -7.79 -23.43
CA SER A 425 13.39 -8.08 -22.52
C SER A 425 12.84 -9.52 -22.61
N GLY A 426 13.13 -10.24 -23.70
CA GLY A 426 12.61 -11.58 -23.99
C GLY A 426 11.48 -11.62 -25.03
N ASP A 427 10.95 -10.46 -25.44
CA ASP A 427 9.82 -10.35 -26.37
C ASP A 427 10.21 -10.58 -27.84
N LYS A 428 9.24 -10.95 -28.68
CA LYS A 428 9.47 -11.29 -30.09
C LYS A 428 8.89 -10.23 -31.03
N VAL A 429 9.73 -9.73 -31.96
CA VAL A 429 9.36 -8.70 -32.95
C VAL A 429 9.64 -9.16 -34.38
N LEU A 430 8.86 -8.67 -35.35
CA LEU A 430 9.10 -8.90 -36.78
C LEU A 430 10.04 -7.83 -37.36
N VAL A 431 11.14 -8.26 -37.98
CA VAL A 431 12.11 -7.41 -38.67
C VAL A 431 12.21 -7.83 -40.13
N GLY A 432 11.97 -6.87 -41.03
CA GLY A 432 12.02 -7.03 -42.48
C GLY A 432 13.32 -6.45 -43.03
N TYR A 433 14.21 -7.30 -43.49
CA TYR A 433 15.48 -6.90 -44.07
C TYR A 433 15.32 -6.78 -45.59
N VAL A 434 15.71 -5.65 -46.17
CA VAL A 434 15.57 -5.36 -47.61
C VAL A 434 16.88 -4.82 -48.20
N SER A 435 17.16 -5.13 -49.46
CA SER A 435 18.31 -4.56 -50.20
C SER A 435 17.86 -3.88 -51.50
N PRO A 436 18.44 -2.73 -51.88
CA PRO A 436 18.03 -1.96 -53.06
C PRO A 436 18.40 -2.65 -54.39
N ASN A 437 17.60 -2.36 -55.43
CA ASN A 437 17.99 -2.56 -56.82
C ASN A 437 19.14 -1.63 -57.20
N LYS A 438 20.00 -2.05 -58.13
CA LYS A 438 21.19 -1.29 -58.54
C LYS A 438 20.82 0.12 -59.04
N GLY A 439 21.16 1.14 -58.25
CA GLY A 439 20.91 2.54 -58.56
C GLY A 439 19.57 3.09 -58.04
N ALA A 440 18.85 2.36 -57.19
CA ALA A 440 17.69 2.84 -56.46
C ALA A 440 18.05 3.19 -55.00
N GLU A 441 17.51 4.29 -54.49
CA GLU A 441 17.47 4.56 -53.04
C GLU A 441 16.15 4.06 -52.47
N LEU A 442 16.17 3.53 -51.26
CA LEU A 442 15.01 2.96 -50.58
C LEU A 442 14.60 3.84 -49.39
N ASP A 443 13.49 4.57 -49.52
CA ASP A 443 12.90 5.35 -48.44
C ASP A 443 12.11 4.41 -47.50
N VAL A 444 12.63 4.23 -46.28
CA VAL A 444 12.02 3.36 -45.25
C VAL A 444 10.64 3.85 -44.82
N GLN A 445 10.42 5.16 -44.76
CA GLN A 445 9.14 5.73 -44.36
C GLN A 445 8.10 5.53 -45.46
N GLN A 446 8.44 5.82 -46.71
CA GLN A 446 7.57 5.57 -47.86
C GLN A 446 7.26 4.07 -48.04
N MET A 447 8.23 3.18 -47.82
CA MET A 447 8.00 1.73 -47.81
C MET A 447 7.10 1.31 -46.64
N ARG A 448 7.28 1.88 -45.44
CA ARG A 448 6.44 1.58 -44.26
C ARG A 448 5.00 2.05 -44.47
N GLU A 449 4.81 3.22 -45.06
CA GLU A 449 3.51 3.75 -45.48
C GLU A 449 2.88 2.82 -46.52
N ARG A 450 3.63 2.42 -47.55
CA ARG A 450 3.15 1.49 -48.58
C ARG A 450 2.80 0.10 -48.05
N LEU A 451 3.51 -0.39 -47.02
CA LEU A 451 3.11 -1.60 -46.29
C LEU A 451 1.85 -1.35 -45.46
N ALA A 452 1.77 -0.24 -44.72
CA ALA A 452 0.59 0.10 -43.91
C ALA A 452 -0.68 0.32 -44.74
N GLU A 453 -0.57 0.68 -46.02
CA GLU A 453 -1.68 0.69 -46.99
C GLU A 453 -2.21 -0.70 -47.35
N VAL A 454 -1.35 -1.74 -47.33
CA VAL A 454 -1.69 -3.09 -47.83
C VAL A 454 -1.74 -4.18 -46.74
N MET A 455 -1.26 -3.91 -45.53
CA MET A 455 -1.28 -4.87 -44.41
C MET A 455 -1.61 -4.25 -43.04
N PRO A 456 -2.13 -5.04 -42.09
CA PRO A 456 -2.32 -4.63 -40.70
C PRO A 456 -1.09 -3.99 -40.03
N ALA A 457 -1.28 -2.87 -39.31
CA ALA A 457 -0.21 -2.19 -38.57
C ALA A 457 0.64 -3.10 -37.66
N ALA A 458 0.01 -4.04 -36.93
CA ALA A 458 0.70 -5.01 -36.07
C ALA A 458 1.54 -6.07 -36.83
N LEU A 459 1.52 -6.06 -38.16
CA LEU A 459 2.34 -6.92 -39.04
C LEU A 459 3.36 -6.18 -39.87
N VAL A 460 3.26 -4.85 -39.97
CA VAL A 460 4.25 -4.04 -40.67
C VAL A 460 5.57 -4.26 -39.94
N PRO A 461 6.53 -5.00 -40.53
CA PRO A 461 7.74 -5.38 -39.82
C PRO A 461 8.67 -4.16 -39.72
N ARG A 462 9.51 -4.10 -38.69
CA ARG A 462 10.56 -3.08 -38.63
C ARG A 462 11.49 -3.26 -39.83
N LEU A 463 11.49 -2.30 -40.76
CA LEU A 463 12.31 -2.39 -41.95
C LEU A 463 13.77 -1.98 -41.65
N HIS A 464 14.71 -2.77 -42.15
CA HIS A 464 16.14 -2.45 -42.11
C HIS A 464 16.75 -2.62 -43.52
N VAL A 465 17.27 -1.52 -44.06
CA VAL A 465 17.92 -1.50 -45.38
C VAL A 465 19.36 -1.93 -45.24
N MET A 466 19.80 -2.86 -46.08
CA MET A 466 21.17 -3.36 -46.17
C MET A 466 21.65 -3.30 -47.62
N ASP A 467 22.94 -3.00 -47.85
CA ASP A 467 23.52 -2.97 -49.21
C ASP A 467 23.36 -4.31 -49.95
N GLU A 468 23.51 -5.44 -49.23
CA GLU A 468 23.30 -6.79 -49.74
C GLU A 468 22.87 -7.72 -48.59
N LEU A 469 21.90 -8.61 -48.83
CA LEU A 469 21.47 -9.60 -47.83
C LEU A 469 22.40 -10.84 -47.85
N PRO A 470 22.83 -11.37 -46.70
CA PRO A 470 23.69 -12.55 -46.65
C PRO A 470 22.96 -13.77 -47.19
N ILE A 471 23.50 -14.45 -48.20
CA ILE A 471 22.91 -15.65 -48.83
C ILE A 471 23.75 -16.91 -48.58
N ARG A 472 23.08 -18.05 -48.41
CA ARG A 472 23.71 -19.37 -48.33
C ARG A 472 24.08 -19.86 -49.73
N THR A 473 24.99 -20.84 -49.80
CA THR A 473 25.35 -21.60 -51.02
C THR A 473 24.16 -22.28 -51.74
N SER A 474 22.98 -22.33 -51.12
CA SER A 474 21.72 -22.80 -51.72
C SER A 474 20.87 -21.68 -52.36
N GLY A 475 21.37 -20.44 -52.46
CA GLY A 475 20.63 -19.31 -53.04
C GLY A 475 19.45 -18.80 -52.19
N LYS A 476 19.48 -18.99 -50.86
CA LYS A 476 18.47 -18.48 -49.91
C LYS A 476 19.13 -17.59 -48.86
N VAL A 477 18.44 -16.54 -48.42
CA VAL A 477 18.92 -15.61 -47.37
C VAL A 477 19.20 -16.38 -46.07
N ASP A 478 20.36 -16.14 -45.47
CA ASP A 478 20.75 -16.69 -44.18
C ASP A 478 20.20 -15.85 -43.03
N LYS A 479 18.97 -16.18 -42.60
CA LYS A 479 18.30 -15.48 -41.50
C LYS A 479 19.07 -15.49 -40.15
N LYS A 480 20.16 -16.25 -40.01
CA LYS A 480 21.05 -16.23 -38.82
C LYS A 480 22.20 -15.23 -38.89
N ALA A 481 22.48 -14.66 -40.07
CA ALA A 481 23.56 -13.70 -40.29
C ALA A 481 23.05 -12.24 -40.40
N LEU A 482 21.75 -12.01 -40.16
CA LEU A 482 21.12 -10.70 -40.20
C LEU A 482 21.40 -9.92 -38.90
N PRO A 483 21.66 -8.60 -38.96
CA PRO A 483 22.07 -7.81 -37.81
C PRO A 483 20.96 -7.62 -36.77
N TRP A 484 21.33 -7.72 -35.49
CA TRP A 484 20.48 -7.51 -34.31
C TRP A 484 21.38 -7.31 -33.06
N PRO A 485 21.08 -6.38 -32.13
CA PRO A 485 20.05 -5.34 -32.17
C PRO A 485 20.41 -4.18 -33.13
N LEU A 486 19.47 -3.26 -33.32
CA LEU A 486 19.62 -2.07 -34.17
C LEU A 486 19.86 -0.79 -33.34
N PRO A 487 20.44 0.29 -33.91
CA PRO A 487 20.58 1.59 -33.23
C PRO A 487 19.21 2.22 -32.93
N ALA A 488 19.13 3.04 -31.87
CA ALA A 488 17.85 3.59 -31.38
C ALA A 488 17.65 5.10 -31.66
N SER A 489 16.43 5.48 -32.03
CA SER A 489 15.95 6.84 -32.33
C SER A 489 14.43 7.00 -32.05
N VAL A 490 13.94 8.25 -32.02
CA VAL A 490 12.48 8.53 -31.94
C VAL A 490 11.87 8.43 -33.34
N ASP A 491 11.50 7.22 -33.75
CA ASP A 491 10.98 6.89 -35.11
C ASP A 491 9.44 7.05 -35.23
N ALA A 492 8.80 7.69 -34.25
CA ALA A 492 7.35 7.84 -34.16
C ALA A 492 6.84 9.10 -34.88
N VAL A 493 5.89 8.91 -35.81
CA VAL A 493 5.28 9.98 -36.62
C VAL A 493 3.89 10.33 -36.05
N GLY A 494 3.57 11.62 -35.94
CA GLY A 494 2.25 12.08 -35.47
C GLY A 494 2.12 12.20 -33.94
N LEU A 495 3.24 12.23 -33.22
CA LEU A 495 3.27 12.60 -31.80
C LEU A 495 2.93 14.08 -31.61
N THR A 496 2.30 14.44 -30.48
CA THR A 496 2.19 15.82 -30.01
C THR A 496 3.55 16.34 -29.51
N ASP A 497 3.71 17.65 -29.35
CA ASP A 497 4.94 18.26 -28.81
C ASP A 497 5.30 17.71 -27.42
N THR A 498 4.30 17.39 -26.60
CA THR A 498 4.49 16.77 -25.27
C THR A 498 4.85 15.29 -25.40
N GLU A 499 4.15 14.50 -26.22
CA GLU A 499 4.51 13.10 -26.48
C GLU A 499 5.92 12.96 -27.05
N ALA A 500 6.32 13.79 -28.02
CA ALA A 500 7.65 13.75 -28.61
C ALA A 500 8.75 14.07 -27.59
N TRP A 501 8.50 15.04 -26.70
CA TRP A 501 9.43 15.38 -25.62
C TRP A 501 9.54 14.25 -24.58
N VAL A 502 8.43 13.66 -24.15
CA VAL A 502 8.43 12.52 -23.20
C VAL A 502 9.10 11.30 -23.83
N ALA A 503 8.84 11.00 -25.12
CA ALA A 503 9.50 9.93 -25.85
C ALA A 503 11.02 10.11 -25.88
N GLN A 504 11.50 11.33 -26.12
CA GLN A 504 12.92 11.65 -26.06
C GLN A 504 13.51 11.37 -24.65
N GLN A 505 12.78 11.69 -23.58
CA GLN A 505 13.22 11.35 -22.21
C GLN A 505 13.25 9.83 -21.97
N TRP A 506 12.34 9.06 -22.57
CA TRP A 506 12.36 7.60 -22.49
C TRP A 506 13.55 7.00 -23.25
N VAL A 507 13.86 7.48 -24.45
CA VAL A 507 15.06 7.05 -25.20
C VAL A 507 16.33 7.32 -24.38
N GLU A 508 16.43 8.49 -23.74
CA GLU A 508 17.58 8.87 -22.91
C GLU A 508 17.72 8.06 -21.61
N VAL A 509 16.63 7.49 -21.08
CA VAL A 509 16.61 6.70 -19.83
C VAL A 509 16.72 5.19 -20.08
N LEU A 510 16.05 4.67 -21.11
CA LEU A 510 15.97 3.25 -21.42
C LEU A 510 16.99 2.81 -22.48
N GLY A 511 17.47 3.73 -23.33
CA GLY A 511 18.36 3.42 -24.45
C GLY A 511 17.69 2.62 -25.57
N LEU A 512 16.35 2.65 -25.64
CA LEU A 512 15.52 1.90 -26.58
C LEU A 512 14.61 2.82 -27.39
N ASP A 513 14.26 2.40 -28.60
CA ASP A 513 13.27 3.07 -29.44
C ASP A 513 11.92 3.16 -28.72
N VAL A 514 11.25 4.30 -28.85
CA VAL A 514 9.84 4.43 -28.45
C VAL A 514 8.99 4.23 -29.71
N PRO A 515 8.34 3.04 -29.88
CA PRO A 515 7.77 2.64 -31.16
C PRO A 515 6.51 3.41 -31.58
N GLY A 516 5.83 4.05 -30.63
CA GLY A 516 4.55 4.72 -30.82
C GLY A 516 4.04 5.35 -29.53
N ARG A 517 2.88 6.02 -29.60
CA ARG A 517 2.22 6.65 -28.44
C ARG A 517 1.64 5.66 -27.42
N ASP A 518 1.42 4.43 -27.86
CA ASP A 518 0.93 3.29 -27.08
C ASP A 518 2.05 2.47 -26.41
N ALA A 519 3.31 2.92 -26.49
CA ALA A 519 4.41 2.27 -25.78
C ALA A 519 4.25 2.38 -24.26
N ASP A 520 4.39 1.26 -23.52
CA ASP A 520 4.44 1.21 -22.04
C ASP A 520 5.89 1.21 -21.53
N PHE A 521 6.18 2.08 -20.57
CA PHE A 521 7.52 2.30 -20.02
C PHE A 521 8.12 1.04 -19.39
N PHE A 522 7.30 0.22 -18.72
CA PHE A 522 7.75 -0.98 -18.03
C PHE A 522 7.88 -2.17 -18.98
N GLU A 523 7.03 -2.26 -20.01
CA GLU A 523 7.20 -3.25 -21.10
C GLU A 523 8.47 -3.00 -21.92
N LEU A 524 8.84 -1.73 -22.11
CA LEU A 524 10.16 -1.33 -22.65
C LEU A 524 11.33 -1.53 -21.66
N GLY A 525 11.17 -2.33 -20.60
CA GLY A 525 12.25 -2.66 -19.65
C GLY A 525 12.48 -1.62 -18.55
N GLY A 526 11.56 -0.68 -18.36
CA GLY A 526 11.58 0.27 -17.26
C GLY A 526 11.63 -0.42 -15.89
N SER A 527 12.65 -0.10 -15.09
CA SER A 527 12.77 -0.52 -13.69
C SER A 527 12.37 0.61 -12.74
N SER A 528 12.25 0.32 -11.44
CA SER A 528 12.00 1.37 -10.43
C SER A 528 13.04 2.50 -10.41
N LEU A 529 14.30 2.21 -10.77
CA LEU A 529 15.37 3.20 -10.88
C LEU A 529 15.26 4.01 -12.19
N ALA A 530 14.91 3.36 -13.30
CA ALA A 530 14.63 4.05 -14.56
C ALA A 530 13.40 4.96 -14.43
N ALA A 531 12.36 4.50 -13.72
CA ALA A 531 11.15 5.26 -13.42
C ALA A 531 11.47 6.55 -12.65
N ALA A 532 12.31 6.45 -11.61
CA ALA A 532 12.77 7.62 -10.87
C ALA A 532 13.61 8.57 -11.75
N ALA A 533 14.56 8.04 -12.53
CA ALA A 533 15.39 8.84 -13.44
C ALA A 533 14.58 9.56 -14.54
N LEU A 534 13.53 8.93 -15.06
CA LEU A 534 12.57 9.55 -15.97
C LEU A 534 11.79 10.66 -15.27
N ILE A 535 11.21 10.39 -14.09
CA ILE A 535 10.42 11.36 -13.34
C ILE A 535 11.25 12.59 -12.94
N THR A 536 12.51 12.41 -12.56
CA THR A 536 13.46 13.51 -12.32
C THR A 536 13.63 14.41 -13.56
N ARG A 537 13.78 13.84 -14.77
CA ARG A 537 13.80 14.62 -16.02
C ARG A 537 12.47 15.31 -16.31
N LEU A 538 11.35 14.62 -16.09
CA LEU A 538 10.01 15.18 -16.35
C LEU A 538 9.70 16.37 -15.42
N ARG A 539 10.25 16.36 -14.19
CA ARG A 539 10.15 17.45 -13.21
C ARG A 539 10.81 18.77 -13.65
N GLU A 540 11.70 18.76 -14.65
CA GLU A 540 12.21 19.99 -15.26
C GLU A 540 11.10 20.84 -15.91
N ARG A 541 10.06 20.17 -16.44
CA ARG A 541 8.88 20.82 -17.05
C ARG A 541 7.64 20.78 -16.15
N VAL A 542 7.45 19.71 -15.38
CA VAL A 542 6.28 19.51 -14.48
C VAL A 542 6.75 19.18 -13.05
N PRO A 543 7.07 20.18 -12.21
CA PRO A 543 7.68 19.94 -10.88
C PRO A 543 6.84 19.12 -9.87
N THR A 544 5.60 18.82 -10.20
CA THR A 544 4.66 18.04 -9.35
C THR A 544 4.52 16.59 -9.79
N ILE A 545 5.08 16.17 -10.92
CA ILE A 545 4.88 14.78 -11.36
C ILE A 545 5.54 13.81 -10.35
N ALA A 546 4.72 12.92 -9.78
CA ALA A 546 5.12 11.97 -8.75
C ALA A 546 5.68 10.69 -9.38
N VAL A 547 6.49 9.94 -8.63
CA VAL A 547 6.91 8.60 -9.09
C VAL A 547 5.70 7.69 -9.30
N ARG A 548 4.66 7.85 -8.45
CA ARG A 548 3.38 7.13 -8.58
C ARG A 548 2.69 7.38 -9.91
N ASP A 549 2.72 8.62 -10.44
CA ASP A 549 2.07 9.00 -11.69
C ASP A 549 2.55 8.15 -12.88
N LEU A 550 3.83 7.78 -12.93
CA LEU A 550 4.37 6.90 -13.97
C LEU A 550 3.95 5.43 -13.80
N TYR A 551 3.79 4.93 -12.57
CA TYR A 551 3.19 3.60 -12.35
C TYR A 551 1.69 3.58 -12.70
N ASP A 552 1.05 4.72 -12.58
CA ASP A 552 -0.38 4.93 -12.78
C ASP A 552 -0.74 5.21 -14.25
N HIS A 553 0.17 5.87 -14.99
CA HIS A 553 0.07 6.26 -16.40
C HIS A 553 1.35 5.83 -17.13
N PRO A 554 1.60 4.52 -17.28
CA PRO A 554 2.87 4.00 -17.79
C PRO A 554 3.03 4.13 -19.31
N ARG A 555 1.97 4.48 -20.06
CA ARG A 555 2.03 4.67 -21.51
C ARG A 555 2.38 6.09 -21.91
N LEU A 556 3.13 6.25 -23.00
CA LEU A 556 3.57 7.54 -23.51
C LEU A 556 2.40 8.53 -23.68
N GLU A 557 1.32 8.13 -24.35
CA GLU A 557 0.12 8.96 -24.56
C GLU A 557 -0.52 9.41 -23.25
N THR A 558 -0.62 8.52 -22.25
CA THR A 558 -1.26 8.82 -20.98
C THR A 558 -0.40 9.69 -20.08
N LEU A 559 0.91 9.46 -20.10
CA LEU A 559 1.87 10.24 -19.35
C LEU A 559 1.97 11.66 -19.94
N ALA A 560 1.97 11.79 -21.27
CA ALA A 560 1.91 13.07 -21.97
C ALA A 560 0.59 13.81 -21.69
N SER A 561 -0.55 13.12 -21.71
CA SER A 561 -1.87 13.70 -21.39
C SER A 561 -1.92 14.22 -19.96
N LEU A 562 -1.45 13.43 -18.98
CA LEU A 562 -1.34 13.85 -17.59
C LEU A 562 -0.37 15.04 -17.43
N ILE A 563 0.75 15.04 -18.15
CA ILE A 563 1.70 16.16 -18.18
C ILE A 563 1.05 17.44 -18.70
N ASP A 564 0.23 17.35 -19.74
CA ASP A 564 -0.52 18.49 -20.27
C ASP A 564 -1.60 18.97 -19.28
N GLU A 565 -2.36 18.07 -18.64
CA GLU A 565 -3.32 18.38 -17.56
C GLU A 565 -2.65 19.08 -16.36
N LEU A 566 -1.52 18.53 -15.88
CA LEU A 566 -0.74 19.12 -14.80
C LEU A 566 -0.16 20.48 -15.19
N THR A 567 0.34 20.62 -16.42
CA THR A 567 0.87 21.89 -16.96
C THR A 567 -0.22 22.96 -17.03
N LEU A 568 -1.41 22.62 -17.51
CA LEU A 568 -2.58 23.52 -17.54
C LEU A 568 -3.05 23.91 -16.13
N SER A 569 -2.87 23.02 -15.16
CA SER A 569 -3.27 23.22 -13.76
C SER A 569 -2.26 24.02 -12.91
N HIS A 570 -1.10 24.44 -13.46
CA HIS A 570 0.01 24.91 -12.63
C HIS A 570 -0.14 26.31 -12.02
N ARG A 571 -0.39 26.31 -10.70
CA ARG A 571 0.16 27.29 -9.75
C ARG A 571 0.82 26.59 -8.57
N THR A 572 1.87 25.80 -8.83
CA THR A 572 2.70 25.25 -7.75
C THR A 572 3.40 26.39 -7.02
N ALA A 573 2.98 26.66 -5.79
CA ALA A 573 3.51 27.72 -4.95
C ALA A 573 4.86 27.32 -4.37
N THR A 574 5.93 27.47 -5.16
CA THR A 574 7.30 27.33 -4.68
C THR A 574 7.57 28.39 -3.60
N ARG A 575 7.65 27.97 -2.34
CA ARG A 575 7.94 28.87 -1.22
C ARG A 575 9.45 28.92 -1.04
N GLU A 576 10.09 29.95 -1.59
CA GLU A 576 11.51 30.20 -1.37
C GLU A 576 11.82 30.25 0.14
N ARG A 577 12.76 29.40 0.58
CA ARG A 577 12.99 29.08 1.99
C ARG A 577 14.46 28.85 2.29
N ASP A 578 15.18 29.91 2.66
CA ASP A 578 16.48 29.75 3.34
C ASP A 578 16.25 29.51 4.84
N VAL A 579 16.61 28.32 5.31
CA VAL A 579 16.42 27.88 6.70
C VAL A 579 17.68 28.19 7.51
N ALA A 580 17.54 29.07 8.48
CA ALA A 580 18.65 29.63 9.25
C ALA A 580 19.38 28.54 10.07
N PRO A 581 20.70 28.33 9.87
CA PRO A 581 21.46 27.35 10.64
C PRO A 581 21.32 27.53 12.14
N VAL A 582 21.01 26.44 12.86
CA VAL A 582 20.83 26.44 14.32
C VAL A 582 21.94 27.23 15.02
N GLY A 583 21.55 28.14 15.92
CA GLY A 583 22.46 29.08 16.56
C GLY A 583 23.54 28.43 17.43
N ALA A 584 24.68 29.10 17.59
CA ALA A 584 25.71 28.65 18.53
C ALA A 584 25.20 28.66 19.99
N GLY A 585 24.41 29.70 20.36
CA GLY A 585 23.78 29.78 21.68
C GLY A 585 22.83 28.60 21.96
N THR A 586 22.03 28.19 20.98
CA THR A 586 21.16 27.00 21.06
C THR A 586 21.98 25.74 21.34
N ARG A 587 23.05 25.48 20.57
CA ARG A 587 23.91 24.30 20.79
C ARG A 587 24.56 24.32 22.17
N ILE A 588 25.09 25.45 22.62
CA ILE A 588 25.67 25.59 23.96
C ILE A 588 24.62 25.33 25.04
N ALA A 589 23.40 25.84 24.86
CA ALA A 589 22.29 25.55 25.77
C ALA A 589 21.93 24.06 25.80
N GLN A 590 21.93 23.37 24.66
CA GLN A 590 21.74 21.92 24.58
C GLN A 590 22.84 21.18 25.34
N THR A 591 24.12 21.49 25.11
CA THR A 591 25.25 20.90 25.86
C THR A 591 25.12 21.09 27.37
N LEU A 592 24.77 22.30 27.82
CA LEU A 592 24.60 22.61 29.24
C LEU A 592 23.38 21.89 29.86
N LEU A 593 22.29 21.74 29.09
CA LEU A 593 21.10 20.99 29.51
C LEU A 593 21.32 19.47 29.50
N MET A 594 22.25 18.96 28.67
CA MET A 594 22.64 17.55 28.72
C MET A 594 23.33 17.17 30.02
N VAL A 595 24.02 18.08 30.71
CA VAL A 595 24.67 17.78 32.00
C VAL A 595 23.66 17.27 33.06
N PRO A 596 22.60 18.01 33.45
CA PRO A 596 21.62 17.51 34.43
C PRO A 596 20.82 16.30 33.92
N VAL A 597 20.56 16.20 32.61
CA VAL A 597 19.91 15.02 32.00
C VAL A 597 20.78 13.77 32.14
N MET A 598 22.08 13.87 31.86
CA MET A 598 23.06 12.79 32.04
C MET A 598 23.34 12.49 33.50
N THR A 599 23.29 13.49 34.39
CA THR A 599 23.33 13.28 35.84
C THR A 599 22.13 12.45 36.31
N LEU A 600 20.91 12.72 35.84
CA LEU A 600 19.73 11.89 36.15
C LEU A 600 19.89 10.45 35.63
N LYS A 601 20.33 10.29 34.37
CA LYS A 601 20.60 8.98 33.77
C LYS A 601 21.64 8.19 34.57
N ALA A 602 22.76 8.83 34.89
CA ALA A 602 23.86 8.25 35.63
C ALA A 602 23.48 7.93 37.08
N ALA A 603 22.62 8.72 37.73
CA ALA A 603 22.21 8.50 39.12
C ALA A 603 21.62 7.10 39.36
N THR A 604 20.91 6.50 38.39
CA THR A 604 20.51 5.09 38.49
C THR A 604 21.73 4.16 38.51
N ALA A 605 22.63 4.30 37.54
CA ALA A 605 23.81 3.44 37.43
C ALA A 605 24.74 3.59 38.65
N VAL A 606 24.93 4.82 39.13
CA VAL A 606 25.62 5.14 40.39
C VAL A 606 24.96 4.43 41.58
N THR A 607 23.62 4.37 41.64
CA THR A 607 22.92 3.64 42.71
C THR A 607 23.26 2.14 42.71
N TRP A 608 23.20 1.49 41.55
CA TRP A 608 23.55 0.07 41.42
C TRP A 608 25.03 -0.20 41.74
N VAL A 609 25.95 0.64 41.23
CA VAL A 609 27.38 0.53 41.53
C VAL A 609 27.66 0.78 43.01
N ALA A 610 26.99 1.75 43.64
CA ALA A 610 27.13 2.05 45.06
C ALA A 610 26.66 0.89 45.95
N ILE A 611 25.53 0.24 45.60
CA ILE A 611 25.04 -0.96 46.28
C ILE A 611 26.07 -2.10 46.14
N ALA A 612 26.55 -2.37 44.93
CA ALA A 612 27.54 -3.42 44.69
C ALA A 612 28.87 -3.16 45.43
N ALA A 613 29.37 -1.91 45.41
CA ALA A 613 30.58 -1.51 46.12
C ALA A 613 30.43 -1.67 47.65
N ASN A 614 29.26 -1.34 48.21
CA ASN A 614 28.98 -1.48 49.63
C ASN A 614 28.86 -2.97 50.05
N LEU A 615 28.25 -3.83 49.20
CA LEU A 615 28.24 -5.29 49.40
C LEU A 615 29.66 -5.90 49.37
N LEU A 616 30.53 -5.35 48.53
CA LEU A 616 31.92 -5.81 48.38
C LEU A 616 32.89 -5.20 49.40
N GLY A 617 32.42 -4.32 50.30
CA GLY A 617 33.25 -3.63 51.29
C GLY A 617 34.19 -2.57 50.71
N LEU A 618 33.98 -2.14 49.46
CA LEU A 618 34.78 -1.11 48.78
C LEU A 618 34.39 0.31 49.23
N THR A 619 33.21 0.46 49.84
CA THR A 619 32.70 1.71 50.43
C THR A 619 31.98 1.39 51.75
N GLN A 620 31.71 2.42 52.56
CA GLN A 620 30.93 2.31 53.81
C GLN A 620 29.77 3.31 53.81
N LEU A 621 28.86 3.16 52.84
CA LEU A 621 27.67 3.98 52.68
C LEU A 621 26.52 3.42 53.54
N SER A 622 25.67 4.33 54.04
CA SER A 622 24.49 3.95 54.81
C SER A 622 23.49 3.15 53.95
N TRP A 623 23.15 1.94 54.40
CA TRP A 623 22.13 1.09 53.78
C TRP A 623 20.77 1.76 53.68
N ALA A 624 20.39 2.61 54.65
CA ALA A 624 19.13 3.34 54.61
C ALA A 624 19.09 4.35 53.46
N TRP A 625 20.19 5.06 53.22
CA TRP A 625 20.30 6.00 52.09
C TRP A 625 20.42 5.28 50.74
N LEU A 626 21.12 4.13 50.67
CA LEU A 626 21.14 3.29 49.47
C LEU A 626 19.75 2.73 49.13
N ALA A 627 18.99 2.28 50.13
CA ALA A 627 17.61 1.82 49.94
C ALA A 627 16.68 2.96 49.48
N ALA A 628 16.82 4.16 50.06
CA ALA A 628 16.08 5.34 49.61
C ALA A 628 16.43 5.72 48.16
N ALA A 629 17.72 5.78 47.81
CA ALA A 629 18.19 6.03 46.45
C ALA A 629 17.68 4.97 45.47
N PHE A 630 17.67 3.69 45.86
CA PHE A 630 17.10 2.60 45.06
C PHE A 630 15.62 2.82 44.77
N VAL A 631 14.80 3.07 45.79
CA VAL A 631 13.35 3.33 45.63
C VAL A 631 13.12 4.53 44.71
N VAL A 632 13.86 5.62 44.90
CA VAL A 632 13.68 6.87 44.15
C VAL A 632 14.20 6.77 42.70
N LEU A 633 15.35 6.16 42.47
CA LEU A 633 16.06 6.23 41.19
C LEU A 633 15.95 4.95 40.35
N CYS A 634 15.68 3.79 40.95
CA CYS A 634 15.61 2.50 40.24
C CYS A 634 14.19 1.98 40.05
N THR A 635 13.23 2.37 40.91
CA THR A 635 11.84 1.88 40.84
C THR A 635 10.90 2.88 40.15
N PRO A 636 9.76 2.44 39.56
CA PRO A 636 8.80 3.33 38.93
C PRO A 636 8.13 4.30 39.91
N PHE A 637 8.13 4.01 41.22
CA PHE A 637 7.57 4.91 42.24
C PHE A 637 8.27 6.27 42.29
N GLY A 638 9.59 6.32 42.06
CA GLY A 638 10.33 7.57 41.92
C GLY A 638 10.56 7.99 40.47
N ARG A 639 10.89 7.06 39.58
CA ARG A 639 11.19 7.37 38.16
C ARG A 639 10.03 8.02 37.42
N ILE A 640 8.79 7.53 37.59
CA ILE A 640 7.64 8.09 36.88
C ILE A 640 7.36 9.53 37.33
N PRO A 641 7.26 9.85 38.64
CA PRO A 641 7.16 11.24 39.09
C PRO A 641 8.34 12.12 38.70
N ILE A 642 9.59 11.66 38.85
CA ILE A 642 10.78 12.45 38.50
C ILE A 642 10.79 12.77 37.00
N GLY A 643 10.55 11.77 36.15
CA GLY A 643 10.46 11.94 34.70
C GLY A 643 9.32 12.88 34.31
N ALA A 644 8.09 12.56 34.69
CA ALA A 644 6.90 13.28 34.23
C ALA A 644 6.77 14.70 34.82
N LEU A 645 6.98 14.87 36.14
CA LEU A 645 6.87 16.18 36.77
C LEU A 645 8.08 17.06 36.43
N GLY A 646 9.27 16.48 36.30
CA GLY A 646 10.47 17.20 35.84
C GLY A 646 10.34 17.65 34.39
N ALA A 647 9.89 16.79 33.48
CA ALA A 647 9.60 17.17 32.08
C ALA A 647 8.54 18.28 32.00
N ARG A 648 7.47 18.19 32.79
CA ARG A 648 6.42 19.23 32.90
C ARG A 648 6.97 20.55 33.43
N LEU A 649 7.88 20.52 34.41
CA LEU A 649 8.54 21.71 34.94
C LEU A 649 9.46 22.37 33.90
N ILE A 650 10.29 21.57 33.21
CA ILE A 650 11.21 22.02 32.15
C ILE A 650 10.42 22.66 31.00
N ARG A 651 9.41 21.96 30.45
CA ARG A 651 8.50 22.51 29.43
C ARG A 651 7.81 23.79 29.91
N GLY A 652 7.29 23.79 31.13
CA GLY A 652 6.40 24.84 31.62
C GLY A 652 5.06 24.86 30.88
N ARG A 653 4.56 26.05 30.56
CA ARG A 653 3.34 26.23 29.76
C ARG A 653 3.72 26.31 28.28
N VAL A 654 3.33 25.30 27.50
CA VAL A 654 3.27 25.37 26.03
C VAL A 654 1.82 25.56 25.60
N GLN A 655 1.60 26.19 24.46
CA GLN A 655 0.30 26.33 23.81
C GLN A 655 0.37 25.73 22.39
N PRO A 656 -0.75 25.38 21.77
CA PRO A 656 -0.79 25.14 20.33
C PRO A 656 -0.32 26.39 19.57
N GLY A 657 0.46 26.21 18.51
CA GLY A 657 1.02 27.28 17.69
C GLY A 657 2.32 26.89 17.00
N VAL A 658 2.94 27.87 16.31
CA VAL A 658 4.23 27.71 15.64
C VAL A 658 5.32 28.43 16.45
N TYR A 659 6.45 27.76 16.68
CA TYR A 659 7.59 28.28 17.43
C TYR A 659 8.87 28.22 16.59
N ALA A 660 9.81 29.15 16.80
CA ALA A 660 11.07 29.14 16.06
C ALA A 660 11.96 27.93 16.43
N ARG A 661 12.53 27.26 15.41
CA ARG A 661 13.48 26.17 15.60
C ARG A 661 14.71 26.62 16.38
N GLY A 662 15.13 25.80 17.35
CA GLY A 662 16.24 26.17 18.24
C GLY A 662 15.96 27.35 19.18
N GLY A 663 14.76 27.93 19.13
CA GLY A 663 14.28 28.94 20.06
C GLY A 663 13.95 28.37 21.45
N ALA A 664 13.66 29.25 22.40
CA ALA A 664 13.49 28.87 23.81
C ALA A 664 12.41 27.81 24.05
N GLN A 665 11.28 27.88 23.35
CA GLN A 665 10.19 26.90 23.46
C GLN A 665 10.59 25.53 22.90
N HIS A 666 11.25 25.50 21.73
CA HIS A 666 11.75 24.26 21.14
C HIS A 666 12.80 23.60 22.05
N VAL A 667 13.81 24.34 22.51
CA VAL A 667 14.86 23.82 23.42
C VAL A 667 14.26 23.28 24.73
N ARG A 668 13.20 23.92 25.26
CA ARG A 668 12.50 23.42 26.46
C ARG A 668 11.69 22.15 26.22
N LEU A 669 11.04 22.00 25.07
CA LEU A 669 10.36 20.75 24.70
C LEU A 669 11.36 19.61 24.52
N TRP A 670 12.40 19.84 23.73
CA TRP A 670 13.52 18.92 23.53
C TRP A 670 14.14 18.48 24.87
N ALA A 671 14.47 19.43 25.77
CA ALA A 671 15.05 19.12 27.07
C ALA A 671 14.09 18.36 28.00
N ALA A 672 12.78 18.65 27.95
CA ALA A 672 11.76 17.91 28.70
C ALA A 672 11.65 16.45 28.21
N GLU A 673 11.78 16.22 26.90
CA GLU A 673 11.78 14.89 26.31
C GLU A 673 13.03 14.10 26.67
N ARG A 674 14.22 14.69 26.48
CA ARG A 674 15.49 14.06 26.89
C ARG A 674 15.50 13.75 28.40
N TRP A 675 14.93 14.62 29.25
CA TRP A 675 14.73 14.36 30.68
C TRP A 675 13.81 13.17 30.96
N LEU A 676 12.65 13.10 30.31
CA LEU A 676 11.71 11.99 30.48
C LEU A 676 12.37 10.66 30.08
N THR A 677 13.11 10.64 28.96
CA THR A 677 13.86 9.47 28.49
C THR A 677 14.98 9.08 29.46
N ALA A 678 15.79 10.04 29.92
CA ALA A 678 16.89 9.83 30.87
C ALA A 678 16.44 9.28 32.24
N SER A 679 15.24 9.66 32.71
CA SER A 679 14.64 9.12 33.93
C SER A 679 14.37 7.61 33.87
N GLY A 680 14.32 7.02 32.67
CA GLY A 680 13.93 5.64 32.46
C GLY A 680 12.47 5.33 32.79
N ALA A 681 11.61 6.35 32.93
CA ALA A 681 10.17 6.20 33.17
C ALA A 681 9.50 5.41 32.04
N LEU A 682 9.84 5.68 30.78
CA LEU A 682 9.30 5.00 29.60
C LEU A 682 9.58 3.49 29.66
N ASN A 683 10.81 3.09 29.98
CA ASN A 683 11.24 1.68 29.97
C ASN A 683 10.53 0.81 31.03
N ILE A 684 10.12 1.39 32.16
CA ILE A 684 9.45 0.68 33.27
C ILE A 684 7.93 0.90 33.26
N SER A 685 7.40 1.81 32.44
CA SER A 685 5.98 2.10 32.39
C SER A 685 5.18 0.94 31.78
N SER A 686 4.26 0.36 32.54
CA SER A 686 3.26 -0.60 32.04
C SER A 686 2.14 0.08 31.25
N ALA A 687 1.31 -0.68 30.55
CA ALA A 687 0.07 -0.21 29.92
C ALA A 687 -0.88 0.55 30.88
N ASN A 688 -0.80 0.29 32.20
CA ASN A 688 -1.56 1.06 33.19
C ASN A 688 -0.78 2.27 33.73
N ALA A 689 0.55 2.17 33.84
CA ALA A 689 1.40 3.28 34.27
C ALA A 689 1.49 4.38 33.19
N ALA A 690 1.39 4.04 31.90
CA ALA A 690 1.40 5.00 30.79
C ALA A 690 0.31 6.08 30.98
N LYS A 691 -0.88 5.67 31.43
CA LYS A 691 -2.01 6.57 31.76
C LYS A 691 -1.77 7.43 33.00
N ILE A 692 -0.91 6.99 33.94
CA ILE A 692 -0.50 7.78 35.11
C ILE A 692 0.52 8.83 34.68
N THR A 693 1.55 8.41 33.95
CA THR A 693 2.58 9.28 33.35
C THR A 693 1.94 10.37 32.48
N ALA A 694 0.98 10.01 31.63
CA ALA A 694 0.24 10.96 30.79
C ALA A 694 -0.46 12.07 31.59
N ARG A 695 -1.21 11.70 32.64
CA ARG A 695 -1.87 12.68 33.53
C ARG A 695 -0.87 13.55 34.31
N MET A 696 0.28 13.00 34.69
CA MET A 696 1.35 13.77 35.34
C MET A 696 1.97 14.80 34.37
N LEU A 697 2.20 14.44 33.11
CA LEU A 697 2.69 15.36 32.05
C LEU A 697 1.68 16.48 31.73
N GLY A 698 0.38 16.19 31.87
CA GLY A 698 -0.72 17.15 31.75
C GLY A 698 -1.88 16.70 30.86
N ALA A 699 -1.80 15.51 30.27
CA ALA A 699 -2.81 14.99 29.35
C ALA A 699 -4.14 14.62 30.05
N THR A 700 -5.25 14.82 29.34
CA THR A 700 -6.59 14.42 29.77
C THR A 700 -6.87 13.00 29.30
N ILE A 701 -6.95 12.04 30.22
CA ILE A 701 -7.18 10.62 29.90
C ILE A 701 -8.48 10.13 30.53
N GLY A 702 -9.44 9.73 29.69
CA GLY A 702 -10.76 9.24 30.07
C GLY A 702 -10.78 7.92 30.86
N LYS A 703 -11.98 7.50 31.26
CA LYS A 703 -12.20 6.19 31.91
C LYS A 703 -12.12 5.07 30.88
N GLY A 704 -11.62 3.89 31.28
CA GLY A 704 -11.65 2.70 30.41
C GLY A 704 -10.73 2.73 29.19
N VAL A 705 -9.88 3.75 29.03
CA VAL A 705 -8.87 3.83 27.97
C VAL A 705 -7.85 2.70 28.11
N ASP A 706 -7.48 2.06 27.00
CA ASP A 706 -6.34 1.15 26.89
C ASP A 706 -5.28 1.75 25.97
N MET A 707 -4.06 1.91 26.50
CA MET A 707 -3.02 2.76 25.92
C MET A 707 -1.68 2.06 26.09
N HIS A 708 -1.13 1.57 24.98
CA HIS A 708 0.12 0.80 24.93
C HIS A 708 1.31 1.60 24.35
N THR A 709 1.10 2.85 23.94
CA THR A 709 2.14 3.86 23.67
C THR A 709 2.29 4.86 24.84
N PHE A 710 3.20 5.83 24.73
CA PHE A 710 3.43 6.89 25.72
C PHE A 710 2.85 8.24 25.28
N ALA A 711 2.46 9.07 26.26
CA ALA A 711 1.93 10.40 26.01
C ALA A 711 3.05 11.43 25.74
N PRO A 712 2.76 12.51 24.99
CA PRO A 712 3.74 13.53 24.65
C PRO A 712 4.14 14.37 25.87
N VAL A 713 5.37 14.87 25.87
CA VAL A 713 5.82 15.86 26.87
C VAL A 713 5.08 17.20 26.77
N THR A 714 4.47 17.50 25.62
CA THR A 714 3.66 18.71 25.38
C THR A 714 2.51 18.85 26.39
N GLY A 715 1.96 17.74 26.89
CA GLY A 715 0.75 17.72 27.70
C GLY A 715 -0.52 18.13 26.95
N LEU A 716 -0.47 18.28 25.62
CA LEU A 716 -1.58 18.67 24.76
C LEU A 716 -2.27 17.44 24.14
N LEU A 717 -2.51 16.42 24.96
CA LEU A 717 -3.17 15.17 24.56
C LEU A 717 -4.48 15.02 25.33
N THR A 718 -5.57 14.80 24.59
CA THR A 718 -6.90 14.49 25.12
C THR A 718 -7.36 13.14 24.56
N VAL A 719 -7.67 12.19 25.44
CA VAL A 719 -8.14 10.84 25.08
C VAL A 719 -9.47 10.57 25.78
N GLY A 720 -10.52 10.35 24.99
CA GLY A 720 -11.91 10.12 25.40
C GLY A 720 -12.11 8.82 26.18
N GLU A 721 -13.32 8.61 26.69
CA GLU A 721 -13.61 7.39 27.45
C GLU A 721 -13.56 6.17 26.53
N GLY A 722 -12.92 5.10 26.98
CA GLY A 722 -12.93 3.81 26.28
C GLY A 722 -12.04 3.65 25.05
N ALA A 723 -11.33 4.71 24.62
CA ALA A 723 -10.44 4.67 23.46
C ALA A 723 -9.30 3.64 23.59
N ALA A 724 -8.83 3.13 22.45
CA ALA A 724 -7.74 2.17 22.35
C ALA A 724 -6.59 2.73 21.51
N ILE A 725 -5.37 2.69 22.04
CA ILE A 725 -4.14 3.16 21.37
C ILE A 725 -3.08 2.05 21.45
N GLU A 726 -2.72 1.54 20.28
CA GLU A 726 -1.78 0.43 20.10
C GLU A 726 -0.30 0.85 20.33
N PRO A 727 0.66 -0.10 20.34
CA PRO A 727 2.08 0.21 20.48
C PRO A 727 2.63 1.07 19.33
N GLU A 728 3.72 1.79 19.60
CA GLU A 728 4.48 2.56 18.60
C GLU A 728 3.69 3.66 17.86
N VAL A 729 2.48 4.01 18.32
CA VAL A 729 1.75 5.19 17.86
C VAL A 729 2.45 6.46 18.36
N ASP A 730 2.77 7.37 17.44
CA ASP A 730 3.31 8.69 17.77
C ASP A 730 2.17 9.66 18.15
N LEU A 731 2.16 10.03 19.44
CA LEU A 731 1.23 10.98 20.05
C LEU A 731 1.87 12.36 20.30
N SER A 732 3.05 12.65 19.72
CA SER A 732 3.84 13.86 19.97
C SER A 732 3.00 15.14 19.86
N GLY A 733 2.19 15.24 18.81
CA GLY A 733 1.51 16.48 18.44
C GLY A 733 2.50 17.59 18.09
N VAL A 734 3.70 17.22 17.62
CA VAL A 734 4.80 18.12 17.28
C VAL A 734 5.34 17.74 15.90
N TRP A 735 5.59 18.75 15.07
CA TRP A 735 6.21 18.58 13.77
C TRP A 735 7.22 19.71 13.58
N LEU A 736 8.47 19.37 13.30
CA LEU A 736 9.51 20.33 12.93
C LEU A 736 9.63 20.36 11.41
N ASP A 737 9.52 21.56 10.85
CA ASP A 737 9.74 21.80 9.43
C ASP A 737 10.54 23.10 9.22
N GLY A 738 11.73 23.00 8.61
CA GLY A 738 12.63 24.13 8.42
C GLY A 738 12.90 24.88 9.73
N ASP A 739 12.51 26.16 9.80
CA ASP A 739 12.61 26.98 11.02
C ASP A 739 11.32 27.04 11.87
N GLU A 740 10.27 26.32 11.47
CA GLU A 740 8.96 26.29 12.12
C GLU A 740 8.76 24.98 12.90
N LEU A 741 8.62 25.07 14.23
CA LEU A 741 8.18 23.98 15.10
C LEU A 741 6.67 24.13 15.33
N HIS A 742 5.88 23.32 14.63
CA HIS A 742 4.45 23.22 14.80
C HIS A 742 4.14 22.39 16.05
N VAL A 743 3.35 22.93 16.97
CA VAL A 743 2.88 22.26 18.19
C VAL A 743 1.35 22.34 18.21
N GLY A 744 0.68 21.21 18.36
CA GLY A 744 -0.78 21.12 18.30
C GLY A 744 -1.37 20.32 19.46
N GLU A 745 -2.69 20.41 19.61
CA GLU A 745 -3.42 19.45 20.43
C GLU A 745 -3.68 18.17 19.62
N VAL A 746 -3.63 17.01 20.27
CA VAL A 746 -4.07 15.73 19.73
C VAL A 746 -5.30 15.29 20.52
N ARG A 747 -6.44 15.14 19.85
CA ARG A 747 -7.72 14.72 20.41
C ARG A 747 -8.11 13.36 19.85
N ILE A 748 -8.34 12.40 20.73
CA ILE A 748 -8.84 11.07 20.42
C ILE A 748 -10.19 10.91 21.13
N GLY A 749 -11.26 10.65 20.38
CA GLY A 749 -12.64 10.60 20.87
C GLY A 749 -12.94 9.39 21.75
N ALA A 750 -14.18 9.30 22.22
CA ALA A 750 -14.65 8.14 22.96
C ALA A 750 -14.68 6.90 22.07
N GLU A 751 -14.19 5.76 22.57
CA GLU A 751 -14.19 4.46 21.86
C GLU A 751 -13.44 4.46 20.52
N ALA A 752 -12.69 5.53 20.21
CA ALA A 752 -11.84 5.58 19.03
C ALA A 752 -10.63 4.65 19.15
N ARG A 753 -10.19 4.09 18.02
CA ARG A 753 -9.09 3.13 17.92
C ARG A 753 -7.99 3.70 17.03
N VAL A 754 -6.74 3.63 17.50
CA VAL A 754 -5.55 4.03 16.73
C VAL A 754 -4.58 2.85 16.67
N GLY A 755 -4.44 2.30 15.47
CA GLY A 755 -3.60 1.13 15.17
C GLY A 755 -2.10 1.43 15.27
N ALA A 756 -1.29 0.38 15.46
CA ALA A 756 0.14 0.48 15.71
C ALA A 756 0.90 1.28 14.63
N ARG A 757 2.00 1.94 15.02
CA ARG A 757 2.87 2.76 14.14
C ARG A 757 2.21 3.96 13.43
N SER A 758 0.97 4.30 13.78
CA SER A 758 0.33 5.49 13.22
C SER A 758 0.89 6.79 13.81
N THR A 759 1.00 7.83 12.99
CA THR A 759 1.55 9.14 13.36
C THR A 759 0.45 10.20 13.42
N LEU A 760 0.29 10.87 14.56
CA LEU A 760 -0.73 11.91 14.75
C LEU A 760 -0.11 13.32 14.74
N MET A 761 -0.28 14.05 13.65
CA MET A 761 0.30 15.38 13.46
C MET A 761 -0.38 16.46 14.35
N PRO A 762 0.27 17.62 14.56
CA PRO A 762 -0.34 18.77 15.26
C PRO A 762 -1.77 19.09 14.80
N GLY A 763 -2.72 19.16 15.74
CA GLY A 763 -4.12 19.49 15.44
C GLY A 763 -5.02 18.29 15.13
N THR A 764 -4.50 17.06 15.16
CA THR A 764 -5.28 15.84 14.96
C THR A 764 -6.52 15.76 15.86
N GLU A 765 -7.70 15.67 15.25
CA GLU A 765 -8.97 15.33 15.89
C GLU A 765 -9.49 14.00 15.33
N ILE A 766 -9.54 12.96 16.18
CA ILE A 766 -10.18 11.68 15.89
C ILE A 766 -11.49 11.63 16.65
N ARG A 767 -12.64 11.53 15.97
CA ARG A 767 -13.97 11.54 16.62
C ARG A 767 -14.37 10.17 17.16
N ASP A 768 -15.47 10.15 17.92
CA ASP A 768 -15.94 8.96 18.64
C ASP A 768 -16.16 7.74 17.73
N GLY A 769 -15.80 6.56 18.20
CA GLY A 769 -15.93 5.28 17.49
C GLY A 769 -15.10 5.13 16.20
N ALA A 770 -14.33 6.14 15.82
CA ALA A 770 -13.49 6.09 14.62
C ALA A 770 -12.32 5.11 14.77
N HIS A 771 -11.79 4.61 13.66
CA HIS A 771 -10.68 3.66 13.64
C HIS A 771 -9.63 4.09 12.61
N VAL A 772 -8.45 4.48 13.08
CA VAL A 772 -7.27 4.70 12.24
C VAL A 772 -6.48 3.40 12.17
N GLU A 773 -6.35 2.81 10.97
CA GLU A 773 -5.59 1.56 10.77
C GLU A 773 -4.07 1.78 11.00
N ALA A 774 -3.33 0.68 11.18
CA ALA A 774 -1.90 0.73 11.51
C ALA A 774 -1.04 1.38 10.41
N GLY A 775 0.00 2.13 10.80
CA GLY A 775 0.93 2.82 9.90
C GLY A 775 0.32 4.00 9.15
N SER A 776 -0.74 4.61 9.68
CA SER A 776 -1.41 5.75 9.04
C SER A 776 -0.92 7.09 9.59
N THR A 777 -0.84 8.12 8.75
CA THR A 777 -0.44 9.48 9.15
C THR A 777 -1.64 10.44 9.09
N VAL A 778 -2.15 10.87 10.25
CA VAL A 778 -3.26 11.82 10.32
C VAL A 778 -2.71 13.25 10.35
N THR A 779 -3.07 14.08 9.37
CA THR A 779 -2.43 15.40 9.15
C THR A 779 -2.94 16.53 10.03
N GLY A 780 -4.10 16.37 10.67
CA GLY A 780 -4.74 17.40 11.47
C GLY A 780 -5.53 18.46 10.68
N GLU A 781 -5.52 18.40 9.34
CA GLU A 781 -6.27 19.34 8.47
C GLU A 781 -7.77 19.09 8.48
N LYS A 782 -8.17 17.81 8.53
CA LYS A 782 -9.57 17.36 8.61
C LYS A 782 -9.74 16.43 9.81
N PRO A 783 -10.85 16.53 10.57
CA PRO A 783 -11.14 15.60 11.65
C PRO A 783 -11.55 14.23 11.09
N VAL A 784 -11.03 13.16 11.68
CA VAL A 784 -11.49 11.79 11.35
C VAL A 784 -12.94 11.66 11.78
N LYS A 785 -13.85 11.46 10.80
CA LYS A 785 -15.30 11.46 11.01
C LYS A 785 -15.74 10.39 12.03
N LYS A 786 -16.83 10.67 12.78
CA LYS A 786 -17.38 9.78 13.80
C LYS A 786 -17.70 8.42 13.18
N GLY A 787 -17.29 7.32 13.82
CA GLY A 787 -17.51 5.96 13.33
C GLY A 787 -16.86 5.63 11.97
N ALA A 788 -15.98 6.50 11.43
CA ALA A 788 -15.28 6.23 10.18
C ALA A 788 -14.02 5.38 10.39
N ARG A 789 -13.63 4.64 9.36
CA ARG A 789 -12.34 3.93 9.28
C ARG A 789 -11.43 4.67 8.34
N TRP A 790 -10.23 5.04 8.80
CA TRP A 790 -9.24 5.76 8.02
C TRP A 790 -7.96 4.96 7.92
N ALA A 791 -7.32 5.01 6.75
CA ALA A 791 -6.01 4.45 6.48
C ALA A 791 -5.30 5.36 5.47
N GLY A 792 -3.97 5.37 5.45
CA GLY A 792 -3.21 6.20 4.50
C GLY A 792 -2.05 6.93 5.17
N SER A 793 -1.04 7.27 4.37
CA SER A 793 -0.17 8.41 4.65
C SER A 793 -0.20 9.30 3.41
N PRO A 794 -0.85 10.49 3.46
CA PRO A 794 -1.84 10.94 4.46
C PRO A 794 -3.04 10.00 4.62
N ALA A 795 -3.62 9.94 5.82
CA ALA A 795 -4.79 9.11 6.12
C ALA A 795 -6.07 9.65 5.47
N ARG A 796 -6.86 8.78 4.84
CA ARG A 796 -8.15 9.08 4.18
C ARG A 796 -9.23 8.07 4.63
N LYS A 797 -10.53 8.39 4.52
CA LYS A 797 -11.63 7.45 4.85
C LYS A 797 -11.62 6.25 3.88
N VAL A 798 -11.62 5.05 4.44
CA VAL A 798 -11.70 3.75 3.73
C VAL A 798 -12.96 2.96 4.14
N GLY A 799 -14.04 3.65 4.50
CA GLY A 799 -15.34 3.09 4.91
C GLY A 799 -15.71 3.38 6.38
N ARG A 800 -16.67 2.62 6.93
CA ARG A 800 -17.05 2.68 8.36
C ARG A 800 -16.14 1.81 9.24
N SER A 801 -16.09 2.15 10.53
CA SER A 801 -15.30 1.51 11.58
C SER A 801 -15.77 0.07 11.78
N LYS A 802 -15.15 -0.91 11.09
CA LYS A 802 -15.55 -2.32 11.19
C LYS A 802 -15.47 -2.80 12.65
N HIS A 803 -16.60 -3.24 13.23
CA HIS A 803 -16.63 -3.87 14.54
C HIS A 803 -16.01 -5.27 14.42
N ARG A 804 -14.98 -5.55 15.24
CA ARG A 804 -14.23 -6.83 15.25
C ARG A 804 -14.02 -7.36 16.68
N PHE A 805 -14.66 -6.71 17.63
CA PHE A 805 -14.62 -7.01 19.05
C PHE A 805 -16.08 -7.28 19.48
N PRO A 806 -16.34 -7.96 20.61
CA PRO A 806 -17.69 -8.08 21.16
C PRO A 806 -18.28 -6.73 21.56
N ASP A 807 -19.59 -6.56 21.37
CA ASP A 807 -20.34 -5.32 21.70
C ASP A 807 -20.25 -4.96 23.19
N GLU A 808 -20.23 -5.97 24.06
CA GLU A 808 -20.08 -5.77 25.49
C GLU A 808 -18.61 -5.57 25.89
N ARG A 809 -18.33 -4.46 26.58
CA ARG A 809 -17.03 -4.25 27.23
C ARG A 809 -16.79 -5.31 28.32
N PRO A 810 -15.59 -5.90 28.39
CA PRO A 810 -15.33 -6.96 29.36
C PRO A 810 -15.29 -6.40 30.80
N PRO A 811 -15.69 -7.20 31.81
CA PRO A 811 -15.79 -6.72 33.18
C PRO A 811 -14.45 -6.24 33.73
N ARG A 812 -14.48 -5.12 34.46
CA ARG A 812 -13.27 -4.50 35.03
C ARG A 812 -12.62 -5.41 36.07
N ARG A 813 -11.50 -6.03 35.72
CA ARG A 813 -10.66 -6.85 36.63
C ARG A 813 -9.45 -6.05 37.13
N PRO A 814 -9.52 -5.34 38.28
CA PRO A 814 -8.44 -4.46 38.74
C PRO A 814 -7.16 -5.20 39.14
N LEU A 815 -7.26 -6.47 39.58
CA LEU A 815 -6.10 -7.29 39.92
C LEU A 815 -5.12 -7.47 38.74
N TRP A 816 -5.62 -7.51 37.49
CA TRP A 816 -4.74 -7.54 36.32
C TRP A 816 -3.96 -6.23 36.14
N ALA A 817 -4.49 -5.08 36.55
CA ALA A 817 -3.72 -3.84 36.51
C ALA A 817 -2.50 -3.87 37.44
N LEU A 818 -2.63 -4.52 38.61
CA LEU A 818 -1.50 -4.84 39.48
C LEU A 818 -0.53 -5.82 38.80
N GLY A 819 -1.04 -6.89 38.17
CA GLY A 819 -0.24 -7.88 37.45
C GLY A 819 0.64 -7.27 36.35
N TYR A 820 0.09 -6.38 35.52
CA TYR A 820 0.86 -5.62 34.52
C TYR A 820 1.93 -4.73 35.18
N GLY A 821 1.62 -4.06 36.29
CA GLY A 821 2.58 -3.23 37.04
C GLY A 821 3.74 -4.05 37.62
N LEU A 822 3.43 -5.19 38.25
CA LEU A 822 4.42 -6.14 38.77
C LEU A 822 5.26 -6.75 37.64
N THR A 823 4.67 -7.00 36.48
CA THR A 823 5.41 -7.54 35.33
C THR A 823 6.36 -6.51 34.74
N SER A 824 5.95 -5.24 34.61
CA SER A 824 6.87 -4.16 34.26
C SER A 824 8.06 -4.02 35.22
N LEU A 825 7.85 -4.23 36.52
CA LEU A 825 8.94 -4.29 37.51
C LEU A 825 9.90 -5.46 37.23
N LEU A 826 9.36 -6.66 36.98
CA LEU A 826 10.16 -7.85 36.66
C LEU A 826 10.95 -7.69 35.35
N LEU A 827 10.33 -7.15 34.29
CA LEU A 827 10.97 -6.84 33.02
C LEU A 827 12.10 -5.80 33.19
N ALA A 828 11.90 -4.79 34.04
CA ALA A 828 12.93 -3.80 34.36
C ALA A 828 14.11 -4.38 35.17
N LEU A 829 13.87 -5.45 35.94
CA LEU A 829 14.90 -6.16 36.70
C LEU A 829 15.69 -7.16 35.85
N LEU A 830 15.12 -7.70 34.76
CA LEU A 830 15.77 -8.66 33.87
C LEU A 830 17.21 -8.27 33.45
N PRO A 831 17.48 -7.05 32.93
CA PRO A 831 18.86 -6.65 32.60
C PRO A 831 19.75 -6.50 33.84
N ALA A 832 19.20 -6.10 34.99
CA ALA A 832 19.98 -6.04 36.24
C ALA A 832 20.37 -7.44 36.72
N THR A 833 19.47 -8.44 36.60
CA THR A 833 19.77 -9.84 36.93
C THR A 833 20.80 -10.47 35.99
N ALA A 834 20.74 -10.18 34.69
CA ALA A 834 21.81 -10.53 33.76
C ALA A 834 23.15 -9.83 34.12
N GLY A 835 23.06 -8.58 34.58
CA GLY A 835 24.21 -7.79 35.08
C GLY A 835 24.90 -8.44 36.27
N VAL A 836 24.16 -9.08 37.17
CA VAL A 836 24.74 -9.84 38.29
C VAL A 836 25.57 -11.03 37.78
N ALA A 837 25.09 -11.77 36.77
CA ALA A 837 25.84 -12.88 36.19
C ALA A 837 27.15 -12.39 35.52
N GLY A 838 27.09 -11.29 34.76
CA GLY A 838 28.27 -10.67 34.15
C GLY A 838 29.27 -10.17 35.18
N GLY A 839 28.81 -9.46 36.22
CA GLY A 839 29.64 -8.99 37.32
C GLY A 839 30.28 -10.13 38.12
N ALA A 840 29.52 -11.19 38.41
CA ALA A 840 30.02 -12.38 39.10
C ALA A 840 31.10 -13.11 38.30
N ALA A 841 30.96 -13.23 36.98
CA ALA A 841 31.98 -13.82 36.11
C ALA A 841 33.28 -12.99 36.13
N THR A 842 33.19 -11.67 35.95
CA THR A 842 34.34 -10.75 35.99
C THR A 842 35.07 -10.79 37.34
N VAL A 843 34.34 -10.64 38.45
CA VAL A 843 34.91 -10.62 39.80
C VAL A 843 35.43 -12.00 40.22
N GLY A 844 34.76 -13.08 39.80
CA GLY A 844 35.19 -14.46 40.07
C GLY A 844 36.53 -14.78 39.41
N LEU A 845 36.70 -14.42 38.13
CA LEU A 845 37.96 -14.60 37.41
C LEU A 845 39.09 -13.73 37.96
N ALA A 846 38.81 -12.47 38.29
CA ALA A 846 39.78 -11.58 38.94
C ALA A 846 40.29 -12.16 40.28
N ARG A 847 39.38 -12.67 41.12
CA ARG A 847 39.73 -13.37 42.37
C ARG A 847 40.54 -14.64 42.14
N LEU A 848 40.20 -15.42 41.10
CA LEU A 848 40.89 -16.68 40.79
C LEU A 848 42.37 -16.46 40.42
N VAL A 849 42.69 -15.39 39.70
CA VAL A 849 44.09 -14.99 39.40
C VAL A 849 44.69 -14.04 40.44
N GLN A 850 44.04 -13.89 41.60
CA GLN A 850 44.47 -13.08 42.75
C GLN A 850 44.72 -11.58 42.43
N THR A 851 44.06 -11.03 41.41
CA THR A 851 44.13 -9.59 41.11
C THR A 851 42.96 -8.83 41.75
N THR A 852 43.29 -7.80 42.53
CA THR A 852 42.33 -6.86 43.13
C THR A 852 42.38 -5.48 42.48
N SER A 853 43.24 -5.31 41.46
CA SER A 853 43.39 -4.05 40.73
C SER A 853 42.20 -3.80 39.79
N VAL A 854 41.89 -2.52 39.55
CA VAL A 854 40.92 -2.10 38.51
C VAL A 854 41.30 -2.68 37.14
N TRP A 855 42.60 -2.74 36.82
CA TRP A 855 43.11 -3.38 35.61
C TRP A 855 42.72 -4.86 35.50
N GLY A 856 42.75 -5.60 36.60
CA GLY A 856 42.28 -6.98 36.65
C GLY A 856 40.79 -7.12 36.30
N LEU A 857 39.94 -6.23 36.83
CA LEU A 857 38.52 -6.21 36.49
C LEU A 857 38.28 -5.83 35.03
N LEU A 858 39.04 -4.88 34.47
CA LEU A 858 38.96 -4.50 33.06
C LEU A 858 39.37 -5.64 32.11
N VAL A 859 40.38 -6.43 32.47
CA VAL A 859 40.83 -7.60 31.68
C VAL A 859 39.76 -8.70 31.62
N PHE A 860 38.98 -8.92 32.68
CA PHE A 860 37.92 -9.95 32.70
C PHE A 860 36.52 -9.43 32.34
N ALA A 861 36.32 -8.11 32.27
CA ALA A 861 35.06 -7.50 31.86
C ALA A 861 34.50 -8.03 30.51
N PRO A 862 35.31 -8.32 29.48
CA PRO A 862 34.84 -8.99 28.26
C PRO A 862 34.10 -10.30 28.52
N VAL A 863 34.63 -11.16 29.39
CA VAL A 863 33.98 -12.45 29.77
C VAL A 863 32.69 -12.20 30.54
N GLY A 864 32.67 -11.16 31.38
CA GLY A 864 31.43 -10.67 32.00
C GLY A 864 30.38 -10.21 31.00
N GLY A 865 30.77 -9.56 29.90
CA GLY A 865 29.87 -9.18 28.80
C GLY A 865 29.22 -10.37 28.11
N LEU A 866 30.00 -11.44 27.87
CA LEU A 866 29.47 -12.70 27.32
C LEU A 866 28.51 -13.38 28.31
N ALA A 867 28.86 -13.44 29.59
CA ALA A 867 28.00 -13.98 30.64
C ALA A 867 26.70 -13.16 30.82
N TYR A 868 26.77 -11.83 30.69
CA TYR A 868 25.61 -10.94 30.67
C TYR A 868 24.65 -11.28 29.52
N ILE A 869 25.15 -11.41 28.29
CA ILE A 869 24.30 -11.77 27.14
C ILE A 869 23.73 -13.18 27.30
N ALA A 870 24.55 -14.16 27.66
CA ALA A 870 24.09 -15.54 27.83
C ALA A 870 22.99 -15.66 28.90
N ALA A 871 23.15 -14.99 30.04
CA ALA A 871 22.13 -14.93 31.08
C ALA A 871 20.88 -14.17 30.61
N GLY A 872 21.04 -13.03 29.94
CA GLY A 872 19.94 -12.23 29.40
C GLY A 872 19.10 -12.96 28.36
N LEU A 873 19.75 -13.68 27.44
CA LEU A 873 19.09 -14.56 26.47
C LEU A 873 18.36 -15.72 27.15
N GLY A 874 18.98 -16.39 28.12
CA GLY A 874 18.35 -17.47 28.88
C GLY A 874 17.12 -17.02 29.67
N LEU A 875 17.20 -15.84 30.32
CA LEU A 875 16.09 -15.23 31.06
C LEU A 875 14.95 -14.81 30.14
N THR A 876 15.26 -14.13 29.02
CA THR A 876 14.27 -13.73 28.01
C THR A 876 13.61 -14.95 27.38
N TRP A 877 14.38 -15.98 27.02
CA TRP A 877 13.87 -17.25 26.51
C TRP A 877 12.91 -17.90 27.49
N GLY A 878 13.32 -18.07 28.75
CA GLY A 878 12.47 -18.64 29.80
C GLY A 878 11.18 -17.84 29.99
N ALA A 879 11.28 -16.51 30.07
CA ALA A 879 10.13 -15.62 30.22
C ALA A 879 9.16 -15.70 29.03
N VAL A 880 9.65 -15.66 27.79
CA VAL A 880 8.80 -15.79 26.59
C VAL A 880 8.15 -17.18 26.55
N ARG A 881 8.89 -18.26 26.80
CA ARG A 881 8.35 -19.63 26.75
C ARG A 881 7.28 -19.88 27.81
N LEU A 882 7.53 -19.49 29.07
CA LEU A 882 6.57 -19.62 30.16
C LEU A 882 5.30 -18.80 29.90
N THR A 883 5.46 -17.54 29.49
CA THR A 883 4.34 -16.64 29.19
C THR A 883 3.53 -17.12 27.97
N SER A 884 4.19 -17.75 26.99
CA SER A 884 3.55 -18.27 25.79
C SER A 884 2.72 -19.55 26.00
N ILE A 885 2.80 -20.24 27.15
CA ILE A 885 2.06 -21.50 27.39
C ILE A 885 0.56 -21.32 27.13
N GLY A 886 -0.04 -20.25 27.67
CA GLY A 886 -1.46 -19.93 27.52
C GLY A 886 -1.86 -19.22 26.22
N VAL A 887 -0.93 -18.67 25.45
CA VAL A 887 -1.23 -17.86 24.25
C VAL A 887 -1.91 -18.71 23.16
N LYS A 888 -3.00 -18.19 22.59
CA LYS A 888 -3.83 -18.79 21.53
C LYS A 888 -4.35 -17.68 20.60
N PRO A 889 -4.71 -17.98 19.33
CA PRO A 889 -5.47 -17.04 18.50
C PRO A 889 -6.84 -16.76 19.11
N GLY A 890 -7.41 -15.58 18.82
CA GLY A 890 -8.75 -15.16 19.24
C GLY A 890 -8.82 -13.74 19.81
N VAL A 891 -10.00 -13.39 20.32
CA VAL A 891 -10.29 -12.13 21.00
C VAL A 891 -10.41 -12.40 22.50
N PHE A 892 -9.68 -11.65 23.32
CA PHE A 892 -9.65 -11.79 24.79
C PHE A 892 -9.76 -10.44 25.47
N PRO A 893 -10.20 -10.35 26.74
CA PRO A 893 -10.12 -9.08 27.47
C PRO A 893 -8.67 -8.63 27.63
N VAL A 894 -8.36 -7.35 27.45
CA VAL A 894 -7.03 -6.78 27.74
C VAL A 894 -6.61 -7.16 29.16
N ARG A 895 -7.53 -7.01 30.13
CA ARG A 895 -7.34 -7.37 31.54
C ARG A 895 -7.61 -8.85 31.80
N SER A 896 -6.86 -9.72 31.14
CA SER A 896 -6.87 -11.18 31.31
C SER A 896 -5.47 -11.77 31.24
N VAL A 897 -5.34 -13.08 31.52
CA VAL A 897 -4.07 -13.82 31.35
C VAL A 897 -3.59 -13.81 29.90
N HIS A 898 -4.50 -13.86 28.92
CA HIS A 898 -4.13 -13.83 27.50
C HIS A 898 -3.63 -12.45 27.09
N GLY A 899 -4.35 -11.38 27.46
CA GLY A 899 -3.94 -10.00 27.16
C GLY A 899 -2.62 -9.62 27.85
N TRP A 900 -2.46 -10.03 29.11
CA TRP A 900 -1.20 -9.89 29.85
C TRP A 900 -0.06 -10.65 29.16
N ALA A 901 -0.29 -11.90 28.74
CA ALA A 901 0.72 -12.71 28.09
C ALA A 901 1.16 -12.11 26.75
N LEU A 902 0.22 -11.65 25.91
CA LEU A 902 0.52 -11.00 24.62
C LEU A 902 1.35 -9.73 24.81
N TRP A 903 0.89 -8.81 25.67
CA TRP A 903 1.63 -7.58 25.97
C TRP A 903 3.05 -7.88 26.52
N THR A 904 3.17 -8.86 27.41
CA THR A 904 4.46 -9.25 28.01
C THR A 904 5.40 -9.87 26.97
N VAL A 905 4.92 -10.76 26.10
CA VAL A 905 5.72 -11.37 25.03
C VAL A 905 6.17 -10.32 24.03
N THR A 906 5.27 -9.45 23.56
CA THR A 906 5.65 -8.37 22.64
C THR A 906 6.70 -7.44 23.26
N ARG A 907 6.57 -7.07 24.55
CA ARG A 907 7.59 -6.25 25.24
C ARG A 907 8.91 -6.99 25.45
N LEU A 908 8.91 -8.30 25.69
CA LEU A 908 10.14 -9.10 25.76
C LEU A 908 10.84 -9.19 24.39
N MET A 909 10.08 -9.36 23.30
CA MET A 909 10.62 -9.42 21.94
C MET A 909 11.19 -8.07 21.47
N ASP A 910 10.46 -6.99 21.75
CA ASP A 910 10.89 -5.62 21.50
C ASP A 910 12.17 -5.27 22.28
N ASP A 911 12.25 -5.63 23.56
CA ASP A 911 13.45 -5.44 24.37
C ASP A 911 14.63 -6.32 23.92
N ALA A 912 14.34 -7.51 23.38
CA ALA A 912 15.34 -8.44 22.89
C ALA A 912 16.02 -7.97 21.60
N ARG A 913 15.26 -7.43 20.63
CA ARG A 913 15.85 -6.92 19.36
C ARG A 913 16.87 -5.82 19.61
N THR A 914 16.61 -4.92 20.56
CA THR A 914 17.51 -3.80 20.87
C THR A 914 18.69 -4.22 21.73
N ARG A 915 18.49 -5.04 22.78
CA ARG A 915 19.57 -5.37 23.73
C ARG A 915 20.44 -6.54 23.32
N TYR A 916 19.90 -7.47 22.54
CA TYR A 916 20.61 -8.66 22.08
C TYR A 916 20.82 -8.62 20.56
N PHE A 917 20.93 -7.42 19.98
CA PHE A 917 21.23 -7.17 18.57
C PHE A 917 22.37 -8.06 17.96
N PRO A 918 23.41 -8.51 18.70
CA PRO A 918 24.39 -9.47 18.16
C PRO A 918 23.86 -10.82 17.69
N ILE A 919 22.67 -11.26 18.15
CA ILE A 919 22.01 -12.49 17.68
C ILE A 919 20.93 -12.23 16.61
N TYR A 920 20.65 -10.96 16.30
CA TYR A 920 19.81 -10.52 15.20
C TYR A 920 20.67 -10.28 13.94
N ALA A 921 20.03 -10.13 12.78
CA ALA A 921 20.70 -9.96 11.48
C ALA A 921 21.79 -11.00 11.17
N GLY A 922 21.62 -12.27 11.54
CA GLY A 922 22.65 -13.30 11.35
C GLY A 922 22.11 -14.73 11.33
N MET A 923 22.97 -15.72 11.10
CA MET A 923 22.55 -17.13 11.00
C MET A 923 21.94 -17.68 12.31
N ALA A 924 22.17 -17.00 13.44
CA ALA A 924 21.56 -17.33 14.73
C ALA A 924 20.08 -16.92 14.84
N THR A 925 19.62 -15.89 14.10
CA THR A 925 18.28 -15.29 14.29
C THR A 925 17.13 -16.28 14.06
N PRO A 926 17.12 -17.10 12.98
CA PRO A 926 16.07 -18.10 12.77
C PRO A 926 16.04 -19.18 13.86
N VAL A 927 17.22 -19.58 14.35
CA VAL A 927 17.36 -20.56 15.46
C VAL A 927 16.82 -19.98 16.76
N TRP A 928 17.14 -18.72 17.06
CA TRP A 928 16.62 -17.98 18.21
C TRP A 928 15.09 -17.90 18.17
N LEU A 929 14.51 -17.45 17.05
CA LEU A 929 13.06 -17.35 16.89
C LEU A 929 12.35 -18.71 16.98
N ARG A 930 12.92 -19.78 16.40
CA ARG A 930 12.45 -21.16 16.60
C ARG A 930 12.48 -21.57 18.07
N SER A 931 13.56 -21.27 18.79
CA SER A 931 13.70 -21.62 20.21
C SER A 931 12.64 -20.95 21.08
N LEU A 932 12.21 -19.73 20.72
CA LEU A 932 11.15 -18.98 21.39
C LEU A 932 9.74 -19.50 21.03
N GLY A 933 9.57 -20.06 19.83
CA GLY A 933 8.36 -20.77 19.42
C GLY A 933 7.79 -20.40 18.05
N ALA A 934 8.50 -19.59 17.26
CA ALA A 934 8.11 -19.29 15.88
C ALA A 934 8.39 -20.48 14.95
N GLN A 935 7.56 -20.63 13.92
CA GLN A 935 7.83 -21.57 12.83
C GLN A 935 8.67 -20.86 11.76
N SER A 936 9.97 -20.73 11.99
CA SER A 936 10.90 -20.11 11.03
C SER A 936 11.63 -21.17 10.19
N GLY A 937 11.67 -20.99 8.87
CA GLY A 937 12.34 -21.88 7.92
C GLY A 937 13.86 -21.94 8.08
N GLU A 938 14.52 -22.89 7.42
CA GLU A 938 15.98 -23.08 7.54
C GLU A 938 16.76 -21.97 6.84
N ASN A 939 16.31 -21.55 5.65
CA ASN A 939 16.91 -20.49 4.84
C ASN A 939 16.13 -19.16 4.92
N ALA A 940 15.30 -19.01 5.96
CA ALA A 940 14.65 -17.73 6.26
C ALA A 940 15.68 -16.76 6.83
N GLU A 941 15.69 -15.52 6.33
CA GLU A 941 16.59 -14.46 6.76
C GLU A 941 15.76 -13.40 7.48
N VAL A 942 16.19 -13.02 8.68
CA VAL A 942 15.48 -12.05 9.53
C VAL A 942 16.51 -11.11 10.10
N SER A 943 16.42 -9.82 9.77
CA SER A 943 17.25 -8.79 10.36
C SER A 943 16.77 -8.49 11.78
N THR A 944 15.73 -7.66 11.93
CA THR A 944 15.08 -7.39 13.21
C THR A 944 13.57 -7.45 13.07
N ALA A 945 12.91 -8.11 14.03
CA ALA A 945 11.47 -8.34 13.99
C ALA A 945 10.84 -8.39 15.39
N VAL A 946 9.70 -7.71 15.55
CA VAL A 946 8.81 -7.83 16.71
C VAL A 946 7.62 -8.71 16.33
N MET A 947 7.38 -9.76 17.10
CA MET A 947 6.31 -10.75 16.83
C MET A 947 5.79 -11.40 18.11
N VAL A 948 4.69 -12.15 18.01
CA VAL A 948 4.30 -13.15 19.03
C VAL A 948 4.75 -14.52 18.51
N PRO A 949 5.91 -15.08 18.95
CA PRO A 949 6.55 -16.20 18.26
C PRO A 949 5.62 -17.41 18.07
N LYS A 950 4.87 -17.80 19.10
CA LYS A 950 3.95 -18.96 19.07
C LYS A 950 2.88 -18.89 17.97
N LEU A 951 2.53 -17.70 17.49
CA LEU A 951 1.49 -17.49 16.47
C LEU A 951 2.06 -17.12 15.09
N THR A 952 3.39 -17.07 14.94
CA THR A 952 4.07 -16.57 13.73
C THR A 952 4.80 -17.68 12.96
N GLU A 953 4.49 -17.79 11.66
CA GLU A 953 5.19 -18.64 10.69
C GLU A 953 5.97 -17.76 9.70
N VAL A 954 7.28 -17.98 9.58
CA VAL A 954 8.16 -17.34 8.58
C VAL A 954 8.75 -18.42 7.71
N ARG A 955 8.20 -18.62 6.51
CA ARG A 955 8.52 -19.78 5.67
C ARG A 955 9.92 -19.71 5.05
N ASP A 956 10.37 -20.86 4.55
CA ASP A 956 11.69 -21.01 3.96
C ASP A 956 11.98 -20.02 2.82
N GLY A 957 13.19 -19.46 2.84
CA GLY A 957 13.65 -18.44 1.90
C GLY A 957 13.04 -17.04 2.08
N ALA A 958 12.12 -16.82 3.01
CA ALA A 958 11.57 -15.49 3.29
C ALA A 958 12.64 -14.53 3.84
N PHE A 959 12.48 -13.24 3.58
CA PHE A 959 13.36 -12.17 4.08
C PHE A 959 12.51 -11.15 4.86
N LEU A 960 12.84 -10.96 6.14
CA LEU A 960 12.33 -9.87 6.96
C LEU A 960 13.47 -8.87 7.19
N ALA A 961 13.28 -7.65 6.71
CA ALA A 961 14.27 -6.59 6.81
C ALA A 961 14.27 -5.93 8.21
N ASP A 962 14.74 -4.70 8.34
CA ASP A 962 14.87 -4.03 9.63
C ASP A 962 13.54 -3.54 10.20
N ASP A 963 13.43 -3.63 11.52
CA ASP A 963 12.29 -3.21 12.31
C ASP A 963 10.92 -3.72 11.81
N THR A 964 10.83 -4.98 11.37
CA THR A 964 9.55 -5.54 10.89
C THR A 964 8.60 -5.88 12.05
N MET A 965 7.29 -5.62 11.89
CA MET A 965 6.26 -6.01 12.86
C MET A 965 5.37 -7.11 12.31
N VAL A 966 5.40 -8.32 12.90
CA VAL A 966 4.75 -9.52 12.34
C VAL A 966 3.90 -10.22 13.40
N GLY A 967 2.58 -10.23 13.23
CA GLY A 967 1.68 -11.03 14.09
C GLY A 967 1.68 -10.62 15.56
N THR A 968 1.54 -9.32 15.83
CA THR A 968 1.42 -8.76 17.19
C THR A 968 -0.03 -8.87 17.73
N TYR A 969 -0.71 -7.75 17.97
CA TYR A 969 -2.10 -7.72 18.44
C TYR A 969 -2.79 -6.41 18.06
N GLU A 970 -4.11 -6.47 17.89
CA GLU A 970 -5.00 -5.32 17.69
C GLU A 970 -5.76 -5.01 19.01
N LEU A 971 -6.14 -3.75 19.25
CA LEU A 971 -6.90 -3.31 20.45
C LEU A 971 -8.24 -2.64 20.10
N GLY A 972 -9.25 -2.85 20.94
CA GLY A 972 -10.53 -2.12 20.88
C GLY A 972 -11.47 -2.54 21.99
N ASP A 973 -12.27 -1.61 22.51
CA ASP A 973 -13.41 -1.88 23.40
C ASP A 973 -13.08 -2.67 24.70
N GLY A 974 -11.84 -2.56 25.17
CA GLY A 974 -11.33 -3.33 26.33
C GLY A 974 -10.90 -4.76 26.00
N TRP A 975 -10.95 -5.14 24.72
CA TRP A 975 -10.52 -6.39 24.14
C TRP A 975 -9.18 -6.24 23.40
N ILE A 976 -8.47 -7.36 23.25
CA ILE A 976 -7.22 -7.54 22.52
C ILE A 976 -7.39 -8.74 21.59
N ARG A 977 -7.10 -8.56 20.30
CA ARG A 977 -7.18 -9.60 19.27
C ARG A 977 -5.78 -9.98 18.81
N THR A 978 -5.52 -11.27 18.70
CA THR A 978 -4.33 -11.82 18.05
C THR A 978 -4.74 -13.05 17.24
N ASP A 979 -3.97 -13.41 16.22
CA ASP A 979 -4.31 -14.54 15.35
C ASP A 979 -3.06 -15.02 14.61
N HIS A 980 -3.12 -16.17 13.96
CA HIS A 980 -1.99 -16.76 13.26
C HIS A 980 -1.55 -15.91 12.06
N THR A 981 -0.27 -15.54 12.02
CA THR A 981 0.32 -14.75 10.93
C THR A 981 1.38 -15.56 10.18
N VAL A 982 1.32 -15.52 8.85
CA VAL A 982 2.17 -16.32 7.97
C VAL A 982 2.87 -15.44 6.94
N VAL A 983 4.20 -15.50 6.90
CA VAL A 983 5.04 -14.93 5.85
C VAL A 983 5.42 -16.04 4.86
N GLY A 984 5.09 -15.85 3.57
CA GLY A 984 5.20 -16.85 2.52
C GLY A 984 6.64 -17.28 2.18
N LYS A 985 6.77 -18.40 1.44
CA LYS A 985 8.08 -18.87 0.95
C LYS A 985 8.67 -17.85 -0.01
N ARG A 986 9.95 -17.50 0.15
CA ARG A 986 10.66 -16.49 -0.68
C ARG A 986 9.92 -15.15 -0.76
N SER A 987 9.23 -14.76 0.31
CA SER A 987 8.51 -13.48 0.39
C SER A 987 9.34 -12.46 1.17
N PHE A 988 9.21 -11.19 0.80
CA PHE A 988 10.01 -10.09 1.34
C PHE A 988 9.11 -9.14 2.14
N VAL A 989 9.56 -8.71 3.31
CA VAL A 989 8.95 -7.60 4.07
C VAL A 989 10.05 -6.57 4.33
N GLY A 990 9.90 -5.39 3.71
CA GLY A 990 10.87 -4.30 3.76
C GLY A 990 10.94 -3.59 5.11
N ASN A 991 11.87 -2.65 5.20
CA ASN A 991 12.17 -1.91 6.43
C ASN A 991 10.91 -1.24 7.01
N SER A 992 10.72 -1.37 8.32
CA SER A 992 9.54 -0.92 9.07
C SER A 992 8.20 -1.53 8.61
N GLY A 993 8.22 -2.51 7.70
CA GLY A 993 7.04 -3.15 7.13
C GLY A 993 6.27 -4.02 8.13
N MET A 994 4.96 -4.15 7.90
CA MET A 994 4.02 -4.75 8.85
C MET A 994 3.18 -5.87 8.26
N VAL A 995 3.08 -6.98 8.98
CA VAL A 995 2.16 -8.09 8.70
C VAL A 995 1.25 -8.30 9.90
N ALA A 996 0.02 -7.79 9.82
CA ALA A 996 -0.92 -7.72 10.94
C ALA A 996 -1.38 -9.13 11.45
N PRO A 997 -1.99 -9.22 12.64
CA PRO A 997 -2.52 -10.48 13.18
C PRO A 997 -3.60 -11.12 12.28
N GLY A 998 -3.42 -12.40 11.94
CA GLY A 998 -4.36 -13.14 11.07
C GLY A 998 -4.12 -12.93 9.57
N ARG A 999 -3.01 -12.30 9.19
CA ARG A 999 -2.64 -12.08 7.78
C ARG A 999 -1.75 -13.19 7.25
N LYS A 1000 -1.95 -13.54 5.99
CA LYS A 1000 -1.15 -14.53 5.25
C LYS A 1000 -0.58 -13.89 3.99
N LEU A 1001 0.71 -13.60 4.02
CA LEU A 1001 1.47 -13.21 2.85
C LEU A 1001 1.77 -14.47 2.01
N ALA A 1002 1.38 -14.47 0.73
CA ALA A 1002 1.60 -15.57 -0.18
C ALA A 1002 3.09 -15.72 -0.54
N LYS A 1003 3.43 -16.81 -1.26
CA LYS A 1003 4.81 -17.09 -1.72
C LYS A 1003 5.25 -16.08 -2.78
N HIS A 1004 6.54 -15.73 -2.81
CA HIS A 1004 7.12 -14.75 -3.74
C HIS A 1004 6.43 -13.38 -3.71
N SER A 1005 5.88 -12.99 -2.56
CA SER A 1005 5.20 -11.70 -2.40
C SER A 1005 6.12 -10.70 -1.71
N LEU A 1006 6.06 -9.43 -2.11
CA LEU A 1006 6.80 -8.34 -1.50
C LEU A 1006 5.84 -7.39 -0.76
N VAL A 1007 6.21 -6.99 0.46
CA VAL A 1007 5.68 -5.81 1.15
C VAL A 1007 6.81 -4.80 1.23
N ALA A 1008 6.60 -3.59 0.69
CA ALA A 1008 7.62 -2.56 0.58
C ALA A 1008 7.95 -1.91 1.95
N VAL A 1009 8.90 -0.98 1.92
CA VAL A 1009 9.30 -0.18 3.09
C VAL A 1009 8.12 0.64 3.61
N LEU A 1010 8.02 0.82 4.93
CA LEU A 1010 6.91 1.52 5.63
C LEU A 1010 5.49 0.98 5.30
N SER A 1011 5.37 -0.20 4.69
CA SER A 1011 4.12 -0.68 4.10
C SER A 1011 3.45 -1.80 4.92
N ALA A 1012 2.13 -1.92 4.78
CA ALA A 1012 1.34 -2.98 5.40
C ALA A 1012 1.12 -4.17 4.45
N SER A 1013 0.75 -5.33 5.00
CA SER A 1013 0.30 -6.49 4.21
C SER A 1013 -1.21 -6.44 3.92
N PRO A 1014 -1.70 -6.87 2.74
CA PRO A 1014 -3.13 -7.02 2.43
C PRO A 1014 -3.80 -8.11 3.28
N LYS A 1015 -5.14 -8.24 3.22
CA LYS A 1015 -5.89 -9.31 3.93
C LYS A 1015 -5.56 -10.69 3.38
N LYS A 1016 -5.70 -10.80 2.05
CA LYS A 1016 -5.36 -11.95 1.22
C LYS A 1016 -4.35 -11.45 0.19
N SER A 1017 -3.39 -12.29 -0.20
CA SER A 1017 -2.43 -11.97 -1.27
C SER A 1017 -2.32 -13.17 -2.22
N LYS A 1018 -2.07 -12.91 -3.50
CA LYS A 1018 -1.75 -13.95 -4.50
C LYS A 1018 -0.24 -14.17 -4.56
N ALA A 1019 0.18 -15.36 -5.00
CA ALA A 1019 1.61 -15.63 -5.17
C ALA A 1019 2.22 -14.66 -6.21
N GLY A 1020 3.41 -14.14 -5.96
CA GLY A 1020 4.06 -13.17 -6.86
C GLY A 1020 3.58 -11.72 -6.72
N SER A 1021 2.65 -11.42 -5.81
CA SER A 1021 2.10 -10.07 -5.63
C SER A 1021 2.99 -9.15 -4.79
N ASN A 1022 3.20 -7.92 -5.27
CA ASN A 1022 3.96 -6.87 -4.59
C ASN A 1022 3.01 -5.79 -4.05
N TRP A 1023 3.32 -5.23 -2.88
CA TRP A 1023 2.45 -4.30 -2.15
C TRP A 1023 3.24 -3.15 -1.55
N TRP A 1024 2.70 -1.93 -1.61
CA TRP A 1024 3.23 -0.74 -0.93
C TRP A 1024 2.14 0.02 -0.17
N GLY A 1025 2.53 0.99 0.65
CA GLY A 1025 1.61 1.84 1.42
C GLY A 1025 0.90 1.14 2.59
N SER A 1026 0.11 1.95 3.30
CA SER A 1026 -0.93 1.51 4.24
C SER A 1026 -2.08 2.51 4.07
N PRO A 1027 -3.22 2.19 3.44
CA PRO A 1027 -3.66 0.85 3.04
C PRO A 1027 -2.73 0.22 1.99
N PRO A 1028 -2.62 -1.12 1.97
CA PRO A 1028 -1.73 -1.82 1.06
C PRO A 1028 -2.31 -1.81 -0.36
N GLU A 1029 -1.68 -1.07 -1.25
CA GLU A 1029 -1.96 -1.07 -2.69
C GLU A 1029 -1.01 -2.00 -3.43
N ARG A 1030 -1.47 -2.58 -4.54
CA ARG A 1030 -0.69 -3.54 -5.33
C ARG A 1030 0.19 -2.83 -6.35
N MET A 1031 1.48 -3.19 -6.36
CA MET A 1031 2.49 -2.70 -7.28
C MET A 1031 2.66 -3.65 -8.48
N ARG A 1032 2.92 -3.11 -9.68
CA ARG A 1032 3.33 -3.91 -10.86
C ARG A 1032 4.63 -4.69 -10.56
N ARG A 1033 4.80 -5.82 -11.24
CA ARG A 1033 5.92 -6.73 -11.01
C ARG A 1033 7.11 -6.35 -11.88
N VAL A 1034 8.23 -6.00 -11.26
CA VAL A 1034 9.54 -5.96 -11.92
C VAL A 1034 10.37 -7.10 -11.32
N GLU A 1035 10.48 -8.22 -12.04
CA GLU A 1035 11.50 -9.23 -11.72
C GLU A 1035 12.82 -8.74 -12.29
N VAL A 1036 13.83 -8.59 -11.44
CA VAL A 1036 15.22 -8.45 -11.90
C VAL A 1036 15.83 -9.83 -11.82
N GLU A 1037 16.19 -10.46 -12.95
CA GLU A 1037 16.92 -11.73 -12.94
C GLU A 1037 18.35 -11.51 -12.39
N ALA A 1038 18.50 -11.55 -11.06
CA ALA A 1038 19.78 -11.45 -10.40
C ALA A 1038 20.65 -12.69 -10.69
N ALA A 1039 21.67 -12.52 -11.53
CA ALA A 1039 22.56 -13.58 -11.94
C ALA A 1039 23.45 -14.09 -10.77
N GLY A 1040 23.16 -15.28 -10.23
CA GLY A 1040 24.12 -16.02 -9.40
C GLY A 1040 23.58 -17.11 -8.49
N GLU A 1041 23.99 -18.37 -8.71
CA GLU A 1041 23.68 -19.51 -7.82
C GLU A 1041 24.16 -19.29 -6.36
N ALA A 1042 25.25 -18.53 -6.18
CA ALA A 1042 25.89 -18.31 -4.88
C ALA A 1042 25.01 -17.54 -3.86
N THR A 1043 24.02 -16.79 -4.34
CA THR A 1043 23.17 -15.89 -3.55
C THR A 1043 22.03 -16.63 -2.84
N TYR A 1044 21.50 -17.69 -3.46
CA TYR A 1044 20.42 -18.51 -2.90
C TYR A 1044 20.91 -19.82 -2.27
N ALA A 1045 22.08 -20.34 -2.70
CA ALA A 1045 22.67 -21.57 -2.20
C ALA A 1045 24.17 -21.39 -1.85
N PRO A 1046 24.51 -20.64 -0.78
CA PRO A 1046 25.89 -20.37 -0.40
C PRO A 1046 26.64 -21.66 -0.02
N SER A 1047 27.88 -21.80 -0.47
CA SER A 1047 28.68 -22.99 -0.15
C SER A 1047 28.95 -23.11 1.36
N ARG A 1048 29.08 -24.35 1.87
CA ARG A 1048 29.47 -24.63 3.27
C ARG A 1048 30.81 -24.00 3.69
N ALA A 1049 31.66 -23.60 2.74
CA ALA A 1049 32.89 -22.85 3.03
C ALA A 1049 32.59 -21.36 3.27
N LEU A 1050 31.68 -20.78 2.48
CA LEU A 1050 31.23 -19.39 2.59
C LEU A 1050 30.42 -19.18 3.88
N MET A 1051 29.51 -20.10 4.22
CA MET A 1051 28.79 -20.10 5.50
C MET A 1051 29.73 -20.15 6.71
N ARG A 1052 30.82 -20.95 6.65
CA ARG A 1052 31.83 -21.00 7.72
C ARG A 1052 32.60 -19.68 7.85
N LYS A 1053 32.93 -19.02 6.74
CA LYS A 1053 33.55 -17.68 6.77
C LYS A 1053 32.61 -16.63 7.39
N ARG A 1054 31.34 -16.61 6.97
CA ARG A 1054 30.30 -15.75 7.57
C ARG A 1054 30.19 -16.00 9.08
N GLY A 1055 30.12 -17.27 9.51
CA GLY A 1055 30.04 -17.64 10.92
C GLY A 1055 31.23 -17.19 11.77
N VAL A 1056 32.45 -17.12 11.20
CA VAL A 1056 33.60 -16.54 11.89
C VAL A 1056 33.40 -15.03 12.11
N VAL A 1057 32.94 -14.28 11.09
CA VAL A 1057 32.67 -12.83 11.23
C VAL A 1057 31.48 -12.56 12.16
N GLU A 1058 30.41 -13.34 12.07
CA GLU A 1058 29.28 -13.26 13.01
C GLU A 1058 29.72 -13.55 14.45
N THR A 1059 30.69 -14.46 14.68
CA THR A 1059 31.26 -14.68 16.01
C THR A 1059 32.02 -13.44 16.53
N LEU A 1060 32.67 -12.67 15.64
CA LEU A 1060 33.32 -11.41 16.02
C LEU A 1060 32.33 -10.33 16.46
N ARG A 1061 31.02 -10.45 16.17
CA ARG A 1061 29.99 -9.53 16.70
C ARG A 1061 29.95 -9.52 18.23
N LEU A 1062 30.43 -10.58 18.88
CA LEU A 1062 30.60 -10.63 20.34
C LEU A 1062 31.65 -9.64 20.87
N LEU A 1063 32.52 -9.07 20.02
CA LEU A 1063 33.44 -8.01 20.41
C LEU A 1063 32.72 -6.71 20.82
N ALA A 1064 31.57 -6.39 20.21
CA ALA A 1064 30.79 -5.22 20.59
C ALA A 1064 30.26 -5.29 22.05
N PRO A 1065 29.56 -6.35 22.51
CA PRO A 1065 29.16 -6.48 23.90
C PRO A 1065 30.33 -6.73 24.87
N MET A 1066 31.45 -7.30 24.40
CA MET A 1066 32.70 -7.33 25.18
C MET A 1066 33.23 -5.91 25.45
N THR A 1067 33.29 -5.05 24.43
CA THR A 1067 33.64 -3.63 24.56
C THR A 1067 32.64 -2.88 25.44
N GLN A 1068 31.34 -3.13 25.28
CA GLN A 1068 30.29 -2.56 26.12
C GLN A 1068 30.48 -2.88 27.60
N ALA A 1069 30.89 -4.11 27.92
CA ALA A 1069 31.20 -4.53 29.29
C ALA A 1069 32.48 -3.88 29.84
N VAL A 1070 33.50 -3.68 29.00
CA VAL A 1070 34.70 -2.90 29.38
C VAL A 1070 34.32 -1.45 29.70
N LEU A 1071 33.52 -0.78 28.88
CA LEU A 1071 33.04 0.58 29.13
C LEU A 1071 32.19 0.67 30.42
N ALA A 1072 31.32 -0.32 30.66
CA ALA A 1072 30.56 -0.42 31.91
C ALA A 1072 31.48 -0.60 33.13
N ALA A 1073 32.56 -1.38 33.01
CA ALA A 1073 33.57 -1.55 34.06
C ALA A 1073 34.40 -0.27 34.29
N VAL A 1074 34.74 0.48 33.23
CA VAL A 1074 35.38 1.81 33.34
C VAL A 1074 34.47 2.79 34.09
N PHE A 1075 33.18 2.86 33.71
CA PHE A 1075 32.19 3.68 34.42
C PHE A 1075 32.09 3.29 35.89
N ALA A 1076 31.94 1.98 36.18
CA ALA A 1076 31.81 1.49 37.55
C ALA A 1076 33.06 1.80 38.40
N ALA A 1077 34.26 1.62 37.85
CA ALA A 1077 35.52 1.96 38.54
C ALA A 1077 35.61 3.47 38.83
N GLY A 1078 35.30 4.33 37.86
CA GLY A 1078 35.27 5.78 38.06
C GLY A 1078 34.25 6.23 39.10
N VAL A 1079 33.09 5.58 39.15
CA VAL A 1079 32.07 5.82 40.20
C VAL A 1079 32.55 5.35 41.56
N VAL A 1080 33.18 4.18 41.70
CA VAL A 1080 33.72 3.71 42.99
C VAL A 1080 34.80 4.66 43.52
N GLU A 1081 35.70 5.12 42.66
CA GLU A 1081 36.74 6.09 43.02
C GLU A 1081 36.12 7.41 43.53
N LEU A 1082 35.08 7.92 42.86
CA LEU A 1082 34.35 9.11 43.32
C LEU A 1082 33.60 8.86 44.64
N LEU A 1083 32.97 7.69 44.82
CA LEU A 1083 32.29 7.36 46.08
C LEU A 1083 33.27 7.31 47.26
N GLN A 1084 34.51 6.87 47.04
CA GLN A 1084 35.56 6.86 48.05
C GLN A 1084 36.10 8.27 48.35
N ARG A 1085 36.28 9.13 47.32
CA ARG A 1085 36.85 10.48 47.48
C ARG A 1085 35.87 11.54 47.97
N VAL A 1086 34.63 11.52 47.46
CA VAL A 1086 33.62 12.58 47.67
C VAL A 1086 32.25 12.06 48.10
N GLY A 1087 32.09 10.75 48.31
CA GLY A 1087 30.86 10.16 48.84
C GLY A 1087 29.64 10.46 47.97
N TRP A 1088 28.55 10.93 48.59
CA TRP A 1088 27.27 11.19 47.92
C TRP A 1088 27.33 12.26 46.80
N TRP A 1089 28.35 13.14 46.79
CA TRP A 1089 28.57 14.09 45.67
C TRP A 1089 28.80 13.39 44.32
N THR A 1090 29.17 12.11 44.33
CA THR A 1090 29.26 11.26 43.13
C THR A 1090 27.96 11.24 42.32
N PHE A 1091 26.79 11.37 42.96
CA PHE A 1091 25.51 11.41 42.25
C PHE A 1091 25.38 12.63 41.33
N LEU A 1092 26.05 13.74 41.64
CA LEU A 1092 26.07 14.94 40.78
C LEU A 1092 27.15 14.84 39.69
N LEU A 1093 28.32 14.30 40.04
CA LEU A 1093 29.46 14.15 39.12
C LEU A 1093 29.33 12.97 38.13
N GLY A 1094 28.52 11.95 38.47
CA GLY A 1094 28.36 10.74 37.68
C GLY A 1094 27.85 10.98 36.25
N GLY A 1095 27.11 12.07 36.02
CA GLY A 1095 26.70 12.49 34.67
C GLY A 1095 27.89 12.84 33.77
N LEU A 1096 28.91 13.50 34.31
CA LEU A 1096 30.14 13.82 33.57
C LEU A 1096 30.95 12.55 33.26
N VAL A 1097 30.99 11.59 34.19
CA VAL A 1097 31.61 10.27 33.94
C VAL A 1097 30.86 9.51 32.84
N TRP A 1098 29.52 9.54 32.86
CA TRP A 1098 28.70 8.93 31.81
C TRP A 1098 28.97 9.56 30.44
N MET A 1099 29.01 10.90 30.36
CA MET A 1099 29.34 11.62 29.12
C MET A 1099 30.75 11.28 28.61
N ALA A 1100 31.75 11.19 29.50
CA ALA A 1100 33.12 10.81 29.12
C ALA A 1100 33.18 9.37 28.57
N VAL A 1101 32.45 8.42 29.17
CA VAL A 1101 32.34 7.04 28.66
C VAL A 1101 31.55 7.01 27.33
N GLY A 1102 30.56 7.88 27.14
CA GLY A 1102 29.88 8.06 25.86
C GLY A 1102 30.80 8.52 24.73
N VAL A 1103 31.75 9.42 25.01
CA VAL A 1103 32.79 9.80 24.04
C VAL A 1103 33.70 8.61 23.68
N LEU A 1104 34.09 7.80 24.67
CA LEU A 1104 34.85 6.56 24.42
C LEU A 1104 34.05 5.53 23.62
N ALA A 1105 32.74 5.45 23.84
CA ALA A 1105 31.83 4.57 23.09
C ALA A 1105 31.77 4.97 21.61
N VAL A 1106 31.53 6.26 21.31
CA VAL A 1106 31.57 6.80 19.94
C VAL A 1106 32.95 6.58 19.32
N PHE A 1107 34.03 6.86 20.04
CA PHE A 1107 35.39 6.61 19.55
C PHE A 1107 35.62 5.13 19.18
N SER A 1108 35.10 4.19 19.97
CA SER A 1108 35.21 2.75 19.66
C SER A 1108 34.46 2.36 18.38
N ALA A 1109 33.27 2.93 18.13
CA ALA A 1109 32.53 2.72 16.89
C ALA A 1109 33.21 3.38 15.68
N VAL A 1110 33.79 4.57 15.85
CA VAL A 1110 34.63 5.23 14.83
C VAL A 1110 35.84 4.35 14.48
N VAL A 1111 36.56 3.81 15.46
CA VAL A 1111 37.67 2.88 15.22
C VAL A 1111 37.19 1.62 14.50
N ALA A 1112 36.08 1.01 14.93
CA ALA A 1112 35.52 -0.16 14.26
C ALA A 1112 35.20 0.14 12.78
N LYS A 1113 34.55 1.28 12.50
CA LYS A 1113 34.22 1.71 11.12
C LYS A 1113 35.46 1.88 10.25
N TRP A 1114 36.46 2.64 10.70
CA TRP A 1114 37.65 2.91 9.89
C TRP A 1114 38.59 1.71 9.75
N VAL A 1115 38.58 0.75 10.69
CA VAL A 1115 39.40 -0.47 10.65
C VAL A 1115 38.74 -1.61 9.85
N LEU A 1116 37.42 -1.79 9.98
CA LEU A 1116 36.71 -2.90 9.36
C LEU A 1116 36.26 -2.56 7.92
N VAL A 1117 35.68 -1.37 7.70
CA VAL A 1117 35.03 -1.01 6.43
C VAL A 1117 35.80 0.08 5.69
N GLY A 1118 36.35 1.07 6.41
CA GLY A 1118 37.08 2.20 5.82
C GLY A 1118 36.15 3.31 5.33
N ARG A 1119 36.07 3.51 4.01
CA ARG A 1119 35.07 4.41 3.38
C ARG A 1119 34.05 3.56 2.64
N HIS A 1120 32.78 3.77 2.94
CA HIS A 1120 31.68 3.25 2.13
C HIS A 1120 31.72 3.85 0.72
N ARG A 1121 31.24 3.09 -0.26
CA ARG A 1121 31.14 3.49 -1.67
C ARG A 1121 29.84 2.92 -2.24
N ALA A 1122 29.22 3.64 -3.17
CA ALA A 1122 28.10 3.12 -3.94
C ALA A 1122 28.54 1.89 -4.77
N GLY A 1123 27.61 0.97 -5.00
CA GLY A 1123 27.88 -0.29 -5.70
C GLY A 1123 27.00 -1.44 -5.21
N GLU A 1124 27.21 -2.63 -5.80
CA GLU A 1124 26.42 -3.82 -5.52
C GLU A 1124 27.25 -4.91 -4.84
N HIS A 1125 26.69 -5.49 -3.78
CA HIS A 1125 27.36 -6.45 -2.93
C HIS A 1125 26.41 -7.63 -2.65
N PRO A 1126 26.72 -8.86 -3.09
CA PRO A 1126 25.95 -10.04 -2.70
C PRO A 1126 25.93 -10.19 -1.17
N LEU A 1127 24.80 -10.63 -0.60
CA LEU A 1127 24.62 -10.82 0.86
C LEU A 1127 25.72 -11.68 1.49
N TYR A 1128 26.25 -12.66 0.74
CA TYR A 1128 27.37 -13.50 1.17
C TYR A 1128 28.74 -12.94 0.74
N SER A 1129 28.98 -11.64 1.00
CA SER A 1129 30.25 -10.97 0.71
C SER A 1129 30.92 -10.41 1.98
N TRP A 1130 32.24 -10.24 1.89
CA TRP A 1130 33.06 -9.74 3.02
C TRP A 1130 32.71 -8.31 3.43
N PHE A 1131 32.28 -7.48 2.47
CA PHE A 1131 31.80 -6.13 2.74
C PHE A 1131 30.57 -6.16 3.66
N VAL A 1132 29.51 -6.89 3.28
CA VAL A 1132 28.27 -6.99 4.07
C VAL A 1132 28.56 -7.46 5.49
N TRP A 1133 29.34 -8.53 5.67
CA TRP A 1133 29.60 -9.07 7.01
C TRP A 1133 30.44 -8.14 7.90
N LEU A 1134 31.36 -7.36 7.32
CA LEU A 1134 32.14 -6.36 8.07
C LEU A 1134 31.34 -5.07 8.33
N ASN A 1135 30.42 -4.70 7.44
CA ASN A 1135 29.48 -3.59 7.60
C ASN A 1135 28.53 -3.89 8.77
N GLU A 1136 27.87 -5.04 8.73
CA GLU A 1136 27.04 -5.56 9.84
C GLU A 1136 27.82 -5.62 11.16
N LEU A 1137 29.10 -6.04 11.13
CA LEU A 1137 29.96 -6.10 12.33
C LEU A 1137 30.29 -4.69 12.86
N GLN A 1138 30.50 -3.70 11.99
CA GLN A 1138 30.65 -2.30 12.39
C GLN A 1138 29.37 -1.75 13.01
N ASP A 1139 28.20 -2.09 12.47
CA ASP A 1139 26.91 -1.62 12.99
C ASP A 1139 26.63 -2.13 14.40
N GLN A 1140 27.12 -3.33 14.75
CA GLN A 1140 27.08 -3.80 16.14
C GLN A 1140 27.80 -2.85 17.11
N PHE A 1141 28.87 -2.15 16.70
CA PHE A 1141 29.51 -1.14 17.55
C PHE A 1141 28.70 0.15 17.64
N VAL A 1142 27.93 0.51 16.60
CA VAL A 1142 27.00 1.64 16.67
C VAL A 1142 25.85 1.30 17.63
N GLU A 1143 25.14 0.19 17.40
CA GLU A 1143 23.93 -0.19 18.13
C GLU A 1143 24.18 -0.69 19.57
N VAL A 1144 25.23 -1.49 19.80
CA VAL A 1144 25.47 -2.12 21.11
C VAL A 1144 26.39 -1.28 22.00
N VAL A 1145 27.20 -0.40 21.42
CA VAL A 1145 28.22 0.38 22.16
C VAL A 1145 27.93 1.89 22.10
N ALA A 1146 27.90 2.51 20.92
CA ALA A 1146 27.73 3.96 20.83
C ALA A 1146 26.31 4.43 21.20
N ALA A 1147 25.26 3.76 20.75
CA ALA A 1147 23.88 4.18 20.99
C ALA A 1147 23.46 4.14 22.47
N PRO A 1148 23.74 3.08 23.27
CA PRO A 1148 23.32 3.00 24.67
C PRO A 1148 24.03 4.00 25.59
N TRP A 1149 25.24 4.45 25.26
CA TRP A 1149 25.98 5.46 26.02
C TRP A 1149 25.81 6.89 25.50
N PHE A 1150 25.60 7.07 24.19
CA PHE A 1150 25.61 8.38 23.53
C PHE A 1150 24.38 8.65 22.64
N PHE A 1151 24.19 7.94 21.51
CA PHE A 1151 23.22 8.38 20.50
C PHE A 1151 21.76 8.44 20.99
N ASN A 1152 21.33 7.48 21.82
CA ASN A 1152 19.98 7.46 22.41
C ASN A 1152 19.68 8.66 23.33
N TRP A 1153 20.70 9.44 23.70
CA TRP A 1153 20.59 10.62 24.57
C TRP A 1153 20.87 11.92 23.82
N ALA A 1154 21.70 11.88 22.78
CA ALA A 1154 22.15 13.05 22.00
C ALA A 1154 21.19 13.45 20.86
N SER A 1155 20.08 12.72 20.64
CA SER A 1155 19.07 13.07 19.63
C SER A 1155 18.69 14.56 19.68
N GLY A 1156 18.77 15.25 18.54
CA GLY A 1156 18.48 16.68 18.36
C GLY A 1156 19.61 17.64 18.77
N SER A 1157 20.74 17.13 19.27
CA SER A 1157 21.82 17.96 19.83
C SER A 1157 22.96 18.24 18.84
N GLY A 1158 23.76 19.27 19.13
CA GLY A 1158 24.93 19.59 18.30
C GLY A 1158 26.05 18.54 18.33
N GLU A 1159 26.10 17.75 19.40
CA GLU A 1159 27.06 16.66 19.61
C GLU A 1159 26.73 15.43 18.75
N MET A 1160 25.44 15.15 18.49
CA MET A 1160 25.01 14.13 17.51
C MET A 1160 25.65 14.40 16.15
N ASN A 1161 25.53 15.64 15.65
CA ASN A 1161 26.10 16.05 14.36
C ASN A 1161 27.63 15.88 14.32
N LEU A 1162 28.33 16.05 15.45
CA LEU A 1162 29.78 15.85 15.52
C LEU A 1162 30.15 14.37 15.47
N ALA A 1163 29.42 13.51 16.20
CA ALA A 1163 29.65 12.07 16.21
C ALA A 1163 29.33 11.41 14.86
N LEU A 1164 28.25 11.83 14.19
CA LEU A 1164 27.92 11.36 12.83
C LEU A 1164 29.02 11.74 11.82
N ARG A 1165 29.58 12.95 11.92
CA ARG A 1165 30.74 13.36 11.09
C ARG A 1165 32.00 12.53 11.34
N THR A 1166 32.28 12.09 12.57
CA THR A 1166 33.46 11.24 12.84
C THR A 1166 33.28 9.82 12.32
N LEU A 1167 32.03 9.34 12.18
CA LEU A 1167 31.73 8.08 11.50
C LEU A 1167 31.85 8.22 9.97
N GLY A 1168 31.36 9.31 9.38
CA GLY A 1168 31.53 9.59 7.94
C GLY A 1168 30.49 10.54 7.33
N VAL A 1169 29.39 10.82 8.03
CA VAL A 1169 28.25 11.59 7.50
C VAL A 1169 28.65 13.03 7.16
N ARG A 1170 28.32 13.47 5.95
CA ARG A 1170 28.52 14.85 5.50
C ARG A 1170 27.41 15.76 6.04
N VAL A 1171 27.52 16.12 7.33
CA VAL A 1171 26.55 17.02 8.00
C VAL A 1171 26.97 18.49 7.85
N GLY A 1172 26.09 19.32 7.31
CA GLY A 1172 26.26 20.76 7.08
C GLY A 1172 26.20 21.61 8.35
N ARG A 1173 26.31 22.94 8.20
CA ARG A 1173 26.31 23.86 9.33
C ARG A 1173 24.89 23.99 9.90
N GLY A 1174 24.75 23.68 11.19
CA GLY A 1174 23.52 23.95 11.94
C GLY A 1174 22.30 23.14 11.48
N ALA A 1175 22.51 21.94 10.94
CA ALA A 1175 21.45 20.95 10.77
C ALA A 1175 20.86 20.50 12.12
N TRP A 1176 19.60 20.07 12.13
CA TRP A 1176 18.91 19.50 13.29
C TRP A 1176 18.61 18.02 13.04
N ILE A 1177 19.26 17.11 13.77
CA ILE A 1177 19.20 15.68 13.49
C ILE A 1177 18.72 14.93 14.74
N GLU A 1178 17.56 14.26 14.66
CA GLU A 1178 16.95 13.52 15.77
C GLU A 1178 16.99 11.99 15.62
N SER A 1179 17.32 11.48 14.44
CA SER A 1179 17.68 10.07 14.20
C SER A 1179 19.20 9.88 14.10
N TYR A 1180 19.71 8.73 14.52
CA TYR A 1180 21.10 8.32 14.25
C TYR A 1180 21.21 7.23 13.18
N TRP A 1181 20.09 6.82 12.56
CA TRP A 1181 20.01 5.73 11.59
C TRP A 1181 20.51 6.19 10.22
N PHE A 1182 21.84 6.23 10.11
CA PHE A 1182 22.63 6.52 8.92
C PHE A 1182 23.59 5.33 8.69
N PRO A 1183 23.19 4.27 7.98
CA PRO A 1183 23.94 3.00 7.93
C PRO A 1183 25.33 3.18 7.30
N GLU A 1184 25.40 3.40 5.98
CA GLU A 1184 26.68 3.55 5.28
C GLU A 1184 27.13 5.01 5.27
N THR A 1185 27.56 5.47 6.45
CA THR A 1185 27.74 6.88 6.80
C THR A 1185 28.42 7.80 5.78
N ASP A 1186 29.40 7.35 4.98
CA ASP A 1186 30.06 8.20 3.96
C ASP A 1186 29.13 8.55 2.76
N LEU A 1187 28.10 7.73 2.55
CA LEU A 1187 27.05 7.90 1.52
C LEU A 1187 25.90 8.79 1.99
N CYS A 1188 25.91 9.27 3.22
CA CYS A 1188 24.87 10.15 3.77
C CYS A 1188 25.29 11.62 3.73
N VAL A 1189 24.42 12.48 3.19
CA VAL A 1189 24.58 13.93 3.16
C VAL A 1189 23.39 14.61 3.82
N VAL A 1190 23.65 15.58 4.69
CA VAL A 1190 22.65 16.45 5.33
C VAL A 1190 23.13 17.89 5.21
N GLY A 1191 22.37 18.76 4.56
CA GLY A 1191 22.79 20.13 4.21
C GLY A 1191 22.95 21.12 5.37
N ARG A 1192 23.33 22.34 5.05
CA ARG A 1192 23.26 23.52 5.93
C ARG A 1192 21.80 23.75 6.31
N GLY A 1193 21.53 23.95 7.60
CA GLY A 1193 20.19 24.27 8.09
C GLY A 1193 19.16 23.14 8.00
N ALA A 1194 19.42 22.04 7.30
CA ALA A 1194 18.49 20.92 7.10
C ALA A 1194 18.00 20.26 8.41
N SER A 1195 16.87 19.57 8.34
CA SER A 1195 16.25 18.88 9.49
C SER A 1195 15.95 17.41 9.16
N VAL A 1196 16.37 16.48 10.04
CA VAL A 1196 16.08 15.04 9.97
C VAL A 1196 15.36 14.63 11.26
N GLY A 1197 14.13 14.16 11.13
CA GLY A 1197 13.24 13.87 12.25
C GLY A 1197 13.61 12.64 13.11
N PRO A 1198 12.89 12.41 14.21
CA PRO A 1198 12.97 11.18 14.99
C PRO A 1198 12.33 10.00 14.24
N GLY A 1199 12.85 8.79 14.42
CA GLY A 1199 12.37 7.57 13.73
C GLY A 1199 12.63 7.54 12.22
N THR A 1200 13.26 8.57 11.67
CA THR A 1200 13.60 8.69 10.25
C THR A 1200 14.79 7.80 9.89
N VAL A 1201 14.75 7.14 8.73
CA VAL A 1201 15.86 6.30 8.23
C VAL A 1201 16.41 6.88 6.94
N VAL A 1202 17.70 7.25 6.95
CA VAL A 1202 18.41 7.70 5.75
C VAL A 1202 19.08 6.47 5.12
N GLN A 1203 18.27 5.72 4.37
CA GLN A 1203 18.58 4.35 3.96
C GLN A 1203 19.44 4.31 2.70
N THR A 1204 20.74 4.14 2.89
CA THR A 1204 21.78 4.09 1.83
C THR A 1204 21.87 2.76 1.08
N HIS A 1205 21.19 1.71 1.54
CA HIS A 1205 21.15 0.43 0.83
C HIS A 1205 19.74 -0.16 0.70
N LEU A 1206 19.52 -0.97 -0.33
CA LEU A 1206 18.31 -1.80 -0.49
C LEU A 1206 18.71 -3.24 -0.83
N PHE A 1207 18.03 -4.21 -0.22
CA PHE A 1207 18.15 -5.62 -0.60
C PHE A 1207 17.15 -5.94 -1.71
N GLN A 1208 17.67 -6.25 -2.90
CA GLN A 1208 16.92 -6.80 -4.03
C GLN A 1208 17.49 -8.18 -4.32
N ASP A 1209 16.67 -9.22 -4.23
CA ASP A 1209 17.08 -10.62 -4.46
C ASP A 1209 18.37 -11.05 -3.74
N ARG A 1210 18.54 -10.57 -2.51
CA ARG A 1210 19.72 -10.77 -1.63
C ARG A 1210 21.03 -10.21 -2.22
N VAL A 1211 20.94 -9.23 -3.11
CA VAL A 1211 22.02 -8.29 -3.42
C VAL A 1211 21.75 -6.99 -2.67
N MET A 1212 22.74 -6.52 -1.91
CA MET A 1212 22.74 -5.21 -1.27
C MET A 1212 23.21 -4.19 -2.31
N SER A 1213 22.31 -3.34 -2.79
CA SER A 1213 22.62 -2.25 -3.71
C SER A 1213 22.73 -0.95 -2.89
N LEU A 1214 23.90 -0.31 -2.93
CA LEU A 1214 24.22 0.88 -2.14
C LEU A 1214 24.36 2.12 -3.01
N ASP A 1215 23.84 3.25 -2.53
CA ASP A 1215 24.01 4.55 -3.18
C ASP A 1215 23.89 5.72 -2.19
N THR A 1216 24.25 6.92 -2.64
CA THR A 1216 24.25 8.16 -1.85
C THR A 1216 22.82 8.61 -1.57
N VAL A 1217 22.54 9.08 -0.35
CA VAL A 1217 21.28 9.73 -0.01
C VAL A 1217 21.56 11.15 0.47
N THR A 1218 20.87 12.12 -0.13
CA THR A 1218 21.12 13.54 0.08
C THR A 1218 19.88 14.26 0.59
N VAL A 1219 19.95 14.77 1.83
CA VAL A 1219 19.05 15.80 2.34
C VAL A 1219 19.76 17.14 2.11
N SER A 1220 19.34 17.93 1.13
CA SER A 1220 20.09 19.13 0.68
C SER A 1220 19.96 20.33 1.63
N ASP A 1221 20.45 21.51 1.24
CA ASP A 1221 20.43 22.69 2.13
C ASP A 1221 19.00 23.11 2.44
N SER A 1222 18.73 23.51 3.68
CA SER A 1222 17.39 23.92 4.15
C SER A 1222 16.28 22.86 4.10
N ALA A 1223 16.54 21.64 3.62
CA ALA A 1223 15.53 20.60 3.44
C ALA A 1223 15.04 19.96 4.76
N THR A 1224 13.80 19.47 4.77
CA THR A 1224 13.19 18.70 5.87
C THR A 1224 12.90 17.27 5.42
N LEU A 1225 13.43 16.28 6.14
CA LEU A 1225 12.95 14.89 6.13
C LEU A 1225 12.34 14.58 7.49
N ALA A 1226 11.00 14.61 7.57
CA ALA A 1226 10.28 14.59 8.85
C ALA A 1226 10.23 13.20 9.52
N ALA A 1227 9.57 13.15 10.68
CA ALA A 1227 9.52 12.00 11.57
C ALA A 1227 8.92 10.73 10.90
N HIS A 1228 9.49 9.57 11.24
CA HIS A 1228 9.08 8.24 10.75
C HIS A 1228 9.08 8.07 9.23
N SER A 1229 9.76 8.96 8.50
CA SER A 1229 9.94 8.86 7.05
C SER A 1229 11.20 8.05 6.69
N VAL A 1230 11.21 7.44 5.51
CA VAL A 1230 12.37 6.71 4.98
C VAL A 1230 12.74 7.26 3.61
N SER A 1231 14.03 7.49 3.38
CA SER A 1231 14.57 7.84 2.07
C SER A 1231 15.48 6.72 1.55
N LEU A 1232 15.15 6.18 0.37
CA LEU A 1232 15.83 5.03 -0.23
C LEU A 1232 17.11 5.41 -1.00
N PRO A 1233 17.95 4.45 -1.41
CA PRO A 1233 19.26 4.74 -2.01
C PRO A 1233 19.14 5.60 -3.28
N GLY A 1234 20.08 6.53 -3.47
CA GLY A 1234 20.11 7.41 -4.65
C GLY A 1234 19.12 8.56 -4.58
N SER A 1235 18.31 8.68 -3.52
CA SER A 1235 17.33 9.77 -3.41
C SER A 1235 17.97 11.10 -2.99
N VAL A 1236 17.41 12.17 -3.53
CA VAL A 1236 17.78 13.57 -3.24
C VAL A 1236 16.53 14.31 -2.79
N ILE A 1237 16.63 15.02 -1.67
CA ILE A 1237 15.60 15.93 -1.19
C ILE A 1237 16.15 17.34 -1.40
N GLY A 1238 15.65 18.03 -2.44
CA GLY A 1238 16.17 19.29 -2.96
C GLY A 1238 16.15 20.45 -1.97
N ASP A 1239 16.85 21.53 -2.32
CA ASP A 1239 17.05 22.65 -1.39
C ASP A 1239 15.73 23.26 -0.90
N GLY A 1240 15.57 23.38 0.42
CA GLY A 1240 14.35 23.88 1.07
C GLY A 1240 13.11 22.98 0.94
N ALA A 1241 13.21 21.83 0.27
CA ALA A 1241 12.09 20.91 0.08
C ALA A 1241 11.68 20.24 1.40
N THR A 1242 10.40 19.88 1.49
CA THR A 1242 9.80 19.31 2.71
C THR A 1242 9.16 17.97 2.43
N VAL A 1243 9.69 16.90 3.01
CA VAL A 1243 9.06 15.58 3.06
C VAL A 1243 8.39 15.41 4.41
N GLY A 1244 7.05 15.37 4.41
CA GLY A 1244 6.20 15.29 5.60
C GLY A 1244 6.31 13.97 6.38
N PRO A 1245 5.74 13.88 7.59
CA PRO A 1245 5.87 12.70 8.44
C PRO A 1245 5.29 11.43 7.82
N GLY A 1246 5.88 10.28 8.16
CA GLY A 1246 5.43 8.95 7.72
C GLY A 1246 5.47 8.75 6.21
N SER A 1247 6.49 9.30 5.54
CA SER A 1247 6.60 9.29 4.07
C SER A 1247 7.75 8.42 3.54
N LEU A 1248 7.63 7.91 2.32
CA LEU A 1248 8.66 7.12 1.64
C LEU A 1248 9.14 7.84 0.37
N VAL A 1249 10.40 8.28 0.37
CA VAL A 1249 11.09 8.77 -0.84
C VAL A 1249 11.69 7.57 -1.57
N MET A 1250 11.36 7.43 -2.86
CA MET A 1250 11.67 6.23 -3.63
C MET A 1250 13.16 6.14 -4.02
N ARG A 1251 13.62 4.96 -4.44
CA ARG A 1251 15.01 4.74 -4.85
C ARG A 1251 15.32 5.58 -6.10
N GLY A 1252 16.35 6.43 -6.04
CA GLY A 1252 16.75 7.33 -7.13
C GLY A 1252 15.84 8.56 -7.34
N ASP A 1253 14.89 8.81 -6.43
CA ASP A 1253 13.88 9.87 -6.56
C ASP A 1253 14.45 11.23 -6.12
N GLU A 1254 14.34 12.25 -6.98
CA GLU A 1254 14.81 13.62 -6.70
C GLU A 1254 13.64 14.57 -6.43
N VAL A 1255 13.32 14.79 -5.15
CA VAL A 1255 12.25 15.69 -4.70
C VAL A 1255 12.66 17.14 -5.01
N PRO A 1256 11.90 17.90 -5.82
CA PRO A 1256 12.31 19.24 -6.27
C PRO A 1256 12.50 20.26 -5.14
N ALA A 1257 13.46 21.17 -5.33
CA ALA A 1257 13.72 22.27 -4.40
C ALA A 1257 12.45 23.13 -4.13
N MET A 1258 12.32 23.64 -2.91
CA MET A 1258 11.26 24.57 -2.47
C MET A 1258 9.81 24.06 -2.63
N THR A 1259 9.62 22.73 -2.65
CA THR A 1259 8.30 22.07 -2.73
C THR A 1259 7.95 21.30 -1.44
N VAL A 1260 6.68 20.91 -1.28
CA VAL A 1260 6.17 20.14 -0.14
C VAL A 1260 5.59 18.83 -0.66
N TRP A 1261 5.99 17.72 -0.04
CA TRP A 1261 5.64 16.36 -0.41
C TRP A 1261 5.23 15.55 0.82
N GLN A 1262 4.29 14.63 0.65
CA GLN A 1262 3.90 13.70 1.71
C GLN A 1262 3.36 12.39 1.12
N GLY A 1263 3.69 11.28 1.77
CA GLY A 1263 3.02 10.00 1.56
C GLY A 1263 3.95 8.81 1.34
N ASN A 1264 3.36 7.63 1.17
CA ASN A 1264 4.08 6.38 0.93
C ASN A 1264 3.54 5.67 -0.34
N PRO A 1265 4.17 5.86 -1.52
CA PRO A 1265 5.29 6.79 -1.82
C PRO A 1265 4.89 8.28 -1.75
N VAL A 1266 5.88 9.17 -1.77
CA VAL A 1266 5.66 10.62 -1.71
C VAL A 1266 4.90 11.17 -2.93
N GLU A 1267 3.91 12.03 -2.66
CA GLU A 1267 3.17 12.86 -3.62
C GLU A 1267 3.34 14.35 -3.27
N PRO A 1268 3.18 15.29 -4.21
CA PRO A 1268 3.12 16.72 -3.90
C PRO A 1268 1.88 17.05 -3.06
N ARG A 1269 1.95 18.15 -2.30
CA ARG A 1269 0.86 18.62 -1.42
C ARG A 1269 0.55 20.10 -1.62
#